data_AF-A0A4D6KNK8-F1
#
_entry.id   AF-A0A4D6KNK8-F1
#
_cell.length_a   1.000
_cell.length_b   1.000
_cell.length_c   1.000
_cell.angle_alpha   90.00
_cell.angle_beta   90.00
_cell.angle_gamma   90.00
#
_symmetry.space_group_name_H-M   'P 1'
#
loop_
_entity.id
_entity.type
_entity.pdbx_description
1 polymer ?
#
loop_
_entity_poly.entity_id
_entity_poly.type
_entity_poly.pdbx_seq_one_letter_code
_entity_poly.pdbx_strand_id
1 'polypeptide(L)'
;MDGKSSLQITRSATGDYDDDGHAKRTGNLKSAVAHIITAVIGSGVLSLAWSTSQLGWIGGPIALLCCAIVTYISSFLLSDCYRTPDPVTGKRNYSYMDAVRTYLGIKRTWIAGFLQFLTLYGTGIAYVLTTATCLGAILASNCYHKKGHQAPCHFEGNMYMVMFGVVQIVMSFIPDLHNMEWVSVVAAIMSFTYSFIGLGLGIATVIKNGRIMGSLSGIPTNTVADKFWAIFQALGDIAFAYPYSILLLEIQDTLESPPPENQTMKKASMVAIFITTFFYLCCGCFGYAAFGNNTPGNLLTGLLKGSGFYEPFWLVDLANVCIIIHLVGGYQVYSQPIYSTADRWASRKFPNSGFVNKFYKVKLPLVPGFQLNLFRFCFRTTYVITTVGVAILFPYFNEILGVLGAINFWPLAIYFPVEMYFVQHKVEAWSRKWIVLRTFSFACFLILILPSIFTGNLWSAVAHIITAVIGSGVLSLAWSTAQLGWIGGPLALLCFAIITYVSSSLLSDCYRTPDPVTGKRNYSYMDAVRVNLGKRRTWLAGFLQFLTLYGTSCAYVLTTANSLRAILRANCYHKEGHEAPCVYGGNIYMVMFGAVQIVMSFIPDLHNMLWVSVLAAIMSFTYSFIGLGLGMAKVIGNGRIMGSITGIPATNTANKLWLVFQALGDIAFAYPYALLLLEIQDTLKSTPPENQTMKKASMVAIIVTTFFYLSCGCFGYGAFGDGTPGNILTGFGFYEPYWLVAFANACIILHLVGGYQMYSQPIYTYADRWCSRRFPESDFANKSYKIKLPLIPGYELNLFRLCFRTVYVISTTGIAILFPYFNQVLGVLGAINFWPLAIYFPVEIYLQQREIGAWTKQWILLRIFSFLCFTVTVVGLVGSIQGIISQKLYNTYRGPDPEHGPHRSSSYLDAVNLHKGEGNSRFCGVFVNVSLYGFGIAYVITAAISMRAIQISNCYHGQDDETKCGFDGAYLMLIFGAIQVVLSQTPNFHNIQWLSIVAAITSFFYAFIGMWLSAGQITENGRADGSISGIPTSSRVDKIWLVAQALGDIAFSYPFSVILIEIQDTLKSPPPEHLTMKKASTISVIVTTFFYLCCGCLGYAAFGNDTPGNLLTGFTSNKQHWIVDFANACIVIHLVGAYQVYSQPLFANVENWLRFKFPDSEFVNHVYMLKLPLLPAFQLSFLRLSFRTAYVLSTTVIAMLFPYFNQILGVLAGIIYYPLSIYFPVEMYLSQSNIEPWSSQWVLLRAYSIVGFVVGLFTLVGSIEGIVSAKLN
;
A
#
# COMPACT_ATOMS: atom_id res chain seq x y z
N MET A 1 5.83 36.57 51.61
CA MET A 1 7.09 37.23 52.01
C MET A 1 7.68 37.86 50.77
N ASP A 2 7.98 39.14 50.93
CA ASP A 2 8.26 40.17 49.93
C ASP A 2 9.53 39.95 49.11
N GLY A 3 9.64 40.66 47.98
CA GLY A 3 10.93 40.83 47.32
C GLY A 3 10.90 41.28 45.87
N LYS A 4 10.56 42.55 45.66
CA LYS A 4 10.69 43.30 44.39
C LYS A 4 12.09 43.18 43.77
N SER A 5 12.16 42.99 42.45
CA SER A 5 13.15 43.68 41.61
C SER A 5 12.44 44.31 40.41
N SER A 6 11.80 45.43 40.69
CA SER A 6 11.28 46.37 39.69
C SER A 6 12.46 47.05 38.98
N LEU A 7 12.70 46.69 37.72
CA LEU A 7 13.39 47.56 36.79
C LEU A 7 12.34 48.54 36.24
N GLN A 8 12.05 49.57 37.03
CA GLN A 8 11.48 50.81 36.50
C GLN A 8 12.59 51.52 35.73
N ILE A 9 12.52 51.49 34.40
CA ILE A 9 13.23 52.49 33.58
C ILE A 9 12.22 53.57 33.25
N THR A 10 12.47 54.72 33.86
CA THR A 10 11.83 56.02 33.69
C THR A 10 11.76 56.38 32.21
N ARG A 11 10.58 56.83 31.74
CA ARG A 11 10.40 57.50 30.44
C ARG A 11 11.42 58.63 30.30
N SER A 12 12.48 58.45 29.51
CA SER A 12 13.18 59.59 28.89
C SER A 12 12.43 59.94 27.61
N ALA A 13 12.03 61.19 27.51
CA ALA A 13 11.41 61.79 26.34
C ALA A 13 12.44 61.97 25.21
N THR A 14 12.88 60.87 24.61
CA THR A 14 13.65 60.85 23.35
C THR A 14 12.79 60.15 22.31
N GLY A 15 12.43 60.85 21.24
CA GLY A 15 11.49 60.43 20.19
C GLY A 15 11.96 59.27 19.30
N ASP A 16 12.80 58.38 19.82
CA ASP A 16 13.50 57.29 19.10
C ASP A 16 12.81 55.92 19.23
N TYR A 17 11.78 55.81 20.08
CA TYR A 17 11.05 54.57 20.36
C TYR A 17 9.53 54.74 20.17
N ASP A 18 8.87 53.69 19.71
CA ASP A 18 7.42 53.60 19.54
C ASP A 18 6.66 53.41 20.87
N ASP A 19 5.33 53.45 20.81
CA ASP A 19 4.41 53.25 21.95
C ASP A 19 4.56 51.89 22.65
N ASP A 20 5.22 50.92 22.02
CA ASP A 20 5.51 49.59 22.53
C ASP A 20 6.95 49.39 23.03
N GLY A 21 7.79 50.44 22.98
CA GLY A 21 9.18 50.42 23.44
C GLY A 21 10.19 49.83 22.45
N HIS A 22 9.77 49.49 21.22
CA HIS A 22 10.70 49.14 20.14
C HIS A 22 11.22 50.38 19.42
N ALA A 23 12.30 50.24 18.64
CA ALA A 23 12.80 51.31 17.78
C ALA A 23 11.69 51.81 16.85
N LYS A 24 11.64 53.13 16.65
CA LYS A 24 10.57 53.78 15.90
C LYS A 24 10.45 53.23 14.47
N ARG A 25 9.27 52.73 14.11
CA ARG A 25 8.95 52.28 12.75
C ARG A 25 8.81 53.48 11.81
N THR A 26 9.36 53.39 10.60
CA THR A 26 9.37 54.50 9.62
C THR A 26 8.61 54.17 8.33
N GLY A 27 7.98 53.01 8.24
CA GLY A 27 7.25 52.60 7.04
C GLY A 27 6.04 53.47 6.78
N ASN A 28 5.83 53.86 5.53
CA ASN A 28 4.70 54.67 5.08
C ASN A 28 3.88 53.95 4.00
N LEU A 29 2.82 54.59 3.50
CA LEU A 29 1.94 54.05 2.46
C LEU A 29 2.72 53.53 1.22
N LYS A 30 3.76 54.24 0.77
CA LYS A 30 4.55 53.84 -0.40
C LYS A 30 5.36 52.58 -0.12
N SER A 31 6.02 52.52 1.04
CA SER A 31 6.79 51.34 1.46
C SER A 31 5.89 50.10 1.62
N ALA A 32 4.69 50.25 2.19
CA ALA A 32 3.73 49.17 2.32
C ALA A 32 3.21 48.70 0.96
N VAL A 33 2.86 49.63 0.05
CA VAL A 33 2.48 49.27 -1.33
C VAL A 33 3.63 48.52 -2.03
N ALA A 34 4.88 48.96 -1.87
CA ALA A 34 6.04 48.28 -2.45
C ALA A 34 6.23 46.86 -1.89
N HIS A 35 6.09 46.66 -0.58
CA HIS A 35 6.14 45.32 0.04
C HIS A 35 5.00 44.42 -0.44
N ILE A 36 3.77 44.92 -0.52
CA ILE A 36 2.62 44.16 -1.03
C ILE A 36 2.84 43.78 -2.49
N ILE A 37 3.23 44.73 -3.34
CA ILE A 37 3.49 44.47 -4.77
C ILE A 37 4.61 43.43 -4.93
N THR A 38 5.69 43.56 -4.16
CA THR A 38 6.80 42.60 -4.17
C THR A 38 6.35 41.20 -3.75
N ALA A 39 5.42 41.11 -2.80
CA ALA A 39 4.89 39.85 -2.31
C ALA A 39 3.85 39.22 -3.26
N VAL A 40 3.05 40.03 -3.94
CA VAL A 40 1.93 39.59 -4.81
C VAL A 40 2.40 39.40 -6.24
N ILE A 41 2.88 40.47 -6.90
CA ILE A 41 3.43 40.36 -8.25
C ILE A 41 4.71 39.54 -8.13
N GLY A 42 4.90 38.50 -8.95
CA GLY A 42 6.00 37.54 -8.82
C GLY A 42 5.80 36.33 -9.72
N SER A 43 6.20 35.13 -9.31
CA SER A 43 5.95 33.89 -10.08
C SER A 43 4.46 33.66 -10.41
N GLY A 44 3.54 34.13 -9.56
CA GLY A 44 2.09 33.98 -9.74
C GLY A 44 1.54 34.68 -10.99
N VAL A 45 2.05 35.86 -11.40
CA VAL A 45 1.52 36.56 -12.60
C VAL A 45 1.90 35.85 -13.90
N LEU A 46 3.03 35.15 -13.88
CA LEU A 46 3.60 34.50 -15.05
C LEU A 46 2.80 33.25 -15.46
N SER A 47 2.14 32.58 -14.51
CA SER A 47 1.29 31.41 -14.76
C SER A 47 -0.15 31.76 -15.14
N LEU A 48 -0.61 33.00 -14.91
CA LEU A 48 -2.02 33.37 -15.13
C LEU A 48 -2.48 33.23 -16.58
N ALA A 49 -1.60 33.42 -17.56
CA ALA A 49 -1.94 33.20 -18.96
C ALA A 49 -2.28 31.73 -19.20
N TRP A 50 -1.48 30.83 -18.65
CA TRP A 50 -1.74 29.40 -18.69
C TRP A 50 -3.02 29.04 -17.92
N SER A 51 -3.21 29.55 -16.70
CA SER A 51 -4.42 29.28 -15.91
C SER A 51 -5.69 29.78 -16.61
N THR A 52 -5.63 30.97 -17.23
CA THR A 52 -6.71 31.52 -18.06
C THR A 52 -6.96 30.64 -19.28
N SER A 53 -5.90 30.11 -19.90
CA SER A 53 -6.06 29.17 -21.02
C SER A 53 -6.74 27.87 -20.61
N GLN A 54 -6.51 27.35 -19.40
CA GLN A 54 -7.19 26.14 -18.92
C GLN A 54 -8.67 26.39 -18.62
N LEU A 55 -9.02 27.55 -18.08
CA LEU A 55 -10.39 27.92 -17.69
C LEU A 55 -11.22 28.52 -18.83
N GLY A 56 -10.57 29.06 -19.86
CA GLY A 56 -11.20 29.74 -20.99
C GLY A 56 -11.58 31.19 -20.71
N TRP A 57 -12.14 31.83 -21.74
CA TRP A 57 -12.49 33.26 -21.75
C TRP A 57 -13.54 33.67 -20.71
N ILE A 58 -14.32 32.73 -20.20
CA ILE A 58 -15.30 32.98 -19.13
C ILE A 58 -14.71 32.63 -17.76
N GLY A 59 -14.24 31.38 -17.60
CA GLY A 59 -13.81 30.87 -16.30
C GLY A 59 -12.59 31.60 -15.75
N GLY A 60 -11.61 31.94 -16.60
CA GLY A 60 -10.36 32.58 -16.18
C GLY A 60 -10.57 33.98 -15.58
N PRO A 61 -11.18 34.93 -16.30
CA PRO A 61 -11.46 36.27 -15.80
C PRO A 61 -12.33 36.28 -14.54
N ILE A 62 -13.36 35.43 -14.48
CA ILE A 62 -14.22 35.31 -13.30
C ILE A 62 -13.41 34.83 -12.09
N ALA A 63 -12.60 33.78 -12.24
CA ALA A 63 -11.77 33.25 -11.16
C ALA A 63 -10.77 34.29 -10.62
N LEU A 64 -10.12 35.06 -11.51
CA LEU A 64 -9.22 36.15 -11.14
C LEU A 64 -9.93 37.23 -10.32
N LEU A 65 -11.09 37.70 -10.79
CA LEU A 65 -11.88 38.72 -10.08
C LEU A 65 -12.40 38.21 -8.74
N CYS A 66 -12.86 36.96 -8.67
CA CYS A 66 -13.28 36.34 -7.42
C CYS A 66 -12.13 36.29 -6.41
N CYS A 67 -10.94 35.85 -6.81
CA CYS A 67 -9.78 35.78 -5.91
C CYS A 67 -9.31 37.16 -5.46
N ALA A 68 -9.38 38.17 -6.33
CA ALA A 68 -9.11 39.57 -5.98
C ALA A 68 -10.07 40.09 -4.90
N ILE A 69 -11.38 39.89 -5.08
CA ILE A 69 -12.42 40.31 -4.12
C ILE A 69 -12.22 39.62 -2.77
N VAL A 70 -11.97 38.30 -2.78
CA VAL A 70 -11.73 37.52 -1.56
C VAL A 70 -10.52 38.03 -0.79
N THR A 71 -9.43 38.32 -1.50
CA THR A 71 -8.20 38.85 -0.91
C THR A 71 -8.39 40.26 -0.38
N TYR A 72 -9.16 41.10 -1.09
CA TYR A 72 -9.52 42.44 -0.65
C TYR A 72 -10.28 42.40 0.68
N ILE A 73 -11.36 41.62 0.75
CA ILE A 73 -12.16 41.47 1.98
C ILE A 73 -11.27 40.98 3.11
N SER A 74 -10.47 39.94 2.86
CA SER A 74 -9.67 39.31 3.91
C SER A 74 -8.56 40.22 4.44
N SER A 75 -7.89 40.98 3.57
CA SER A 75 -6.87 41.96 3.98
C SER A 75 -7.45 43.07 4.86
N PHE A 76 -8.67 43.53 4.56
CA PHE A 76 -9.37 44.52 5.38
C PHE A 76 -9.71 43.98 6.77
N LEU A 77 -10.25 42.76 6.85
CA LEU A 77 -10.55 42.13 8.15
C LEU A 77 -9.29 41.92 8.98
N LEU A 78 -8.22 41.45 8.35
CA LEU A 78 -6.96 41.14 9.01
C LEU A 78 -6.25 42.38 9.53
N SER A 79 -6.28 43.49 8.79
CA SER A 79 -5.62 44.74 9.19
C SER A 79 -6.14 45.33 10.52
N ASP A 80 -7.41 45.07 10.85
CA ASP A 80 -8.00 45.47 12.14
C ASP A 80 -7.61 44.55 13.30
N CYS A 81 -7.01 43.39 13.00
CA CYS A 81 -6.54 42.42 13.99
C CYS A 81 -5.08 42.68 14.42
N TYR A 82 -4.44 43.73 13.92
CA TYR A 82 -3.07 44.06 14.32
C TYR A 82 -2.98 44.53 15.77
N ARG A 83 -3.94 45.33 16.27
CA ARG A 83 -3.99 45.80 17.66
C ARG A 83 -5.20 45.24 18.40
N THR A 84 -5.04 44.93 19.69
CA THR A 84 -6.10 44.36 20.55
C THR A 84 -6.00 44.86 21.99
N PRO A 85 -7.10 45.09 22.73
CA PRO A 85 -8.51 44.82 22.37
C PRO A 85 -9.15 45.85 21.44
N ASP A 86 -8.54 47.02 21.25
CA ASP A 86 -9.00 48.07 20.33
C ASP A 86 -8.09 48.12 19.08
N PRO A 87 -8.64 48.25 17.85
CA PRO A 87 -7.87 48.19 16.61
C PRO A 87 -6.92 49.38 16.37
N VAL A 88 -7.02 50.45 17.16
CA VAL A 88 -6.19 51.66 17.01
C VAL A 88 -5.27 51.87 18.20
N THR A 89 -5.79 51.70 19.42
CA THR A 89 -5.08 52.01 20.68
C THR A 89 -4.62 50.77 21.44
N GLY A 90 -5.04 49.57 20.99
CA GLY A 90 -4.66 48.31 21.60
C GLY A 90 -3.18 47.96 21.44
N LYS A 91 -2.76 46.89 22.13
CA LYS A 91 -1.41 46.33 22.04
C LYS A 91 -1.20 45.68 20.67
N ARG A 92 -0.03 45.94 20.06
CA ARG A 92 0.39 45.40 18.76
C ARG A 92 0.63 43.88 18.80
N ASN A 93 0.21 43.19 17.73
CA ASN A 93 0.57 41.82 17.39
C ASN A 93 1.59 41.85 16.24
N TYR A 94 2.85 41.50 16.52
CA TYR A 94 3.99 41.67 15.60
C TYR A 94 4.03 40.70 14.42
N SER A 95 3.25 39.63 14.47
CA SER A 95 3.20 38.64 13.40
C SER A 95 1.81 38.06 13.28
N TYR A 96 1.55 37.45 12.12
CA TYR A 96 0.30 36.73 11.88
C TYR A 96 0.05 35.66 12.95
N MET A 97 1.11 34.99 13.41
CA MET A 97 1.01 33.99 14.49
C MET A 97 0.74 34.58 15.86
N ASP A 98 1.31 35.76 16.15
CA ASP A 98 1.04 36.45 17.40
C ASP A 98 -0.44 36.89 17.45
N ALA A 99 -1.00 37.37 16.33
CA ALA A 99 -2.43 37.70 16.25
C ALA A 99 -3.32 36.45 16.44
N VAL A 100 -3.06 35.36 15.71
CA VAL A 100 -3.83 34.10 15.88
C VAL A 100 -3.74 33.60 17.32
N ARG A 101 -2.57 33.71 17.96
CA ARG A 101 -2.39 33.33 19.37
C ARG A 101 -3.21 34.18 20.31
N THR A 102 -3.24 35.50 20.10
CA THR A 102 -3.95 36.43 20.98
C THR A 102 -5.47 36.29 20.84
N TYR A 103 -6.00 36.16 19.62
CA TYR A 103 -7.45 36.05 19.39
C TYR A 103 -8.00 34.64 19.57
N LEU A 104 -7.28 33.63 19.07
CA LEU A 104 -7.83 32.29 18.86
C LEU A 104 -7.14 31.22 19.72
N GLY A 105 -6.08 31.59 20.43
CA GLY A 105 -5.37 30.75 21.38
C GLY A 105 -4.35 29.80 20.75
N ILE A 106 -3.52 29.21 21.62
CA ILE A 106 -2.30 28.48 21.24
C ILE A 106 -2.53 27.28 20.31
N LYS A 107 -3.66 26.58 20.44
CA LYS A 107 -3.95 25.39 19.61
C LYS A 107 -4.10 25.78 18.14
N ARG A 108 -4.83 26.86 17.87
CA ARG A 108 -5.06 27.37 16.52
C ARG A 108 -3.79 28.02 15.94
N THR A 109 -2.94 28.60 16.79
CA THR A 109 -1.60 29.08 16.39
C THR A 109 -0.71 27.97 15.83
N TRP A 110 -0.70 26.78 16.42
CA TRP A 110 0.12 25.67 15.89
C TRP A 110 -0.31 25.25 14.49
N ILE A 111 -1.63 25.16 14.25
CA ILE A 111 -2.18 24.80 12.94
C ILE A 111 -1.89 25.91 11.92
N ALA A 112 -2.19 27.15 12.27
CA ALA A 112 -1.94 28.30 11.40
C ALA A 112 -0.44 28.45 11.08
N GLY A 113 0.43 28.23 12.08
CA GLY A 113 1.88 28.36 11.93
C GLY A 113 2.49 27.29 11.06
N PHE A 114 2.02 26.04 11.20
CA PHE A 114 2.44 24.96 10.30
C PHE A 114 2.07 25.27 8.84
N LEU A 115 0.81 25.64 8.60
CA LEU A 115 0.33 25.95 7.24
C LEU A 115 1.05 27.19 6.66
N GLN A 116 1.25 28.23 7.48
CA GLN A 116 1.93 29.46 7.08
C GLN A 116 3.39 29.16 6.70
N PHE A 117 4.16 28.46 7.56
CA PHE A 117 5.56 28.15 7.27
C PHE A 117 5.72 27.21 6.07
N LEU A 118 4.82 26.24 5.90
CA LEU A 118 4.81 25.39 4.71
C LEU A 118 4.62 26.22 3.43
N THR A 119 3.70 27.20 3.47
CA THR A 119 3.46 28.11 2.35
C THR A 119 4.67 29.00 2.06
N LEU A 120 5.23 29.64 3.09
CA LEU A 120 6.40 30.52 2.95
C LEU A 120 7.62 29.76 2.40
N TYR A 121 7.88 28.54 2.88
CA TYR A 121 8.93 27.65 2.38
C TYR A 121 8.67 27.25 0.91
N GLY A 122 7.43 26.89 0.58
CA GLY A 122 7.00 26.56 -0.77
C GLY A 122 7.18 27.70 -1.77
N THR A 123 6.85 28.94 -1.38
CA THR A 123 7.09 30.13 -2.21
C THR A 123 8.59 30.31 -2.51
N GLY A 124 9.46 29.99 -1.54
CA GLY A 124 10.91 29.96 -1.76
C GLY A 124 11.33 28.99 -2.87
N ILE A 125 10.77 27.77 -2.89
CA ILE A 125 10.99 26.78 -3.95
C ILE A 125 10.51 27.31 -5.30
N ALA A 126 9.30 27.89 -5.35
CA ALA A 126 8.74 28.44 -6.58
C ALA A 126 9.64 29.51 -7.20
N TYR A 127 10.24 30.39 -6.38
CA TYR A 127 11.16 31.42 -6.86
C TYR A 127 12.48 30.86 -7.38
N VAL A 128 13.05 29.82 -6.74
CA VAL A 128 14.24 29.13 -7.26
C VAL A 128 13.97 28.58 -8.66
N LEU A 129 12.82 27.93 -8.86
CA LEU A 129 12.40 27.41 -10.17
C LEU A 129 12.20 28.51 -11.20
N THR A 130 11.46 29.57 -10.86
CA THR A 130 11.21 30.66 -11.80
C THR A 130 12.51 31.33 -12.23
N THR A 131 13.44 31.60 -11.31
CA THR A 131 14.74 32.20 -11.66
C THR A 131 15.54 31.32 -12.63
N ALA A 132 15.60 30.01 -12.38
CA ALA A 132 16.29 29.10 -13.28
C ALA A 132 15.67 29.07 -14.68
N THR A 133 14.33 29.08 -14.78
CA THR A 133 13.63 29.14 -16.08
C THR A 133 13.88 30.46 -16.82
N CYS A 134 13.96 31.59 -16.10
CA CYS A 134 14.25 32.90 -16.70
C CYS A 134 15.69 32.98 -17.25
N LEU A 135 16.67 32.44 -16.51
CA LEU A 135 18.06 32.35 -16.98
C LEU A 135 18.18 31.47 -18.23
N GLY A 136 17.49 30.32 -18.24
CA GLY A 136 17.40 29.48 -19.43
C GLY A 136 16.78 30.20 -20.62
N ALA A 137 15.73 30.99 -20.39
CA ALA A 137 15.06 31.77 -21.44
C ALA A 137 15.96 32.85 -22.05
N ILE A 138 16.76 33.55 -21.25
CA ILE A 138 17.74 34.54 -21.74
C ILE A 138 18.76 33.87 -22.68
N LEU A 139 19.31 32.72 -22.26
CA LEU A 139 20.30 32.01 -23.06
C LEU A 139 19.70 31.45 -24.35
N ALA A 140 18.48 30.92 -24.28
CA ALA A 140 17.75 30.42 -25.44
C ALA A 140 17.38 31.54 -26.42
N SER A 141 16.88 32.67 -25.93
CA SER A 141 16.59 33.88 -26.72
C SER A 141 17.81 34.34 -27.53
N ASN A 142 18.97 34.50 -26.87
CA ASN A 142 20.24 34.85 -27.53
C ASN A 142 20.72 33.79 -28.53
N CYS A 143 20.51 32.50 -28.22
CA CYS A 143 20.85 31.40 -29.10
C CYS A 143 20.01 31.40 -30.37
N TYR A 144 18.68 31.54 -30.24
CA TYR A 144 17.74 31.61 -31.37
C TYR A 144 17.98 32.84 -32.25
N HIS A 145 18.32 33.98 -31.64
CA HIS A 145 18.68 35.18 -32.40
C HIS A 145 19.96 34.98 -33.23
N LYS A 146 21.01 34.39 -32.65
CA LYS A 146 22.30 34.17 -33.34
C LYS A 146 22.28 33.04 -34.36
N LYS A 147 21.57 31.94 -34.06
CA LYS A 147 21.63 30.69 -34.83
C LYS A 147 20.34 30.39 -35.63
N GLY A 148 19.32 31.23 -35.50
CA GLY A 148 18.00 31.04 -36.10
C GLY A 148 17.06 30.20 -35.24
N HIS A 149 15.74 30.33 -35.49
CA HIS A 149 14.68 29.70 -34.68
C HIS A 149 14.65 28.16 -34.72
N GLN A 150 15.34 27.54 -35.67
CA GLN A 150 15.41 26.07 -35.83
C GLN A 150 16.63 25.46 -35.10
N ALA A 151 17.45 26.29 -34.43
CA ALA A 151 18.64 25.80 -33.73
C ALA A 151 18.27 25.02 -32.45
N PRO A 152 18.97 23.91 -32.13
CA PRO A 152 18.77 23.18 -30.88
C PRO A 152 19.37 23.95 -29.71
N CYS A 153 18.58 24.84 -29.10
CA CYS A 153 18.98 25.70 -27.99
C CYS A 153 18.41 25.16 -26.66
N HIS A 154 19.05 24.15 -26.08
CA HIS A 154 18.68 23.56 -24.78
C HIS A 154 19.69 23.92 -23.68
N PHE A 155 19.19 24.30 -22.50
CA PHE A 155 20.00 24.69 -21.34
C PHE A 155 19.48 23.99 -20.08
N GLU A 156 20.37 23.35 -19.32
CA GLU A 156 20.01 22.68 -18.05
C GLU A 156 19.78 23.68 -16.92
N GLY A 157 18.72 23.48 -16.12
CA GLY A 157 18.31 24.41 -15.06
C GLY A 157 19.06 24.27 -13.72
N ASN A 158 19.71 23.13 -13.46
CA ASN A 158 20.23 22.80 -12.13
C ASN A 158 21.30 23.76 -11.64
N MET A 159 22.24 24.12 -12.51
CA MET A 159 23.30 25.07 -12.19
C MET A 159 22.73 26.45 -11.83
N TYR A 160 21.71 26.91 -12.56
CA TYR A 160 21.07 28.22 -12.30
C TYR A 160 20.32 28.25 -10.96
N MET A 161 19.71 27.14 -10.55
CA MET A 161 19.10 27.01 -9.23
C MET A 161 20.13 27.14 -8.11
N VAL A 162 21.30 26.51 -8.26
CA VAL A 162 22.41 26.62 -7.31
C VAL A 162 22.96 28.05 -7.27
N MET A 163 23.17 28.68 -8.43
CA MET A 163 23.62 30.08 -8.50
C MET A 163 22.67 31.04 -7.77
N PHE A 164 21.37 30.90 -7.99
CA PHE A 164 20.37 31.68 -7.26
C PHE A 164 20.43 31.40 -5.76
N GLY A 165 20.59 30.13 -5.35
CA GLY A 165 20.81 29.73 -3.96
C GLY A 165 22.00 30.45 -3.30
N VAL A 166 23.14 30.54 -4.01
CA VAL A 166 24.33 31.26 -3.50
C VAL A 166 24.00 32.75 -3.28
N VAL A 167 23.31 33.38 -4.23
CA VAL A 167 22.85 34.78 -4.07
C VAL A 167 21.91 34.91 -2.87
N GLN A 168 20.99 33.95 -2.67
CA GLN A 168 20.06 33.98 -1.54
C GLN A 168 20.74 33.76 -0.18
N ILE A 169 21.83 32.98 -0.10
CA ILE A 169 22.62 32.87 1.13
C ILE A 169 23.19 34.24 1.51
N VAL A 170 23.74 34.99 0.55
CA VAL A 170 24.27 36.34 0.78
C VAL A 170 23.15 37.31 1.17
N MET A 171 22.02 37.28 0.45
CA MET A 171 20.89 38.16 0.73
C MET A 171 20.17 37.80 2.04
N SER A 172 20.28 36.55 2.51
CA SER A 172 19.68 36.10 3.78
C SER A 172 20.25 36.78 5.00
N PHE A 173 21.38 37.48 4.90
CA PHE A 173 21.96 38.23 6.01
C PHE A 173 21.23 39.54 6.32
N ILE A 174 20.26 39.95 5.51
CA ILE A 174 19.46 41.14 5.84
C ILE A 174 18.66 40.86 7.13
N PRO A 175 18.71 41.74 8.16
CA PRO A 175 18.25 41.39 9.51
C PRO A 175 16.74 41.18 9.63
N ASP A 176 15.95 42.04 8.99
CA ASP A 176 14.49 42.12 9.11
C ASP A 176 13.86 42.81 7.89
N LEU A 177 12.53 42.85 7.85
CA LEU A 177 11.75 43.45 6.77
C LEU A 177 11.94 44.96 6.64
N HIS A 178 12.22 45.66 7.74
CA HIS A 178 12.41 47.12 7.72
C HIS A 178 13.72 47.49 6.99
N ASN A 179 14.82 46.77 7.25
CA ASN A 179 16.09 46.93 6.54
C ASN A 179 16.04 46.50 5.06
N MET A 180 14.94 45.87 4.64
CA MET A 180 14.69 45.38 3.29
C MET A 180 13.84 46.33 2.43
N GLU A 181 13.43 47.49 2.94
CA GLU A 181 12.55 48.43 2.23
C GLU A 181 13.09 48.76 0.82
N TRP A 182 14.36 49.12 0.71
CA TRP A 182 14.98 49.46 -0.58
C TRP A 182 14.98 48.29 -1.58
N VAL A 183 15.18 47.06 -1.10
CA VAL A 183 15.13 45.83 -1.92
C VAL A 183 13.71 45.62 -2.45
N SER A 184 12.71 45.89 -1.62
CA SER A 184 11.29 45.76 -1.99
C SER A 184 10.86 46.84 -3.00
N VAL A 185 11.39 48.06 -2.89
CA VAL A 185 11.15 49.10 -3.90
C VAL A 185 11.74 48.69 -5.26
N VAL A 186 12.99 48.20 -5.28
CA VAL A 186 13.63 47.70 -6.51
C VAL A 186 12.82 46.53 -7.10
N ALA A 187 12.43 45.57 -6.27
CA ALA A 187 11.63 44.43 -6.70
C ALA A 187 10.27 44.84 -7.27
N ALA A 188 9.58 45.80 -6.64
CA ALA A 188 8.32 46.35 -7.15
C ALA A 188 8.49 47.03 -8.51
N ILE A 189 9.55 47.83 -8.72
CA ILE A 189 9.84 48.47 -10.02
C ILE A 189 10.06 47.40 -11.09
N MET A 190 10.91 46.40 -10.82
CA MET A 190 11.16 45.29 -11.74
C MET A 190 9.87 44.54 -12.09
N SER A 191 8.99 44.35 -11.11
CA SER A 191 7.69 43.69 -11.28
C SER A 191 6.78 44.36 -12.31
N PHE A 192 6.74 45.69 -12.26
CA PHE A 192 6.02 46.49 -13.24
C PHE A 192 6.67 46.39 -14.61
N THR A 193 8.00 46.53 -14.68
CA THR A 193 8.74 46.52 -15.94
C THR A 193 8.45 45.25 -16.75
N TYR A 194 8.62 44.06 -16.17
CA TYR A 194 8.35 42.82 -16.93
C TYR A 194 6.85 42.62 -17.19
N SER A 195 5.95 43.08 -16.31
CA SER A 195 4.50 42.95 -16.53
C SER A 195 4.03 43.81 -17.71
N PHE A 196 4.56 45.04 -17.84
CA PHE A 196 4.32 45.90 -19.00
C PHE A 196 4.93 45.33 -20.28
N ILE A 197 6.14 44.77 -20.21
CA ILE A 197 6.76 44.10 -21.35
C ILE A 197 5.92 42.91 -21.81
N GLY A 198 5.52 42.03 -20.88
CA GLY A 198 4.70 40.86 -21.17
C GLY A 198 3.34 41.23 -21.77
N LEU A 199 2.69 42.26 -21.22
CA LEU A 199 1.46 42.82 -21.78
C LEU A 199 1.66 43.39 -23.19
N GLY A 200 2.70 44.19 -23.39
CA GLY A 200 3.02 44.79 -24.69
C GLY A 200 3.32 43.75 -25.77
N LEU A 201 4.14 42.75 -25.43
CA LEU A 201 4.44 41.60 -26.31
C LEU A 201 3.19 40.76 -26.61
N GLY A 202 2.32 40.56 -25.61
CA GLY A 202 1.03 39.89 -25.77
C GLY A 202 0.13 40.64 -26.77
N ILE A 203 -0.08 41.95 -26.57
CA ILE A 203 -0.86 42.81 -27.48
C ILE A 203 -0.27 42.80 -28.89
N ALA A 204 1.04 42.99 -29.03
CA ALA A 204 1.72 42.97 -30.32
C ALA A 204 1.53 41.63 -31.05
N THR A 205 1.55 40.51 -30.30
CA THR A 205 1.31 39.18 -30.85
C THR A 205 -0.14 38.99 -31.27
N VAL A 206 -1.12 39.48 -30.50
CA VAL A 206 -2.54 39.49 -30.90
C VAL A 206 -2.77 40.29 -32.19
N ILE A 207 -2.15 41.47 -32.30
CA ILE A 207 -2.21 42.30 -33.51
C ILE A 207 -1.58 41.56 -34.69
N LYS A 208 -0.39 40.98 -34.50
CA LYS A 208 0.32 40.19 -35.53
C LYS A 208 -0.50 38.99 -36.01
N ASN A 209 -1.20 38.31 -35.10
CA ASN A 209 -2.05 37.17 -35.42
C ASN A 209 -3.30 37.56 -36.23
N GLY A 210 -3.72 38.83 -36.19
CA GLY A 210 -4.95 39.31 -36.84
C GLY A 210 -6.25 38.78 -36.22
N ARG A 211 -6.17 38.04 -35.11
CA ARG A 211 -7.33 37.47 -34.39
C ARG A 211 -7.00 37.19 -32.92
N ILE A 212 -8.01 37.21 -32.07
CA ILE A 212 -7.93 36.76 -30.67
C ILE A 212 -7.94 35.23 -30.66
N MET A 213 -6.90 34.60 -30.09
CA MET A 213 -6.81 33.15 -29.95
C MET A 213 -7.54 32.63 -28.70
N GLY A 214 -7.70 31.31 -28.61
CA GLY A 214 -8.32 30.64 -27.48
C GLY A 214 -9.83 30.40 -27.65
N SER A 215 -10.35 29.45 -26.88
CA SER A 215 -11.77 29.06 -26.84
C SER A 215 -12.48 29.58 -25.58
N LEU A 216 -13.82 29.58 -25.62
CA LEU A 216 -14.69 29.97 -24.51
C LEU A 216 -14.48 29.12 -23.25
N SER A 217 -14.23 27.82 -23.44
CA SER A 217 -14.06 26.81 -22.37
C SER A 217 -12.61 26.47 -22.08
N GLY A 218 -11.65 27.12 -22.76
CA GLY A 218 -10.22 26.91 -22.56
C GLY A 218 -9.62 25.88 -23.53
N ILE A 219 -8.38 25.47 -23.26
CA ILE A 219 -7.67 24.47 -24.07
C ILE A 219 -8.48 23.17 -24.10
N PRO A 220 -8.82 22.62 -25.29
CA PRO A 220 -9.40 21.30 -25.40
C PRO A 220 -8.32 20.28 -25.05
N THR A 221 -8.59 19.45 -24.07
CA THR A 221 -7.75 18.30 -23.73
C THR A 221 -8.32 17.05 -24.36
N ASN A 222 -7.47 16.05 -24.56
CA ASN A 222 -7.89 14.77 -25.16
C ASN A 222 -8.93 14.04 -24.32
N THR A 223 -9.04 14.37 -23.02
CA THR A 223 -9.98 13.73 -22.09
C THR A 223 -10.63 14.75 -21.16
N VAL A 224 -11.86 14.46 -20.73
CA VAL A 224 -12.61 15.29 -19.76
C VAL A 224 -11.90 15.34 -18.41
N ALA A 225 -11.19 14.28 -18.04
CA ALA A 225 -10.40 14.22 -16.81
C ALA A 225 -9.21 15.18 -16.85
N ASP A 226 -8.42 15.18 -17.93
CA ASP A 226 -7.32 16.13 -18.11
C ASP A 226 -7.83 17.57 -18.08
N LYS A 227 -9.02 17.80 -18.65
CA LYS A 227 -9.68 19.11 -18.60
C LYS A 227 -10.00 19.51 -17.18
N PHE A 228 -10.59 18.59 -16.43
CA PHE A 228 -10.96 18.79 -15.04
C PHE A 228 -9.72 19.09 -14.19
N TRP A 229 -8.67 18.27 -14.25
CA TRP A 229 -7.44 18.49 -13.49
C TRP A 229 -6.75 19.80 -13.85
N ALA A 230 -6.70 20.15 -15.13
CA ALA A 230 -6.15 21.42 -15.58
C ALA A 230 -6.96 22.61 -15.05
N ILE A 231 -8.28 22.50 -14.94
CA ILE A 231 -9.15 23.50 -14.29
C ILE A 231 -8.79 23.65 -12.80
N PHE A 232 -8.63 22.56 -12.06
CA PHE A 232 -8.27 22.64 -10.63
C PHE A 232 -6.87 23.19 -10.40
N GLN A 233 -5.90 22.77 -11.20
CA GLN A 233 -4.54 23.31 -11.17
C GLN A 233 -4.54 24.81 -11.49
N ALA A 234 -5.29 25.22 -12.51
CA ALA A 234 -5.45 26.64 -12.85
C ALA A 234 -6.12 27.46 -11.76
N LEU A 235 -7.13 26.93 -11.07
CA LEU A 235 -7.74 27.59 -9.91
C LEU A 235 -6.75 27.70 -8.74
N GLY A 236 -5.93 26.67 -8.52
CA GLY A 236 -4.85 26.70 -7.53
C GLY A 236 -3.78 27.75 -7.87
N ASP A 237 -3.35 27.82 -9.13
CA ASP A 237 -2.37 28.81 -9.60
C ASP A 237 -2.88 30.25 -9.40
N ILE A 238 -4.15 30.48 -9.76
CA ILE A 238 -4.81 31.77 -9.53
C ILE A 238 -4.90 32.05 -8.03
N ALA A 239 -5.28 31.07 -7.23
CA ALA A 239 -5.36 31.19 -5.77
C ALA A 239 -4.00 31.45 -5.11
N PHE A 240 -2.89 31.00 -5.71
CA PHE A 240 -1.53 31.32 -5.26
C PHE A 240 -1.12 32.76 -5.57
N ALA A 241 -1.58 33.32 -6.69
CA ALA A 241 -1.11 34.62 -7.16
C ALA A 241 -1.55 35.81 -6.27
N TYR A 242 -2.67 35.69 -5.57
CA TYR A 242 -3.25 36.79 -4.77
C TYR A 242 -2.83 36.91 -3.28
N PRO A 243 -2.54 35.84 -2.51
CA PRO A 243 -2.54 35.95 -1.04
C PRO A 243 -1.20 36.42 -0.45
N TYR A 244 -1.07 37.73 -0.25
CA TYR A 244 -0.08 38.32 0.67
C TYR A 244 -0.61 38.46 2.10
N SER A 245 -1.86 38.08 2.35
CA SER A 245 -2.52 38.18 3.66
C SER A 245 -1.73 37.47 4.77
N ILE A 246 -0.98 36.43 4.43
CA ILE A 246 -0.09 35.70 5.34
C ILE A 246 1.17 36.48 5.76
N LEU A 247 1.47 37.59 5.10
CA LEU A 247 2.55 38.53 5.42
C LEU A 247 2.01 39.90 5.85
N LEU A 248 0.69 40.08 5.82
CA LEU A 248 0.07 41.40 5.98
C LEU A 248 0.40 42.02 7.34
N LEU A 249 0.36 41.23 8.42
CA LEU A 249 0.61 41.76 9.76
C LEU A 249 2.09 42.07 9.98
N GLU A 250 2.99 41.31 9.37
CA GLU A 250 4.43 41.57 9.36
C GLU A 250 4.78 42.83 8.54
N ILE A 251 4.06 43.08 7.43
CA ILE A 251 4.17 44.34 6.67
C ILE A 251 3.57 45.51 7.46
N GLN A 252 2.42 45.30 8.09
CA GLN A 252 1.77 46.32 8.90
C GLN A 252 2.60 46.70 10.13
N ASP A 253 3.40 45.78 10.66
CA ASP A 253 4.36 46.04 11.75
C ASP A 253 5.54 46.92 11.34
N THR A 254 5.75 47.25 10.06
CA THR A 254 6.78 48.22 9.65
C THR A 254 6.27 49.66 9.60
N LEU A 255 4.95 49.87 9.69
CA LEU A 255 4.32 51.17 9.50
C LEU A 255 4.51 52.11 10.70
N GLU A 256 4.80 53.38 10.38
CA GLU A 256 4.77 54.49 11.32
C GLU A 256 3.34 54.80 11.76
N SER A 257 3.20 55.33 12.97
CA SER A 257 1.92 55.79 13.54
C SER A 257 2.17 57.07 14.33
N PRO A 258 1.40 58.16 14.10
CA PRO A 258 0.18 58.29 13.28
C PRO A 258 0.42 58.49 11.76
N PRO A 259 -0.58 58.23 10.87
CA PRO A 259 -1.93 57.74 11.18
C PRO A 259 -1.94 56.25 11.56
N PRO A 260 -3.03 55.73 12.17
CA PRO A 260 -3.09 54.35 12.62
C PRO A 260 -2.72 53.34 11.53
N GLU A 261 -1.96 52.31 11.90
CA GLU A 261 -1.33 51.39 10.97
C GLU A 261 -2.38 50.64 10.13
N ASN A 262 -3.54 50.32 10.72
CA ASN A 262 -4.64 49.66 10.02
C ASN A 262 -5.25 50.54 8.90
N GLN A 263 -5.30 51.87 9.07
CA GLN A 263 -5.82 52.77 8.05
C GLN A 263 -4.84 52.88 6.88
N THR A 264 -3.56 53.02 7.17
CA THR A 264 -2.50 53.05 6.16
C THR A 264 -2.44 51.71 5.42
N MET A 265 -2.53 50.59 6.14
CA MET A 265 -2.53 49.25 5.58
C MET A 265 -3.74 49.01 4.67
N LYS A 266 -4.96 49.37 5.07
CA LYS A 266 -6.17 49.26 4.22
C LYS A 266 -6.04 50.05 2.91
N LYS A 267 -5.49 51.28 2.98
CA LYS A 267 -5.22 52.09 1.79
C LYS A 267 -4.17 51.42 0.89
N ALA A 268 -3.08 50.91 1.49
CA ALA A 268 -2.04 50.19 0.76
C ALA A 268 -2.60 48.93 0.07
N SER A 269 -3.38 48.12 0.79
CA SER A 269 -4.06 46.93 0.30
C SER A 269 -5.00 47.22 -0.87
N MET A 270 -5.81 48.28 -0.78
CA MET A 270 -6.72 48.70 -1.85
C MET A 270 -5.95 49.07 -3.13
N VAL A 271 -4.93 49.93 -3.01
CA VAL A 271 -4.11 50.36 -4.14
C VAL A 271 -3.37 49.18 -4.78
N ALA A 272 -2.73 48.35 -3.95
CA ALA A 272 -1.95 47.21 -4.44
C ALA A 272 -2.84 46.15 -5.13
N ILE A 273 -3.98 45.78 -4.54
CA ILE A 273 -4.90 44.79 -5.13
C ILE A 273 -5.51 45.30 -6.44
N PHE A 274 -5.85 46.58 -6.53
CA PHE A 274 -6.33 47.18 -7.77
C PHE A 274 -5.28 47.07 -8.88
N ILE A 275 -4.05 47.50 -8.58
CA ILE A 275 -2.92 47.43 -9.50
C ILE A 275 -2.64 46.00 -9.93
N THR A 276 -2.51 45.06 -8.98
CA THR A 276 -2.18 43.67 -9.30
C THR A 276 -3.28 43.01 -10.12
N THR A 277 -4.55 43.23 -9.77
CA THR A 277 -5.69 42.70 -10.52
C THR A 277 -5.72 43.20 -11.96
N PHE A 278 -5.40 44.48 -12.19
CA PHE A 278 -5.27 45.02 -13.54
C PHE A 278 -4.19 44.27 -14.34
N PHE A 279 -2.97 44.17 -13.82
CA PHE A 279 -1.89 43.46 -14.53
C PHE A 279 -2.16 41.96 -14.69
N TYR A 280 -2.82 41.33 -13.72
CA TYR A 280 -3.15 39.92 -13.73
C TYR A 280 -4.18 39.59 -14.79
N LEU A 281 -5.25 40.38 -14.87
CA LEU A 281 -6.27 40.27 -15.90
C LEU A 281 -5.66 40.55 -17.27
N CYS A 282 -4.85 41.60 -17.40
CA CYS A 282 -4.20 41.95 -18.66
C CYS A 282 -3.21 40.87 -19.13
N CYS A 283 -2.25 40.46 -18.31
CA CYS A 283 -1.26 39.45 -18.69
C CYS A 283 -1.90 38.07 -18.90
N GLY A 284 -2.88 37.70 -18.08
CA GLY A 284 -3.63 36.46 -18.22
C GLY A 284 -4.43 36.40 -19.52
N CYS A 285 -5.27 37.41 -19.77
CA CYS A 285 -6.13 37.47 -20.95
C CYS A 285 -5.35 37.70 -22.24
N PHE A 286 -4.42 38.66 -22.28
CA PHE A 286 -3.65 38.93 -23.51
C PHE A 286 -2.61 37.85 -23.79
N GLY A 287 -2.10 37.17 -22.76
CA GLY A 287 -1.29 35.97 -22.95
C GLY A 287 -2.08 34.84 -23.60
N TYR A 288 -3.31 34.59 -23.13
CA TYR A 288 -4.19 33.61 -23.74
C TYR A 288 -4.67 34.01 -25.15
N ALA A 289 -4.97 35.30 -25.37
CA ALA A 289 -5.31 35.83 -26.69
C ALA A 289 -4.16 35.71 -27.69
N ALA A 290 -2.91 35.80 -27.23
CA ALA A 290 -1.73 35.70 -28.09
C ALA A 290 -1.44 34.26 -28.52
N PHE A 291 -1.60 33.29 -27.62
CA PHE A 291 -1.10 31.92 -27.84
C PHE A 291 -2.18 30.84 -27.87
N GLY A 292 -3.40 31.11 -27.40
CA GLY A 292 -4.51 30.14 -27.39
C GLY A 292 -4.13 28.82 -26.73
N ASN A 293 -4.20 27.72 -27.48
CA ASN A 293 -3.85 26.38 -26.98
C ASN A 293 -2.36 26.18 -26.71
N ASN A 294 -1.50 27.08 -27.19
CA ASN A 294 -0.05 27.02 -27.00
C ASN A 294 0.43 27.96 -25.89
N THR A 295 -0.48 28.41 -25.02
CA THR A 295 -0.14 29.37 -23.96
C THR A 295 0.85 28.73 -22.97
N PRO A 296 2.04 29.32 -22.77
CA PRO A 296 3.07 28.73 -21.92
C PRO A 296 2.77 28.91 -20.44
N GLY A 297 3.25 27.96 -19.61
CA GLY A 297 3.12 28.00 -18.15
C GLY A 297 3.80 29.21 -17.49
N ASN A 298 4.80 29.81 -18.14
CA ASN A 298 5.31 31.13 -17.80
C ASN A 298 5.29 31.97 -19.09
N LEU A 299 4.53 33.05 -19.07
CA LEU A 299 4.27 33.91 -20.23
C LEU A 299 5.54 34.33 -20.98
N LEU A 300 6.63 34.60 -20.26
CA LEU A 300 7.88 35.15 -20.82
C LEU A 300 8.94 34.09 -21.16
N THR A 301 8.65 32.81 -20.93
CA THR A 301 9.60 31.71 -21.19
C THR A 301 9.04 30.68 -22.19
N GLY A 302 7.94 30.99 -22.88
CA GLY A 302 7.33 30.09 -23.87
C GLY A 302 8.24 29.69 -25.02
N LEU A 303 9.25 30.51 -25.33
CA LEU A 303 10.28 30.22 -26.34
C LEU A 303 11.07 28.94 -26.04
N LEU A 304 11.22 28.56 -24.76
CA LEU A 304 11.86 27.31 -24.35
C LEU A 304 11.09 26.06 -24.79
N LYS A 305 9.79 26.21 -25.08
CA LYS A 305 8.90 25.14 -25.54
C LYS A 305 8.46 25.33 -27.01
N GLY A 306 9.13 26.21 -27.75
CA GLY A 306 8.81 26.48 -29.15
C GLY A 306 7.65 27.45 -29.39
N SER A 307 6.97 27.93 -28.35
CA SER A 307 5.76 28.78 -28.46
C SER A 307 5.80 29.98 -27.51
N GLY A 308 6.58 31.00 -27.85
CA GLY A 308 6.68 32.24 -27.06
C GLY A 308 7.17 33.43 -27.85
N PHE A 309 7.58 34.48 -27.14
CA PHE A 309 8.13 35.69 -27.75
C PHE A 309 9.59 35.45 -28.17
N TYR A 310 9.88 35.63 -29.47
CA TYR A 310 11.24 35.50 -30.02
C TYR A 310 11.87 36.85 -30.31
N GLU A 311 11.06 37.81 -30.79
CA GLU A 311 11.51 39.14 -31.15
C GLU A 311 10.56 40.20 -30.59
N PRO A 312 11.06 41.37 -30.15
CA PRO A 312 12.49 41.71 -30.02
C PRO A 312 13.17 40.96 -28.87
N PHE A 313 14.24 40.21 -29.17
CA PHE A 313 14.90 39.29 -28.22
C PHE A 313 15.44 40.03 -26.97
N TRP A 314 15.98 41.24 -27.14
CA TRP A 314 16.51 42.07 -26.06
C TRP A 314 15.43 42.47 -25.03
N LEU A 315 14.18 42.60 -25.47
CA LEU A 315 13.07 42.96 -24.60
C LEU A 315 12.61 41.75 -23.77
N VAL A 316 12.65 40.55 -24.37
CA VAL A 316 12.43 39.28 -23.68
C VAL A 316 13.53 39.04 -22.65
N ASP A 317 14.78 39.30 -22.99
CA ASP A 317 15.92 39.20 -22.08
C ASP A 317 15.78 40.17 -20.91
N LEU A 318 15.48 41.44 -21.20
CA LEU A 318 15.25 42.47 -20.18
C LEU A 318 14.13 42.06 -19.21
N ALA A 319 13.01 41.56 -19.72
CA ALA A 319 11.90 41.11 -18.87
C ALA A 319 12.31 39.96 -17.96
N ASN A 320 13.04 38.96 -18.47
CA ASN A 320 13.53 37.83 -17.68
C ASN A 320 14.58 38.27 -16.65
N VAL A 321 15.46 39.24 -16.96
CA VAL A 321 16.37 39.85 -15.97
C VAL A 321 15.61 40.58 -14.87
N CYS A 322 14.58 41.35 -15.22
CA CYS A 322 13.72 42.01 -14.23
C CYS A 322 13.04 40.99 -13.31
N ILE A 323 12.53 39.86 -13.84
CA ILE A 323 11.98 38.77 -13.01
C ILE A 323 13.04 38.28 -12.02
N ILE A 324 14.25 37.96 -12.48
CA ILE A 324 15.32 37.43 -11.61
C ILE A 324 15.61 38.40 -10.47
N ILE A 325 15.77 39.70 -10.76
CA ILE A 325 16.05 40.74 -9.74
C ILE A 325 14.90 40.85 -8.75
N HIS A 326 13.65 40.84 -9.22
CA HIS A 326 12.47 40.85 -8.37
C HIS A 326 12.44 39.64 -7.44
N LEU A 327 12.63 38.43 -7.97
CA LEU A 327 12.59 37.20 -7.19
C LEU A 327 13.68 37.15 -6.12
N VAL A 328 14.79 37.86 -6.30
CA VAL A 328 15.79 38.02 -5.24
C VAL A 328 15.20 38.76 -4.03
N GLY A 329 14.47 39.85 -4.24
CA GLY A 329 13.78 40.57 -3.18
C GLY A 329 12.59 39.80 -2.61
N GLY A 330 11.77 39.20 -3.47
CA GLY A 330 10.61 38.41 -3.07
C GLY A 330 10.98 37.24 -2.17
N TYR A 331 12.02 36.47 -2.51
CA TYR A 331 12.48 35.33 -1.71
C TYR A 331 12.80 35.74 -0.27
N GLN A 332 13.45 36.88 -0.11
CA GLN A 332 13.80 37.40 1.20
C GLN A 332 12.56 37.86 1.97
N VAL A 333 11.61 38.57 1.33
CA VAL A 333 10.35 39.01 1.97
C VAL A 333 9.57 37.81 2.54
N TYR A 334 9.48 36.70 1.80
CA TYR A 334 8.80 35.49 2.24
C TYR A 334 9.59 34.68 3.30
N SER A 335 10.92 34.80 3.33
CA SER A 335 11.77 34.04 4.26
C SER A 335 11.93 34.72 5.63
N GLN A 336 11.79 36.05 5.71
CA GLN A 336 11.96 36.81 6.96
C GLN A 336 11.07 36.34 8.12
N PRO A 337 9.77 36.01 7.94
CA PRO A 337 8.94 35.52 9.05
C PRO A 337 9.46 34.20 9.65
N ILE A 338 10.03 33.32 8.81
CA ILE A 338 10.65 32.07 9.25
C ILE A 338 11.92 32.39 10.04
N TYR A 339 12.78 33.25 9.51
CA TYR A 339 14.03 33.66 10.16
C TYR A 339 13.77 34.31 11.52
N SER A 340 12.85 35.29 11.58
CA SER A 340 12.45 35.98 12.81
C SER A 340 11.90 35.00 13.86
N THR A 341 11.09 34.01 13.44
CA THR A 341 10.53 33.04 14.38
C THR A 341 11.59 32.09 14.91
N ALA A 342 12.48 31.59 14.05
CA ALA A 342 13.59 30.72 14.45
C ALA A 342 14.55 31.45 15.41
N ASP A 343 14.90 32.70 15.10
CA ASP A 343 15.75 33.54 15.94
C ASP A 343 15.11 33.79 17.31
N ARG A 344 13.83 34.22 17.35
CA ARG A 344 13.09 34.46 18.61
C ARG A 344 13.00 33.18 19.45
N TRP A 345 12.74 32.03 18.82
CA TRP A 345 12.65 30.75 19.51
C TRP A 345 14.00 30.33 20.10
N ALA A 346 15.08 30.40 19.30
CA ALA A 346 16.41 30.00 19.73
C ALA A 346 16.91 30.90 20.87
N SER A 347 16.78 32.22 20.75
CA SER A 347 17.21 33.16 21.80
C SER A 347 16.45 32.96 23.11
N ARG A 348 15.13 32.69 23.05
CA ARG A 348 14.33 32.39 24.26
C ARG A 348 14.69 31.05 24.88
N LYS A 349 14.96 30.03 24.06
CA LYS A 349 15.24 28.67 24.54
C LYS A 349 16.66 28.54 25.10
N PHE A 350 17.62 29.27 24.53
CA PHE A 350 19.04 29.21 24.86
C PHE A 350 19.62 30.60 25.16
N PRO A 351 19.16 31.29 26.23
CA PRO A 351 19.57 32.67 26.53
C PRO A 351 21.08 32.81 26.79
N ASN A 352 21.71 31.77 27.33
CA ASN A 352 23.14 31.80 27.70
C ASN A 352 24.06 31.23 26.62
N SER A 353 23.54 30.83 25.46
CA SER A 353 24.38 30.24 24.40
C SER A 353 25.10 31.31 23.59
N GLY A 354 26.44 31.25 23.60
CA GLY A 354 27.29 32.08 22.74
C GLY A 354 27.09 31.79 21.24
N PHE A 355 26.57 30.63 20.87
CA PHE A 355 26.24 30.32 19.46
C PHE A 355 24.99 31.09 18.99
N VAL A 356 24.02 31.30 19.89
CA VAL A 356 22.71 31.88 19.58
C VAL A 356 22.68 33.39 19.80
N ASN A 357 23.34 33.92 20.84
CA ASN A 357 23.19 35.33 21.23
C ASN A 357 24.46 36.19 21.03
N LYS A 358 25.60 35.60 20.64
CA LYS A 358 26.83 36.37 20.39
C LYS A 358 26.87 36.86 18.94
N PHE A 359 27.19 38.15 18.78
CA PHE A 359 27.41 38.79 17.48
C PHE A 359 28.91 39.04 17.27
N TYR A 360 29.42 38.61 16.12
CA TYR A 360 30.79 38.81 15.67
C TYR A 360 30.83 39.91 14.62
N LYS A 361 31.69 40.92 14.78
CA LYS A 361 31.87 41.95 13.74
C LYS A 361 32.84 41.40 12.69
N VAL A 362 32.36 41.20 11.48
CA VAL A 362 33.18 40.75 10.35
C VAL A 362 33.33 41.91 9.37
N LYS A 363 34.57 42.22 8.98
CA LYS A 363 34.90 43.28 8.02
C LYS A 363 35.58 42.62 6.82
N LEU A 364 34.87 42.59 5.69
CA LEU A 364 35.40 42.12 4.42
C LEU A 364 35.98 43.29 3.61
N PRO A 365 36.95 43.08 2.70
CA PRO A 365 37.65 44.15 2.01
C PRO A 365 36.78 45.09 1.15
N LEU A 366 35.54 44.70 0.81
CA LEU A 366 34.66 45.41 -0.13
C LEU A 366 33.20 45.57 0.36
N VAL A 367 32.91 45.21 1.61
CA VAL A 367 31.54 45.22 2.17
C VAL A 367 31.53 45.99 3.50
N PRO A 368 30.51 46.84 3.79
CA PRO A 368 30.34 47.45 5.10
C PRO A 368 30.40 46.39 6.20
N GLY A 369 31.08 46.69 7.32
CA GLY A 369 31.23 45.73 8.41
C GLY A 369 29.87 45.29 8.94
N PHE A 370 29.59 43.98 8.92
CA PHE A 370 28.30 43.42 9.33
C PHE A 370 28.44 42.54 10.56
N GLN A 371 27.35 42.42 11.32
CA GLN A 371 27.30 41.60 12.52
C GLN A 371 26.84 40.18 12.18
N LEU A 372 27.73 39.21 12.33
CA LEU A 372 27.46 37.81 12.08
C LEU A 372 27.09 37.10 13.39
N ASN A 373 25.97 36.39 13.37
CA ASN A 373 25.55 35.49 14.43
C ASN A 373 25.61 34.05 13.89
N LEU A 374 26.28 33.14 14.61
CA LEU A 374 26.55 31.80 14.09
C LEU A 374 25.27 30.97 13.90
N PHE A 375 24.31 31.07 14.82
CA PHE A 375 23.00 30.42 14.64
C PHE A 375 22.27 30.95 13.40
N ARG A 376 22.19 32.27 13.23
CA ARG A 376 21.57 32.89 12.04
C ARG A 376 22.22 32.41 10.75
N PHE A 377 23.55 32.39 10.71
CA PHE A 377 24.29 31.92 9.54
C PHE A 377 23.97 30.46 9.20
N CYS A 378 24.10 29.55 10.17
CA CYS A 378 23.84 28.12 9.95
C CYS A 378 22.38 27.86 9.56
N PHE A 379 21.43 28.46 10.28
CA PHE A 379 20.00 28.23 10.03
C PHE A 379 19.56 28.76 8.67
N ARG A 380 19.90 30.01 8.34
CA ARG A 380 19.51 30.65 7.07
C ARG A 380 20.19 29.97 5.87
N THR A 381 21.46 29.57 6.00
CA THR A 381 22.15 28.79 4.96
C THR A 381 21.51 27.43 4.75
N THR A 382 21.18 26.72 5.83
CA THR A 382 20.48 25.42 5.75
C THR A 382 19.12 25.57 5.08
N TYR A 383 18.35 26.59 5.47
CA TYR A 383 17.06 26.90 4.85
C TYR A 383 17.18 27.09 3.34
N VAL A 384 18.11 27.92 2.87
CA VAL A 384 18.31 28.15 1.44
C VAL A 384 18.73 26.87 0.71
N ILE A 385 19.71 26.12 1.25
CA ILE A 385 20.15 24.84 0.67
C ILE A 385 18.98 23.87 0.54
N THR A 386 18.12 23.78 1.55
CA THR A 386 16.96 22.87 1.50
C THR A 386 15.95 23.30 0.45
N THR A 387 15.64 24.59 0.31
CA THR A 387 14.72 25.06 -0.75
C THR A 387 15.26 24.80 -2.15
N VAL A 388 16.58 24.97 -2.36
CA VAL A 388 17.25 24.69 -3.64
C VAL A 388 17.28 23.19 -3.91
N GLY A 389 17.58 22.37 -2.89
CA GLY A 389 17.57 20.92 -3.02
C GLY A 389 16.20 20.38 -3.40
N VAL A 390 15.12 20.88 -2.79
CA VAL A 390 13.76 20.49 -3.16
C VAL A 390 13.39 20.96 -4.57
N ALA A 391 13.79 22.17 -4.97
CA ALA A 391 13.57 22.66 -6.34
C ALA A 391 14.26 21.78 -7.40
N ILE A 392 15.50 21.32 -7.13
CA ILE A 392 16.22 20.40 -8.01
C ILE A 392 15.52 19.04 -8.12
N LEU A 393 14.97 18.54 -7.01
CA LEU A 393 14.27 17.26 -6.98
C LEU A 393 12.89 17.32 -7.66
N PHE A 394 12.23 18.48 -7.66
CA PHE A 394 10.86 18.66 -8.18
C PHE A 394 10.73 19.92 -9.05
N PRO A 395 11.20 19.91 -10.31
CA PRO A 395 11.19 21.09 -11.18
C PRO A 395 9.84 21.34 -11.89
N TYR A 396 8.72 21.20 -11.19
CA TYR A 396 7.35 21.33 -11.74
C TYR A 396 6.72 22.67 -11.34
N PHE A 397 6.79 23.65 -12.23
CA PHE A 397 6.41 25.04 -11.90
C PHE A 397 4.93 25.20 -11.52
N ASN A 398 3.99 24.87 -12.42
CA ASN A 398 2.55 25.10 -12.18
C ASN A 398 1.98 24.12 -11.13
N GLU A 399 2.48 22.90 -11.05
CA GLU A 399 2.01 21.89 -10.10
C GLU A 399 2.30 22.34 -8.66
N ILE A 400 3.47 22.94 -8.41
CA ILE A 400 3.84 23.48 -7.11
C ILE A 400 2.99 24.71 -6.78
N LEU A 401 2.80 25.63 -7.73
CA LEU A 401 1.95 26.81 -7.52
C LEU A 401 0.50 26.43 -7.18
N GLY A 402 -0.07 25.49 -7.94
CA GLY A 402 -1.44 25.01 -7.73
C GLY A 402 -1.67 24.44 -6.32
N VAL A 403 -0.72 23.63 -5.83
CA VAL A 403 -0.78 23.04 -4.49
C VAL A 403 -0.62 24.10 -3.39
N LEU A 404 0.35 25.02 -3.55
CA LEU A 404 0.58 26.08 -2.57
C LEU A 404 -0.62 27.03 -2.47
N GLY A 405 -1.25 27.36 -3.61
CA GLY A 405 -2.47 28.15 -3.67
C GLY A 405 -3.61 27.48 -2.91
N ALA A 406 -3.85 26.19 -3.15
CA ALA A 406 -4.91 25.44 -2.47
C ALA A 406 -4.71 25.36 -0.94
N ILE A 407 -3.48 25.08 -0.48
CA ILE A 407 -3.15 24.94 0.95
C ILE A 407 -3.27 26.28 1.69
N ASN A 408 -2.88 27.38 1.05
CA ASN A 408 -2.87 28.71 1.67
C ASN A 408 -4.26 29.37 1.67
N PHE A 409 -4.94 29.33 0.53
CA PHE A 409 -5.98 30.31 0.22
C PHE A 409 -7.18 30.24 1.16
N TRP A 410 -7.75 29.06 1.45
CA TRP A 410 -8.86 29.00 2.41
C TRP A 410 -8.44 29.18 3.88
N PRO A 411 -7.56 28.34 4.45
CA PRO A 411 -7.33 28.36 5.89
C PRO A 411 -6.65 29.66 6.33
N LEU A 412 -5.61 30.11 5.63
CA LEU A 412 -4.80 31.25 6.03
C LEU A 412 -5.31 32.58 5.47
N ALA A 413 -5.74 32.60 4.19
CA ALA A 413 -6.21 33.85 3.61
C ALA A 413 -7.65 34.19 4.00
N ILE A 414 -8.50 33.23 4.40
CA ILE A 414 -9.93 33.49 4.62
C ILE A 414 -10.40 33.11 6.03
N TYR A 415 -10.20 31.85 6.45
CA TYR A 415 -10.76 31.34 7.71
C TYR A 415 -10.21 32.05 8.94
N PHE A 416 -8.88 32.08 9.11
CA PHE A 416 -8.25 32.71 10.27
C PHE A 416 -8.52 34.22 10.36
N PRO A 417 -8.42 35.01 9.27
CA PRO A 417 -8.82 36.43 9.29
C PRO A 417 -10.27 36.66 9.72
N VAL A 418 -11.22 35.87 9.21
CA VAL A 418 -12.64 35.97 9.60
C VAL A 418 -12.85 35.63 11.08
N GLU A 419 -12.21 34.58 11.57
CA GLU A 419 -12.31 34.17 12.99
C GLU A 419 -11.69 35.22 13.92
N MET A 420 -10.52 35.76 13.58
CA MET A 420 -9.88 36.83 14.38
C MET A 420 -10.76 38.09 14.41
N TYR A 421 -11.35 38.45 13.27
CA TYR A 421 -12.27 39.58 13.18
C TYR A 421 -13.51 39.40 14.06
N PHE A 422 -14.09 38.20 14.12
CA PHE A 422 -15.21 37.92 15.02
C PHE A 422 -14.86 38.16 16.50
N VAL A 423 -13.66 37.78 16.91
CA VAL A 423 -13.19 38.02 18.29
C VAL A 423 -12.90 39.50 18.52
N GLN A 424 -12.20 40.17 17.60
CA GLN A 424 -11.85 41.59 17.71
C GLN A 424 -13.09 42.49 17.81
N HIS A 425 -14.07 42.29 16.95
CA HIS A 425 -15.28 43.12 16.91
C HIS A 425 -16.43 42.56 17.75
N LYS A 426 -16.20 41.49 18.53
CA LYS A 426 -17.20 40.83 19.37
C LYS A 426 -18.51 40.56 18.59
N VAL A 427 -18.37 40.03 17.37
CA VAL A 427 -19.51 39.80 16.48
C VAL A 427 -20.40 38.71 17.06
N GLU A 428 -21.64 39.05 17.41
CA GLU A 428 -22.59 38.09 17.96
C GLU A 428 -22.95 37.01 16.95
N ALA A 429 -23.00 35.76 17.42
CA ALA A 429 -23.44 34.62 16.62
C ALA A 429 -24.86 34.87 16.08
N TRP A 430 -25.11 34.47 14.83
CA TRP A 430 -26.39 34.68 14.11
C TRP A 430 -26.75 36.13 13.77
N SER A 431 -25.90 37.11 14.09
CA SER A 431 -26.06 38.47 13.53
C SER A 431 -25.93 38.46 12.01
N ARG A 432 -26.52 39.46 11.32
CA ARG A 432 -26.41 39.57 9.85
C ARG A 432 -24.95 39.55 9.37
N LYS A 433 -24.06 40.25 10.07
CA LYS A 433 -22.62 40.28 9.77
C LYS A 433 -21.98 38.90 9.97
N TRP A 434 -22.35 38.18 11.02
CA TRP A 434 -21.87 36.82 11.27
C TRP A 434 -22.32 35.86 10.17
N ILE A 435 -23.59 35.87 9.78
CA ILE A 435 -24.13 35.00 8.72
C ILE A 435 -23.43 35.27 7.39
N VAL A 436 -23.28 36.54 7.01
CA VAL A 436 -22.62 36.92 5.75
C VAL A 436 -21.16 36.46 5.72
N LEU A 437 -20.36 36.77 6.75
CA LEU A 437 -18.95 36.39 6.79
C LEU A 437 -18.74 34.87 6.93
N ARG A 438 -19.64 34.18 7.64
CA ARG A 438 -19.62 32.72 7.77
C ARG A 438 -20.00 32.04 6.47
N THR A 439 -21.00 32.55 5.76
CA THR A 439 -21.43 32.07 4.45
C THR A 439 -20.36 32.36 3.39
N PHE A 440 -19.72 33.53 3.43
CA PHE A 440 -18.58 33.87 2.59
C PHE A 440 -17.40 32.93 2.82
N SER A 441 -16.98 32.72 4.08
CA SER A 441 -15.92 31.79 4.44
C SER A 441 -16.25 30.35 4.03
N PHE A 442 -17.52 29.94 4.15
CA PHE A 442 -18.01 28.62 3.75
C PHE A 442 -18.20 28.46 2.23
N ALA A 443 -18.58 29.51 1.50
CA ALA A 443 -18.66 29.48 0.04
C ALA A 443 -17.26 29.40 -0.56
N CYS A 444 -16.30 30.17 -0.03
CA CYS A 444 -14.90 30.05 -0.41
C CYS A 444 -14.33 28.69 0.01
N PHE A 445 -14.74 28.16 1.17
CA PHE A 445 -14.46 26.79 1.58
C PHE A 445 -14.97 25.80 0.52
N LEU A 446 -16.24 25.85 0.11
CA LEU A 446 -16.82 24.92 -0.86
C LEU A 446 -16.21 25.03 -2.26
N ILE A 447 -15.83 26.24 -2.68
CA ILE A 447 -15.13 26.49 -3.96
C ILE A 447 -13.72 25.89 -3.93
N LEU A 448 -13.09 25.73 -2.76
CA LEU A 448 -11.71 25.25 -2.59
C LEU A 448 -11.60 23.86 -1.95
N ILE A 449 -12.69 23.36 -1.37
CA ILE A 449 -12.76 22.18 -0.50
C ILE A 449 -14.03 21.39 -0.83
N LEU A 450 -13.95 20.65 -1.94
CA LEU A 450 -13.98 19.21 -1.80
C LEU A 450 -12.54 18.85 -1.38
N PRO A 451 -12.14 18.44 -0.14
CA PRO A 451 -12.89 17.97 1.07
C PRO A 451 -12.32 18.44 2.47
N SER A 452 -13.19 18.63 3.50
CA SER A 452 -12.92 18.50 4.99
C SER A 452 -13.21 19.66 5.96
N ILE A 453 -14.12 19.43 6.93
CA ILE A 453 -14.38 20.25 8.14
C ILE A 453 -14.27 19.38 9.41
N PHE A 454 -13.73 19.92 10.51
CA PHE A 454 -13.71 19.30 11.85
C PHE A 454 -14.77 19.87 12.81
N THR A 455 -15.57 18.99 13.41
CA THR A 455 -15.78 18.76 14.87
C THR A 455 -17.08 17.98 15.08
N GLY A 456 -17.02 16.83 15.79
CA GLY A 456 -18.13 15.97 16.26
C GLY A 456 -19.55 16.33 15.81
N ASN A 457 -19.85 16.14 14.53
CA ASN A 457 -21.11 16.42 13.87
C ASN A 457 -21.30 15.42 12.70
N LEU A 458 -22.37 15.56 11.92
CA LEU A 458 -22.63 14.72 10.74
C LEU A 458 -21.37 14.49 9.88
N TRP A 459 -20.55 15.53 9.67
CA TRP A 459 -19.38 15.50 8.78
C TRP A 459 -18.20 14.73 9.36
N SER A 460 -17.99 14.72 10.68
CA SER A 460 -16.95 13.87 11.28
C SER A 460 -17.31 12.39 11.19
N ALA A 461 -18.59 12.04 11.38
CA ALA A 461 -19.05 10.66 11.19
C ALA A 461 -18.93 10.23 9.71
N VAL A 462 -19.33 11.11 8.77
CA VAL A 462 -19.11 10.88 7.34
C VAL A 462 -17.63 10.67 7.03
N ALA A 463 -16.73 11.49 7.59
CA ALA A 463 -15.28 11.35 7.38
C ALA A 463 -14.73 10.03 7.93
N HIS A 464 -15.15 9.62 9.13
CA HIS A 464 -14.78 8.31 9.69
C HIS A 464 -15.29 7.16 8.83
N ILE A 465 -16.56 7.19 8.39
CA ILE A 465 -17.13 6.15 7.52
C ILE A 465 -16.37 6.11 6.19
N ILE A 466 -16.13 7.25 5.55
CA ILE A 466 -15.39 7.32 4.28
C ILE A 466 -13.96 6.80 4.44
N THR A 467 -13.28 7.16 5.53
CA THR A 467 -11.93 6.66 5.83
C THR A 467 -11.92 5.14 5.98
N ALA A 468 -12.97 4.59 6.60
CA ALA A 468 -13.10 3.15 6.80
C ALA A 468 -13.42 2.41 5.50
N VAL A 469 -14.27 2.98 4.65
CA VAL A 469 -14.82 2.33 3.46
C VAL A 469 -13.93 2.57 2.24
N ILE A 470 -13.71 3.83 1.83
CA ILE A 470 -12.90 4.17 0.64
C ILE A 470 -11.43 3.94 0.97
N GLY A 471 -10.90 2.78 0.56
CA GLY A 471 -9.54 2.33 0.86
C GLY A 471 -9.00 1.31 -0.14
N SER A 472 -8.36 0.26 0.37
CA SER A 472 -7.91 -0.87 -0.47
C SER A 472 -9.05 -1.51 -1.28
N GLY A 473 -10.30 -1.41 -0.79
CA GLY A 473 -11.49 -1.93 -1.47
C GLY A 473 -11.73 -1.31 -2.85
N VAL A 474 -11.67 0.02 -3.02
CA VAL A 474 -11.97 0.66 -4.32
C VAL A 474 -10.96 0.29 -5.42
N LEU A 475 -9.73 -0.05 -5.02
CA LEU A 475 -8.64 -0.39 -5.94
C LEU A 475 -8.88 -1.72 -6.67
N SER A 476 -9.56 -2.68 -6.02
CA SER A 476 -9.86 -4.00 -6.60
C SER A 476 -11.18 -4.06 -7.38
N LEU A 477 -12.05 -3.05 -7.26
CA LEU A 477 -13.39 -3.10 -7.87
C LEU A 477 -13.38 -3.13 -9.39
N ALA A 478 -12.38 -2.53 -10.03
CA ALA A 478 -12.20 -2.64 -11.48
C ALA A 478 -11.99 -4.11 -11.87
N TRP A 479 -11.12 -4.80 -11.13
CA TRP A 479 -10.86 -6.23 -11.34
C TRP A 479 -12.11 -7.08 -11.07
N SER A 480 -12.85 -6.79 -9.98
CA SER A 480 -14.09 -7.50 -9.66
C SER A 480 -15.17 -7.30 -10.73
N THR A 481 -15.30 -6.05 -11.23
CA THR A 481 -16.19 -5.71 -12.35
C THR A 481 -15.78 -6.45 -13.61
N ALA A 482 -14.46 -6.60 -13.86
CA ALA A 482 -13.97 -7.38 -14.98
C ALA A 482 -14.33 -8.87 -14.87
N GLN A 483 -14.28 -9.46 -13.68
CA GLN A 483 -14.69 -10.86 -13.52
C GLN A 483 -16.20 -11.06 -13.74
N LEU A 484 -17.02 -10.10 -13.31
CA LEU A 484 -18.50 -10.16 -13.36
C LEU A 484 -19.10 -9.66 -14.68
N GLY A 485 -18.39 -8.81 -15.42
CA GLY A 485 -18.85 -8.19 -16.66
C GLY A 485 -19.71 -6.92 -16.46
N TRP A 486 -20.11 -6.31 -17.58
CA TRP A 486 -20.84 -5.03 -17.62
C TRP A 486 -22.22 -5.05 -16.97
N ILE A 487 -22.85 -6.23 -16.85
CA ILE A 487 -24.13 -6.37 -16.14
C ILE A 487 -23.89 -6.76 -14.69
N GLY A 488 -23.14 -7.85 -14.46
CA GLY A 488 -22.96 -8.43 -13.14
C GLY A 488 -22.22 -7.50 -12.18
N GLY A 489 -21.20 -6.78 -12.64
CA GLY A 489 -20.37 -5.92 -11.81
C GLY A 489 -21.14 -4.72 -11.24
N PRO A 490 -21.73 -3.84 -12.06
CA PRO A 490 -22.50 -2.70 -11.59
C PRO A 490 -23.70 -3.09 -10.71
N LEU A 491 -24.41 -4.16 -11.07
CA LEU A 491 -25.54 -4.66 -10.29
C LEU A 491 -25.08 -5.14 -8.91
N ALA A 492 -23.99 -5.90 -8.84
CA ALA A 492 -23.42 -6.34 -7.57
C ALA A 492 -23.03 -5.14 -6.69
N LEU A 493 -22.33 -4.13 -7.23
CA LEU A 493 -21.95 -2.93 -6.48
C LEU A 493 -23.18 -2.19 -5.88
N LEU A 494 -24.24 -2.02 -6.67
CA LEU A 494 -25.49 -1.41 -6.20
C LEU A 494 -26.19 -2.26 -5.12
N CYS A 495 -26.25 -3.58 -5.31
CA CYS A 495 -26.83 -4.49 -4.33
C CYS A 495 -26.09 -4.44 -2.99
N PHE A 496 -24.75 -4.49 -3.01
CA PHE A 496 -23.93 -4.41 -1.80
C PHE A 496 -24.05 -3.06 -1.09
N ALA A 497 -24.21 -1.96 -1.83
CA ALA A 497 -24.50 -0.64 -1.26
C ALA A 497 -25.83 -0.62 -0.50
N ILE A 498 -26.91 -1.17 -1.09
CA ILE A 498 -28.23 -1.26 -0.47
C ILE A 498 -28.18 -2.15 0.78
N ILE A 499 -27.57 -3.33 0.67
CA ILE A 499 -27.39 -4.28 1.78
C ILE A 499 -26.68 -3.59 2.96
N THR A 500 -25.62 -2.84 2.68
CA THR A 500 -24.83 -2.13 3.68
C THR A 500 -25.63 -0.99 4.33
N TYR A 501 -26.44 -0.26 3.55
CA TYR A 501 -27.31 0.79 4.09
C TYR A 501 -28.39 0.22 5.02
N VAL A 502 -29.03 -0.87 4.62
CA VAL A 502 -30.04 -1.55 5.45
C VAL A 502 -29.40 -2.01 6.75
N SER A 503 -28.27 -2.72 6.68
CA SER A 503 -27.63 -3.22 7.89
C SER A 503 -27.12 -2.12 8.82
N SER A 504 -26.45 -1.10 8.29
CA SER A 504 -25.97 0.04 9.09
C SER A 504 -27.13 0.79 9.76
N SER A 505 -28.28 0.90 9.08
CA SER A 505 -29.49 1.50 9.65
C SER A 505 -30.04 0.68 10.81
N LEU A 506 -30.11 -0.66 10.68
CA LEU A 506 -30.54 -1.55 11.77
C LEU A 506 -29.58 -1.45 12.97
N LEU A 507 -28.27 -1.54 12.71
CA LEU A 507 -27.26 -1.51 13.76
C LEU A 507 -27.22 -0.16 14.50
N SER A 508 -27.44 0.96 13.80
CA SER A 508 -27.43 2.29 14.42
C SER A 508 -28.52 2.49 15.48
N ASP A 509 -29.66 1.81 15.35
CA ASP A 509 -30.73 1.79 16.36
C ASP A 509 -30.36 0.93 17.58
N CYS A 510 -29.40 0.02 17.43
CA CYS A 510 -28.93 -0.88 18.48
C CYS A 510 -27.87 -0.25 19.39
N TYR A 511 -27.46 1.00 19.15
CA TYR A 511 -26.53 1.73 20.00
C TYR A 511 -27.08 1.98 21.41
N ARG A 512 -28.41 2.11 21.57
CA ARG A 512 -29.06 2.19 22.88
C ARG A 512 -30.06 1.06 23.05
N THR A 513 -30.13 0.47 24.24
CA THR A 513 -31.03 -0.65 24.57
C THR A 513 -31.69 -0.40 25.94
N PRO A 514 -32.99 -0.73 26.14
CA PRO A 514 -33.94 -1.34 25.19
C PRO A 514 -34.46 -0.38 24.12
N ASP A 515 -34.73 0.88 24.48
CA ASP A 515 -35.20 1.89 23.53
C ASP A 515 -34.04 2.54 22.74
N PRO A 516 -34.16 2.72 21.41
CA PRO A 516 -33.10 3.25 20.55
C PRO A 516 -32.71 4.71 20.81
N VAL A 517 -33.51 5.48 21.56
CA VAL A 517 -33.24 6.91 21.86
C VAL A 517 -32.95 7.13 23.33
N THR A 518 -33.75 6.53 24.22
CA THR A 518 -33.70 6.74 25.67
C THR A 518 -32.96 5.64 26.42
N GLY A 519 -32.69 4.49 25.77
CA GLY A 519 -31.99 3.36 26.36
C GLY A 519 -30.53 3.65 26.74
N LYS A 520 -29.93 2.70 27.47
CA LYS A 520 -28.52 2.76 27.90
C LYS A 520 -27.60 2.54 26.71
N ARG A 521 -26.51 3.32 26.63
CA ARG A 521 -25.52 3.26 25.56
C ARG A 521 -24.71 1.96 25.58
N ASN A 522 -24.55 1.37 24.41
CA ASN A 522 -23.61 0.30 24.10
C ASN A 522 -22.39 0.94 23.41
N TYR A 523 -21.29 1.08 24.14
CA TYR A 523 -20.09 1.79 23.68
C TYR A 523 -19.28 1.02 22.62
N SER A 524 -19.55 -0.27 22.43
CA SER A 524 -18.88 -1.11 21.44
C SER A 524 -19.84 -2.09 20.80
N TYR A 525 -19.46 -2.60 19.64
CA TYR A 525 -20.19 -3.67 18.96
C TYR A 525 -20.41 -4.90 19.86
N MET A 526 -19.38 -5.31 20.59
CA MET A 526 -19.45 -6.44 21.53
C MET A 526 -20.40 -6.17 22.70
N ASP A 527 -20.50 -4.93 23.17
CA ASP A 527 -21.44 -4.58 24.24
C ASP A 527 -22.88 -4.71 23.77
N ALA A 528 -23.19 -4.25 22.54
CA ALA A 528 -24.52 -4.40 21.96
C ALA A 528 -24.91 -5.89 21.78
N VAL A 529 -23.98 -6.74 21.31
CA VAL A 529 -24.19 -8.19 21.23
C VAL A 529 -24.39 -8.79 22.62
N ARG A 530 -23.61 -8.35 23.62
CA ARG A 530 -23.70 -8.88 25.00
C ARG A 530 -25.05 -8.59 25.65
N VAL A 531 -25.51 -7.35 25.56
CA VAL A 531 -26.76 -6.91 26.20
C VAL A 531 -27.97 -7.57 25.55
N ASN A 532 -27.97 -7.73 24.22
CA ASN A 532 -29.14 -8.26 23.51
C ASN A 532 -29.10 -9.79 23.33
N LEU A 533 -27.94 -10.39 23.04
CA LEU A 533 -27.83 -11.78 22.59
C LEU A 533 -27.10 -12.71 23.57
N GLY A 534 -26.54 -12.17 24.66
CA GLY A 534 -25.91 -12.94 25.73
C GLY A 534 -24.45 -13.38 25.46
N LYS A 535 -23.83 -13.94 26.51
CA LYS A 535 -22.36 -14.11 26.60
C LYS A 535 -21.73 -15.05 25.56
N ARG A 536 -22.41 -16.16 25.21
CA ARG A 536 -21.89 -17.12 24.20
C ARG A 536 -21.77 -16.47 22.84
N ARG A 537 -22.81 -15.73 22.41
CA ARG A 537 -22.83 -15.01 21.13
C ARG A 537 -21.83 -13.85 21.11
N THR A 538 -21.61 -13.17 22.25
CA THR A 538 -20.55 -12.15 22.38
C THR A 538 -19.15 -12.72 22.13
N TRP A 539 -18.85 -13.92 22.62
CA TRP A 539 -17.54 -14.52 22.44
C TRP A 539 -17.28 -14.84 20.96
N LEU A 540 -18.27 -15.43 20.27
CA LEU A 540 -18.20 -15.70 18.84
C LEU A 540 -18.07 -14.41 18.02
N ALA A 541 -18.91 -13.40 18.30
CA ALA A 541 -18.85 -12.10 17.63
C ALA A 541 -17.50 -11.41 17.84
N GLY A 542 -16.98 -11.43 19.08
CA GLY A 542 -15.69 -10.84 19.41
C GLY A 542 -14.52 -11.51 18.71
N PHE A 543 -14.51 -12.86 18.65
CA PHE A 543 -13.49 -13.61 17.92
C PHE A 543 -13.47 -13.23 16.43
N LEU A 544 -14.64 -13.25 15.77
CA LEU A 544 -14.76 -12.89 14.36
C LEU A 544 -14.42 -11.41 14.09
N GLN A 545 -14.85 -10.51 14.98
CA GLN A 545 -14.56 -9.07 14.87
C GLN A 545 -13.06 -8.81 14.97
N PHE A 546 -12.37 -9.37 15.97
CA PHE A 546 -10.92 -9.20 16.11
C PHE A 546 -10.13 -9.85 14.97
N LEU A 547 -10.54 -11.04 14.50
CA LEU A 547 -9.94 -11.67 13.33
C LEU A 547 -10.04 -10.76 12.10
N THR A 548 -11.19 -10.13 11.89
CA THR A 548 -11.43 -9.21 10.76
C THR A 548 -10.61 -7.93 10.90
N LEU A 549 -10.62 -7.28 12.06
CA LEU A 549 -9.83 -6.06 12.33
C LEU A 549 -8.33 -6.29 12.13
N TYR A 550 -7.83 -7.43 12.63
CA TYR A 550 -6.45 -7.87 12.45
C TYR A 550 -6.13 -8.14 10.97
N GLY A 551 -7.02 -8.82 10.25
CA GLY A 551 -6.90 -9.09 8.84
C GLY A 551 -6.86 -7.82 7.98
N THR A 552 -7.75 -6.85 8.23
CA THR A 552 -7.75 -5.55 7.55
C THR A 552 -6.44 -4.79 7.76
N SER A 553 -5.85 -4.90 8.96
CA SER A 553 -4.53 -4.34 9.24
C SER A 553 -3.44 -4.96 8.35
N CYS A 554 -3.48 -6.28 8.12
CA CYS A 554 -2.57 -6.96 7.18
C CYS A 554 -2.81 -6.52 5.73
N ALA A 555 -4.08 -6.34 5.32
CA ALA A 555 -4.43 -5.86 3.99
C ALA A 555 -3.89 -4.45 3.72
N TYR A 556 -3.90 -3.55 4.70
CA TYR A 556 -3.34 -2.20 4.56
C TYR A 556 -1.82 -2.18 4.44
N VAL A 557 -1.11 -3.07 5.15
CA VAL A 557 0.34 -3.27 4.96
C VAL A 557 0.64 -3.70 3.53
N LEU A 558 -0.12 -4.67 3.00
CA LEU A 558 0.03 -5.16 1.63
C LEU A 558 -0.27 -4.09 0.57
N THR A 559 -1.36 -3.35 0.76
CA THR A 559 -1.79 -2.29 -0.17
C THR A 559 -0.75 -1.17 -0.22
N THR A 560 -0.22 -0.76 0.94
CA THR A 560 0.83 0.26 1.03
C THR A 560 2.09 -0.17 0.27
N ALA A 561 2.53 -1.42 0.45
CA ALA A 561 3.68 -1.94 -0.28
C ALA A 561 3.44 -2.03 -1.80
N ASN A 562 2.21 -2.34 -2.24
CA ASN A 562 1.85 -2.29 -3.66
C ASN A 562 1.93 -0.87 -4.22
N SER A 563 1.43 0.12 -3.48
CA SER A 563 1.47 1.53 -3.88
C SER A 563 2.89 2.09 -3.89
N LEU A 564 3.74 1.76 -2.92
CA LEU A 564 5.16 2.12 -2.93
C LEU A 564 5.90 1.54 -4.13
N ARG A 565 5.64 0.27 -4.47
CA ARG A 565 6.20 -0.35 -5.68
C ARG A 565 5.72 0.32 -6.95
N ALA A 566 4.46 0.77 -6.99
CA ALA A 566 3.92 1.49 -8.13
C ALA A 566 4.61 2.86 -8.32
N ILE A 567 4.87 3.60 -7.23
CA ILE A 567 5.63 4.87 -7.29
C ILE A 567 7.03 4.65 -7.86
N LEU A 568 7.74 3.65 -7.36
CA LEU A 568 9.12 3.39 -7.79
C LEU A 568 9.20 2.89 -9.23
N ARG A 569 8.23 2.08 -9.66
CA ARG A 569 8.09 1.69 -11.07
C ARG A 569 7.80 2.90 -11.95
N ALA A 570 6.89 3.79 -11.54
CA ALA A 570 6.57 5.03 -12.25
C ALA A 570 7.82 5.86 -12.52
N ASN A 571 8.60 6.14 -11.47
CA ASN A 571 9.80 6.96 -11.59
C ASN A 571 10.91 6.28 -12.42
N CYS A 572 11.03 4.95 -12.31
CA CYS A 572 12.02 4.17 -13.06
C CYS A 572 11.72 4.13 -14.55
N TYR A 573 10.48 3.83 -14.95
CA TYR A 573 10.11 3.80 -16.36
C TYR A 573 10.16 5.18 -17.02
N HIS A 574 9.97 6.25 -16.24
CA HIS A 574 10.19 7.61 -16.70
C HIS A 574 11.68 7.92 -16.93
N LYS A 575 12.54 7.53 -15.98
CA LYS A 575 13.98 7.85 -16.03
C LYS A 575 14.78 6.98 -17.00
N GLU A 576 14.53 5.68 -16.99
CA GLU A 576 15.35 4.66 -17.67
C GLU A 576 14.68 4.14 -18.97
N GLY A 577 13.47 4.63 -19.29
CA GLY A 577 12.71 4.23 -20.48
C GLY A 577 11.86 2.98 -20.30
N HIS A 578 10.98 2.71 -21.27
CA HIS A 578 9.89 1.73 -21.15
C HIS A 578 10.36 0.27 -21.14
N GLU A 579 11.56 0.00 -21.66
CA GLU A 579 12.14 -1.34 -21.69
C GLU A 579 13.01 -1.64 -20.47
N ALA A 580 13.18 -0.69 -19.54
CA ALA A 580 14.00 -0.88 -18.36
C ALA A 580 13.41 -1.95 -17.43
N PRO A 581 14.25 -2.86 -16.88
CA PRO A 581 13.81 -3.87 -15.91
C PRO A 581 13.52 -3.24 -14.53
N CYS A 582 12.39 -2.53 -14.38
CA CYS A 582 11.98 -1.85 -13.16
C CYS A 582 11.30 -2.81 -12.14
N VAL A 583 12.10 -3.66 -11.49
CA VAL A 583 11.64 -4.65 -10.51
C VAL A 583 12.01 -4.22 -9.08
N TYR A 584 11.01 -4.06 -8.22
CA TYR A 584 11.18 -3.69 -6.81
C TYR A 584 10.56 -4.75 -5.88
N GLY A 585 11.32 -5.20 -4.87
CA GLY A 585 10.86 -6.13 -3.84
C GLY A 585 9.83 -5.49 -2.90
N GLY A 586 8.83 -6.25 -2.43
CA GLY A 586 7.73 -5.70 -1.62
C GLY A 586 8.00 -5.65 -0.10
N ASN A 587 8.86 -6.54 0.41
CA ASN A 587 8.97 -6.80 1.85
C ASN A 587 9.51 -5.60 2.64
N ILE A 588 10.51 -4.88 2.09
CA ILE A 588 11.07 -3.69 2.75
C ILE A 588 10.02 -2.60 2.94
N TYR A 589 9.14 -2.39 1.97
CA TYR A 589 8.07 -1.40 2.04
C TYR A 589 7.00 -1.76 3.07
N MET A 590 6.73 -3.07 3.25
CA MET A 590 5.86 -3.55 4.33
C MET A 590 6.46 -3.25 5.71
N VAL A 591 7.76 -3.50 5.89
CA VAL A 591 8.49 -3.19 7.13
C VAL A 591 8.54 -1.68 7.41
N MET A 592 8.79 -0.87 6.38
CA MET A 592 8.76 0.60 6.51
C MET A 592 7.39 1.11 6.97
N PHE A 593 6.31 0.60 6.36
CA PHE A 593 4.97 0.94 6.81
C PHE A 593 4.70 0.46 8.24
N GLY A 594 5.12 -0.76 8.59
CA GLY A 594 5.07 -1.25 9.97
C GLY A 594 5.79 -0.33 10.96
N ALA A 595 6.98 0.18 10.62
CA ALA A 595 7.70 1.14 11.45
C ALA A 595 6.91 2.44 11.65
N VAL A 596 6.31 2.99 10.59
CA VAL A 596 5.42 4.16 10.69
C VAL A 596 4.21 3.84 11.57
N GLN A 597 3.64 2.64 11.47
CA GLN A 597 2.49 2.22 12.28
C GLN A 597 2.83 2.03 13.75
N ILE A 598 4.05 1.62 14.11
CA ILE A 598 4.48 1.58 15.52
C ILE A 598 4.41 3.00 16.11
N VAL A 599 4.91 4.01 15.38
CA VAL A 599 4.85 5.41 15.81
C VAL A 599 3.42 5.92 15.86
N MET A 600 2.62 5.66 14.83
CA MET A 600 1.22 6.10 14.79
C MET A 600 0.34 5.38 15.81
N SER A 601 0.71 4.17 16.23
CA SER A 601 -0.01 3.41 17.25
C SER A 601 0.07 4.04 18.63
N PHE A 602 0.84 5.12 18.85
CA PHE A 602 0.78 5.87 20.11
C PHE A 602 -0.46 6.76 20.23
N ILE A 603 -1.28 6.90 19.17
CA ILE A 603 -2.53 7.65 19.27
C ILE A 603 -3.47 6.94 20.28
N PRO A 604 -4.00 7.64 21.30
CA PRO A 604 -4.67 6.98 22.43
C PRO A 604 -5.99 6.31 22.07
N ASP A 605 -6.82 6.99 21.27
CA ASP A 605 -8.21 6.63 20.99
C ASP A 605 -8.72 7.27 19.68
N LEU A 606 -9.95 6.91 19.30
CA LEU A 606 -10.64 7.39 18.09
C LEU A 606 -10.83 8.93 18.08
N HIS A 607 -11.00 9.56 19.24
CA HIS A 607 -11.21 11.01 19.33
C HIS A 607 -9.93 11.77 18.99
N ASN A 608 -8.78 11.28 19.47
CA ASN A 608 -7.47 11.88 19.24
C ASN A 608 -6.93 11.63 17.82
N MET A 609 -7.43 10.63 17.11
CA MET A 609 -7.09 10.37 15.70
C MET A 609 -8.01 11.07 14.69
N LEU A 610 -8.97 11.88 15.14
CA LEU A 610 -9.91 12.59 14.25
C LEU A 610 -9.18 13.31 13.10
N TRP A 611 -8.08 14.00 13.40
CA TRP A 611 -7.28 14.71 12.40
C TRP A 611 -6.63 13.80 11.36
N VAL A 612 -6.20 12.61 11.79
CA VAL A 612 -5.63 11.59 10.91
C VAL A 612 -6.73 11.00 10.02
N SER A 613 -7.92 10.73 10.56
CA SER A 613 -9.05 10.22 9.77
C SER A 613 -9.50 11.21 8.71
N VAL A 614 -9.59 12.50 9.02
CA VAL A 614 -9.97 13.50 8.01
C VAL A 614 -8.92 13.63 6.93
N LEU A 615 -7.63 13.69 7.28
CA LEU A 615 -6.55 13.66 6.28
C LEU A 615 -6.67 12.41 5.39
N ALA A 616 -6.92 11.26 6.00
CA ALA A 616 -7.10 10.00 5.30
C ALA A 616 -8.31 10.05 4.34
N ALA A 617 -9.46 10.59 4.77
CA ALA A 617 -10.62 10.79 3.91
C ALA A 617 -10.30 11.70 2.70
N ILE A 618 -9.53 12.78 2.89
CA ILE A 618 -9.09 13.64 1.77
C ILE A 618 -8.30 12.84 0.77
N MET A 619 -7.27 12.14 1.26
CA MET A 619 -6.41 11.32 0.41
C MET A 619 -7.21 10.25 -0.34
N SER A 620 -8.24 9.66 0.30
CA SER A 620 -9.13 8.68 -0.31
C SER A 620 -9.93 9.21 -1.50
N PHE A 621 -10.44 10.44 -1.39
CA PHE A 621 -11.07 11.11 -2.50
C PHE A 621 -10.08 11.44 -3.59
N THR A 622 -8.91 11.98 -3.24
CA THR A 622 -7.89 12.40 -4.20
C THR A 622 -7.50 11.24 -5.11
N TYR A 623 -7.12 10.08 -4.56
CA TYR A 623 -6.72 8.95 -5.41
C TYR A 623 -7.91 8.31 -6.16
N SER A 624 -9.13 8.35 -5.60
CA SER A 624 -10.32 7.80 -6.27
C SER A 624 -10.75 8.66 -7.46
N PHE A 625 -10.68 9.99 -7.33
CA PHE A 625 -10.87 10.90 -8.46
C PHE A 625 -9.79 10.72 -9.52
N ILE A 626 -8.53 10.54 -9.12
CA ILE A 626 -7.44 10.28 -10.08
C ILE A 626 -7.68 8.95 -10.79
N GLY A 627 -8.02 7.88 -10.07
CA GLY A 627 -8.34 6.58 -10.67
C GLY A 627 -9.52 6.62 -11.63
N LEU A 628 -10.60 7.33 -11.26
CA LEU A 628 -11.73 7.62 -12.14
C LEU A 628 -11.30 8.40 -13.39
N GLY A 629 -10.55 9.49 -13.19
CA GLY A 629 -10.09 10.34 -14.27
C GLY A 629 -9.20 9.59 -15.26
N LEU A 630 -8.23 8.82 -14.77
CA LEU A 630 -7.36 7.97 -15.59
C LEU A 630 -8.16 6.86 -16.28
N GLY A 631 -9.12 6.23 -15.60
CA GLY A 631 -10.02 5.23 -16.19
C GLY A 631 -10.83 5.80 -17.36
N MET A 632 -11.48 6.93 -17.12
CA MET A 632 -12.26 7.64 -18.13
C MET A 632 -11.39 8.11 -19.30
N ALA A 633 -10.22 8.68 -19.01
CA ALA A 633 -9.23 9.09 -20.00
C ALA A 633 -8.81 7.93 -20.90
N LYS A 634 -8.54 6.77 -20.31
CA LYS A 634 -8.14 5.57 -21.06
C LYS A 634 -9.29 5.00 -21.90
N VAL A 635 -10.52 5.00 -21.40
CA VAL A 635 -11.72 4.62 -22.19
C VAL A 635 -11.88 5.52 -23.41
N ILE A 636 -11.75 6.85 -23.23
CA ILE A 636 -11.83 7.82 -24.32
C ILE A 636 -10.69 7.58 -25.32
N GLY A 637 -9.45 7.42 -24.83
CA GLY A 637 -8.27 7.18 -25.67
C GLY A 637 -8.32 5.86 -26.44
N ASN A 638 -8.98 4.83 -25.92
CA ASN A 638 -9.21 3.58 -26.62
C ASN A 638 -10.19 3.72 -27.80
N GLY A 639 -10.98 4.80 -27.86
CA GLY A 639 -12.03 5.02 -28.87
C GLY A 639 -13.22 4.04 -28.76
N ARG A 640 -13.19 3.13 -27.79
CA ARG A 640 -14.24 2.14 -27.50
C ARG A 640 -14.20 1.73 -26.05
N ILE A 641 -15.36 1.36 -25.51
CA ILE A 641 -15.47 0.76 -24.18
C ILE A 641 -14.97 -0.69 -24.27
N MET A 642 -13.92 -1.04 -23.53
CA MET A 642 -13.37 -2.40 -23.49
C MET A 642 -14.19 -3.31 -22.56
N GLY A 643 -13.90 -4.61 -22.61
CA GLY A 643 -14.55 -5.61 -21.77
C GLY A 643 -15.85 -6.15 -22.37
N SER A 644 -16.19 -7.39 -22.02
CA SER A 644 -17.40 -8.08 -22.45
C SER A 644 -18.55 -7.94 -21.44
N ILE A 645 -19.77 -8.22 -21.90
CA ILE A 645 -20.98 -8.25 -21.06
C ILE A 645 -20.88 -9.28 -19.93
N THR A 646 -20.22 -10.42 -20.19
CA THR A 646 -20.09 -11.55 -19.26
C THR A 646 -18.77 -11.55 -18.47
N GLY A 647 -17.91 -10.53 -18.68
CA GLY A 647 -16.62 -10.43 -18.01
C GLY A 647 -15.50 -11.18 -18.73
N ILE A 648 -14.32 -11.24 -18.09
CA ILE A 648 -13.13 -11.89 -18.64
C ILE A 648 -13.42 -13.35 -19.02
N PRO A 649 -13.08 -13.80 -20.24
CA PRO A 649 -13.22 -15.20 -20.62
C PRO A 649 -12.23 -16.07 -19.81
N ALA A 650 -12.71 -17.20 -19.31
CA ALA A 650 -11.86 -18.18 -18.63
C ALA A 650 -11.72 -19.43 -19.49
N THR A 651 -10.65 -20.21 -19.26
CA THR A 651 -10.36 -21.43 -20.01
C THR A 651 -11.44 -22.50 -19.89
N ASN A 652 -12.23 -22.47 -18.81
CA ASN A 652 -13.39 -23.33 -18.60
C ASN A 652 -14.36 -22.67 -17.60
N THR A 653 -15.58 -23.21 -17.52
CA THR A 653 -16.66 -22.71 -16.66
C THR A 653 -16.29 -22.70 -15.18
N ALA A 654 -15.55 -23.71 -14.70
CA ALA A 654 -15.14 -23.79 -13.30
C ALA A 654 -14.21 -22.62 -12.93
N ASN A 655 -13.20 -22.34 -13.76
CA ASN A 655 -12.30 -21.19 -13.58
C ASN A 655 -13.05 -19.87 -13.63
N LYS A 656 -14.06 -19.74 -14.49
CA LYS A 656 -14.91 -18.55 -14.54
C LYS A 656 -15.68 -18.38 -13.22
N LEU A 657 -16.27 -19.46 -12.69
CA LEU A 657 -17.00 -19.43 -11.42
C LEU A 657 -16.09 -19.07 -10.24
N TRP A 658 -14.86 -19.61 -10.18
CA TRP A 658 -13.90 -19.25 -9.11
C TRP A 658 -13.56 -17.76 -9.11
N LEU A 659 -13.35 -17.17 -10.29
CA LEU A 659 -13.07 -15.75 -10.43
C LEU A 659 -14.28 -14.88 -10.06
N VAL A 660 -15.49 -15.28 -10.47
CA VAL A 660 -16.74 -14.60 -10.09
C VAL A 660 -16.95 -14.65 -8.58
N PHE A 661 -16.74 -15.79 -7.96
CA PHE A 661 -16.84 -15.97 -6.52
C PHE A 661 -15.82 -15.11 -5.78
N GLN A 662 -14.55 -15.13 -6.18
CA GLN A 662 -13.54 -14.26 -5.60
C GLN A 662 -13.93 -12.77 -5.73
N ALA A 663 -14.42 -12.35 -6.90
CA ALA A 663 -14.87 -10.98 -7.12
C ALA A 663 -16.03 -10.55 -6.20
N LEU A 664 -16.97 -11.45 -5.89
CA LEU A 664 -18.03 -11.20 -4.90
C LEU A 664 -17.45 -11.03 -3.50
N GLY A 665 -16.43 -11.83 -3.12
CA GLY A 665 -15.69 -11.65 -1.87
C GLY A 665 -14.99 -10.29 -1.80
N ASP A 666 -14.34 -9.86 -2.89
CA ASP A 666 -13.65 -8.56 -2.98
C ASP A 666 -14.63 -7.39 -2.83
N ILE A 667 -15.80 -7.46 -3.47
CA ILE A 667 -16.87 -6.45 -3.31
C ILE A 667 -17.40 -6.47 -1.87
N ALA A 668 -17.55 -7.66 -1.27
CA ALA A 668 -17.99 -7.82 0.11
C ALA A 668 -17.01 -7.23 1.12
N PHE A 669 -15.72 -7.12 0.79
CA PHE A 669 -14.73 -6.40 1.60
C PHE A 669 -14.89 -4.87 1.50
N ALA A 670 -15.27 -4.36 0.33
CA ALA A 670 -15.17 -2.93 0.02
C ALA A 670 -16.19 -2.03 0.75
N TYR A 671 -17.34 -2.56 1.15
CA TYR A 671 -18.46 -1.79 1.72
C TYR A 671 -18.59 -1.81 3.26
N PRO A 672 -18.35 -2.93 3.98
CA PRO A 672 -18.75 -3.02 5.39
C PRO A 672 -17.86 -2.24 6.38
N TYR A 673 -18.45 -1.23 7.03
CA TYR A 673 -17.92 -0.56 8.23
C TYR A 673 -18.74 -0.87 9.49
N ALA A 674 -19.67 -1.82 9.42
CA ALA A 674 -20.59 -2.18 10.50
C ALA A 674 -19.87 -2.52 11.83
N LEU A 675 -18.71 -3.15 11.74
CA LEU A 675 -17.86 -3.51 12.88
C LEU A 675 -17.16 -2.33 13.59
N LEU A 676 -17.23 -1.12 13.03
CA LEU A 676 -16.77 0.13 13.64
C LEU A 676 -17.93 1.11 13.88
N LEU A 677 -19.15 0.78 13.44
CA LEU A 677 -20.27 1.71 13.37
C LEU A 677 -20.64 2.24 14.74
N LEU A 678 -20.71 1.38 15.76
CA LEU A 678 -21.12 1.77 17.11
C LEU A 678 -20.02 2.59 17.81
N GLU A 679 -18.76 2.28 17.57
CA GLU A 679 -17.61 3.04 18.05
C GLU A 679 -17.52 4.43 17.39
N ILE A 680 -17.87 4.55 16.10
CA ILE A 680 -18.00 5.85 15.41
C ILE A 680 -19.21 6.62 15.97
N GLN A 681 -20.34 5.94 16.14
CA GLN A 681 -21.56 6.54 16.68
C GLN A 681 -21.38 7.07 18.10
N ASP A 682 -20.53 6.43 18.91
CA ASP A 682 -20.18 6.87 20.26
C ASP A 682 -19.48 8.25 20.30
N THR A 683 -18.87 8.66 19.18
CA THR A 683 -18.22 9.98 19.06
C THR A 683 -19.21 11.12 18.77
N LEU A 684 -20.47 10.81 18.45
CA LEU A 684 -21.50 11.79 18.12
C LEU A 684 -22.06 12.48 19.37
N LYS A 685 -22.51 13.72 19.19
CA LYS A 685 -23.25 14.45 20.22
C LYS A 685 -24.60 13.78 20.49
N SER A 686 -25.05 13.83 21.75
CA SER A 686 -26.33 13.26 22.19
C SER A 686 -27.57 13.96 21.62
N THR A 687 -27.43 15.18 21.11
CA THR A 687 -28.52 15.99 20.56
C THR A 687 -28.12 16.56 19.20
N PRO A 688 -28.86 16.26 18.10
CA PRO A 688 -30.00 15.32 17.99
C PRO A 688 -29.59 13.85 18.25
N PRO A 689 -30.54 12.91 18.43
CA PRO A 689 -30.25 11.51 18.76
C PRO A 689 -29.18 10.89 17.85
N GLU A 690 -28.27 10.14 18.47
CA GLU A 690 -27.05 9.65 17.81
C GLU A 690 -27.38 8.75 16.62
N ASN A 691 -28.42 7.91 16.74
CA ASN A 691 -28.88 7.02 15.67
C ASN A 691 -29.39 7.78 14.44
N GLN A 692 -30.12 8.88 14.62
CA GLN A 692 -30.61 9.71 13.51
C GLN A 692 -29.46 10.37 12.77
N THR A 693 -28.51 10.92 13.52
CA THR A 693 -27.30 11.53 12.95
C THR A 693 -26.46 10.48 12.23
N MET A 694 -26.32 9.29 12.80
CA MET A 694 -25.54 8.19 12.23
C MET A 694 -26.18 7.61 10.96
N LYS A 695 -27.52 7.50 10.89
CA LYS A 695 -28.24 7.10 9.67
C LYS A 695 -28.04 8.09 8.54
N LYS A 696 -28.14 9.40 8.83
CA LYS A 696 -27.84 10.46 7.85
C LYS A 696 -26.38 10.39 7.38
N ALA A 697 -25.44 10.20 8.31
CA ALA A 697 -24.02 10.06 7.97
C ALA A 697 -23.76 8.84 7.08
N SER A 698 -24.37 7.70 7.45
CA SER A 698 -24.30 6.44 6.70
C SER A 698 -24.86 6.56 5.30
N MET A 699 -26.03 7.20 5.14
CA MET A 699 -26.63 7.45 3.82
C MET A 699 -25.71 8.29 2.94
N VAL A 700 -25.21 9.42 3.45
CA VAL A 700 -24.31 10.31 2.70
C VAL A 700 -23.03 9.57 2.31
N ALA A 701 -22.40 8.87 3.24
CA ALA A 701 -21.17 8.14 2.99
C ALA A 701 -21.37 6.98 1.99
N ILE A 702 -22.48 6.25 2.06
CA ILE A 702 -22.79 5.14 1.12
C ILE A 702 -23.08 5.67 -0.29
N ILE A 703 -23.82 6.78 -0.44
CA ILE A 703 -24.05 7.41 -1.76
C ILE A 703 -22.72 7.82 -2.39
N VAL A 704 -21.88 8.51 -1.62
CA VAL A 704 -20.59 9.01 -2.08
C VAL A 704 -19.64 7.87 -2.43
N THR A 705 -19.48 6.88 -1.54
CA THR A 705 -18.64 5.69 -1.80
C THR A 705 -19.12 4.91 -3.02
N THR A 706 -20.43 4.68 -3.14
CA THR A 706 -21.02 3.96 -4.27
C THR A 706 -20.77 4.67 -5.60
N PHE A 707 -20.84 6.01 -5.63
CA PHE A 707 -20.44 6.78 -6.80
C PHE A 707 -19.00 6.46 -7.21
N PHE A 708 -18.02 6.58 -6.29
CA PHE A 708 -16.62 6.28 -6.62
C PHE A 708 -16.39 4.81 -6.96
N TYR A 709 -17.11 3.90 -6.33
CA TYR A 709 -16.95 2.46 -6.53
C TYR A 709 -17.47 2.02 -7.89
N LEU A 710 -18.66 2.50 -8.26
CA LEU A 710 -19.23 2.28 -9.58
C LEU A 710 -18.37 2.95 -10.64
N SER A 711 -17.95 4.19 -10.41
CA SER A 711 -17.11 4.93 -11.35
C SER A 711 -15.74 4.26 -11.56
N CYS A 712 -14.97 4.01 -10.49
CA CYS A 712 -13.66 3.36 -10.61
C CYS A 712 -13.78 1.93 -11.12
N GLY A 713 -14.80 1.17 -10.68
CA GLY A 713 -15.05 -0.19 -11.14
C GLY A 713 -15.36 -0.25 -12.64
N CYS A 714 -16.34 0.53 -13.09
CA CYS A 714 -16.79 0.56 -14.49
C CYS A 714 -15.76 1.20 -15.41
N PHE A 715 -15.23 2.38 -15.10
CA PHE A 715 -14.25 3.03 -15.96
C PHE A 715 -12.91 2.29 -15.96
N GLY A 716 -12.53 1.63 -14.87
CA GLY A 716 -11.39 0.72 -14.83
C GLY A 716 -11.57 -0.49 -15.75
N TYR A 717 -12.74 -1.15 -15.69
CA TYR A 717 -13.02 -2.27 -16.60
C TYR A 717 -13.13 -1.83 -18.05
N GLY A 718 -13.78 -0.70 -18.33
CA GLY A 718 -13.85 -0.13 -19.68
C GLY A 718 -12.50 0.33 -20.22
N ALA A 719 -11.55 0.67 -19.36
CA ALA A 719 -10.20 1.07 -19.76
C ALA A 719 -9.34 -0.12 -20.19
N PHE A 720 -9.46 -1.25 -19.49
CA PHE A 720 -8.51 -2.37 -19.61
C PHE A 720 -9.12 -3.68 -20.12
N GLY A 721 -10.45 -3.84 -20.08
CA GLY A 721 -11.14 -5.06 -20.47
C GLY A 721 -10.57 -6.29 -19.75
N ASP A 722 -10.14 -7.28 -20.52
CA ASP A 722 -9.55 -8.53 -20.00
C ASP A 722 -8.20 -8.32 -19.32
N GLY A 723 -7.53 -7.19 -19.56
CA GLY A 723 -6.26 -6.81 -18.93
C GLY A 723 -6.40 -6.05 -17.61
N THR A 724 -7.60 -5.98 -17.03
CA THR A 724 -7.85 -5.15 -15.84
C THR A 724 -7.00 -5.61 -14.65
N PRO A 725 -6.15 -4.74 -14.07
CA PRO A 725 -5.26 -5.10 -12.97
C PRO A 725 -6.02 -5.25 -11.65
N GLY A 726 -5.47 -6.03 -10.71
CA GLY A 726 -6.02 -6.16 -9.35
C GLY A 726 -6.02 -4.87 -8.53
N ASN A 727 -5.13 -3.93 -8.84
CA ASN A 727 -5.22 -2.55 -8.36
C ASN A 727 -5.32 -1.66 -9.60
N ILE A 728 -6.45 -0.96 -9.78
CA ILE A 728 -6.73 -0.12 -10.95
C ILE A 728 -5.56 0.83 -11.29
N LEU A 729 -4.90 1.41 -10.28
CA LEU A 729 -3.80 2.37 -10.49
C LEU A 729 -2.52 1.73 -11.02
N THR A 730 -2.39 0.40 -10.95
CA THR A 730 -1.22 -0.32 -11.49
C THR A 730 -1.35 -0.65 -12.98
N GLY A 731 -2.54 -0.44 -13.58
CA GLY A 731 -2.80 -0.75 -14.98
C GLY A 731 -2.55 0.40 -15.94
N PHE A 732 -2.51 1.65 -15.47
CA PHE A 732 -2.47 2.83 -16.35
C PHE A 732 -1.16 3.01 -17.13
N GLY A 733 -0.19 2.12 -16.95
CA GLY A 733 1.11 2.22 -17.60
C GLY A 733 1.91 3.36 -16.98
N PHE A 734 3.16 3.10 -16.64
CA PHE A 734 4.02 4.00 -15.88
C PHE A 734 4.62 5.12 -16.74
N TYR A 735 3.83 5.68 -17.66
CA TYR A 735 4.32 6.41 -18.81
C TYR A 735 4.08 7.92 -18.68
N GLU A 736 2.88 8.44 -18.92
CA GLU A 736 2.51 9.83 -18.63
C GLU A 736 0.99 9.96 -18.35
N PRO A 737 0.55 10.74 -17.35
CA PRO A 737 1.38 11.43 -16.36
C PRO A 737 1.83 10.47 -15.23
N TYR A 738 3.10 10.04 -15.25
CA TYR A 738 3.66 9.11 -14.24
C TYR A 738 3.63 9.73 -12.85
N TRP A 739 3.84 11.05 -12.76
CA TRP A 739 3.78 11.82 -11.52
C TRP A 739 2.38 11.76 -10.89
N LEU A 740 1.32 11.72 -11.71
CA LEU A 740 -0.06 11.65 -11.24
C LEU A 740 -0.38 10.26 -10.68
N VAL A 741 0.11 9.20 -11.33
CA VAL A 741 0.03 7.83 -10.82
C VAL A 741 0.84 7.67 -9.52
N ALA A 742 2.04 8.24 -9.46
CA ALA A 742 2.87 8.26 -8.26
C ALA A 742 2.20 9.04 -7.12
N PHE A 743 1.63 10.21 -7.40
CA PHE A 743 0.90 11.02 -6.44
C PHE A 743 -0.35 10.31 -5.92
N ALA A 744 -1.13 9.67 -6.80
CA ALA A 744 -2.29 8.88 -6.39
C ALA A 744 -1.89 7.71 -5.47
N ASN A 745 -0.80 7.01 -5.77
CA ASN A 745 -0.28 5.96 -4.90
C ASN A 745 0.28 6.51 -3.58
N ALA A 746 0.86 7.73 -3.56
CA ALA A 746 1.26 8.41 -2.34
C ALA A 746 0.06 8.77 -1.45
N CYS A 747 -1.03 9.25 -2.07
CA CYS A 747 -2.31 9.48 -1.39
C CYS A 747 -2.86 8.18 -0.77
N ILE A 748 -2.80 7.05 -1.48
CA ILE A 748 -3.20 5.74 -0.91
C ILE A 748 -2.38 5.45 0.36
N ILE A 749 -1.05 5.58 0.30
CA ILE A 749 -0.17 5.30 1.45
C ILE A 749 -0.58 6.16 2.66
N LEU A 750 -0.78 7.46 2.46
CA LEU A 750 -1.19 8.39 3.52
C LEU A 750 -2.60 8.07 4.07
N HIS A 751 -3.54 7.70 3.20
CA HIS A 751 -4.88 7.24 3.62
C HIS A 751 -4.79 5.99 4.50
N LEU A 752 -4.03 4.99 4.06
CA LEU A 752 -3.86 3.72 4.78
C LEU A 752 -3.15 3.89 6.12
N VAL A 753 -2.35 4.94 6.30
CA VAL A 753 -1.79 5.28 7.61
C VAL A 753 -2.90 5.55 8.63
N GLY A 754 -3.88 6.37 8.26
CA GLY A 754 -5.05 6.66 9.09
C GLY A 754 -6.03 5.51 9.21
N GLY A 755 -6.27 4.78 8.09
CA GLY A 755 -7.12 3.60 8.07
C GLY A 755 -6.63 2.51 9.04
N TYR A 756 -5.33 2.21 9.03
CA TYR A 756 -4.74 1.18 9.92
C TYR A 756 -5.00 1.51 11.39
N GLN A 757 -4.80 2.76 11.78
CA GLN A 757 -5.07 3.18 13.15
C GLN A 757 -6.54 3.03 13.50
N MET A 758 -7.46 3.41 12.59
CA MET A 758 -8.89 3.34 12.82
C MET A 758 -9.36 1.90 13.13
N TYR A 759 -8.87 0.93 12.37
CA TYR A 759 -9.19 -0.49 12.57
C TYR A 759 -8.45 -1.13 13.76
N SER A 760 -7.31 -0.56 14.19
CA SER A 760 -6.54 -1.10 15.31
C SER A 760 -7.03 -0.62 16.69
N GLN A 761 -7.63 0.58 16.77
CA GLN A 761 -8.07 1.17 18.05
C GLN A 761 -9.04 0.31 18.88
N PRO A 762 -10.04 -0.39 18.30
CA PRO A 762 -10.91 -1.26 19.07
C PRO A 762 -10.15 -2.42 19.76
N ILE A 763 -9.16 -3.01 19.08
CA ILE A 763 -8.30 -4.06 19.65
C ILE A 763 -7.44 -3.48 20.77
N TYR A 764 -6.82 -2.33 20.53
CA TYR A 764 -5.97 -1.65 21.52
C TYR A 764 -6.75 -1.32 22.79
N THR A 765 -7.96 -0.78 22.64
CA THR A 765 -8.82 -0.40 23.76
C THR A 765 -9.31 -1.62 24.53
N TYR A 766 -9.65 -2.72 23.84
CA TYR A 766 -10.05 -3.96 24.49
C TYR A 766 -8.90 -4.58 25.30
N ALA A 767 -7.70 -4.69 24.71
CA ALA A 767 -6.53 -5.24 25.37
C ALA A 767 -6.12 -4.43 26.60
N ASP A 768 -6.13 -3.10 26.48
CA ASP A 768 -5.86 -2.17 27.59
C ASP A 768 -6.84 -2.38 28.75
N ARG A 769 -8.15 -2.34 28.47
CA ARG A 769 -9.20 -2.55 29.49
C ARG A 769 -9.14 -3.93 30.12
N TRP A 770 -8.83 -4.97 29.34
CA TRP A 770 -8.73 -6.34 29.84
C TRP A 770 -7.53 -6.50 30.78
N CYS A 771 -6.36 -5.98 30.39
CA CYS A 771 -5.14 -6.07 31.18
C CYS A 771 -5.27 -5.28 32.50
N SER A 772 -5.76 -4.03 32.43
CA SER A 772 -5.98 -3.20 33.63
C SER A 772 -6.97 -3.82 34.62
N ARG A 773 -8.04 -4.47 34.13
CA ARG A 773 -9.03 -5.14 35.00
C ARG A 773 -8.50 -6.44 35.60
N ARG A 774 -7.71 -7.20 34.84
CA ARG A 774 -7.20 -8.51 35.27
C ARG A 774 -6.03 -8.39 36.26
N PHE A 775 -5.25 -7.32 36.13
CA PHE A 775 -4.06 -7.03 36.94
C PHE A 775 -4.08 -5.59 37.49
N PRO A 776 -5.02 -5.25 38.40
CA PRO A 776 -5.18 -3.90 38.91
C PRO A 776 -3.95 -3.37 39.67
N GLU A 777 -3.16 -4.26 40.28
CA GLU A 777 -1.97 -3.89 41.06
C GLU A 777 -0.66 -3.89 40.25
N SER A 778 -0.70 -4.25 38.96
CA SER A 778 0.51 -4.30 38.14
C SER A 778 0.93 -2.92 37.64
N ASP A 779 2.12 -2.49 38.03
CA ASP A 779 2.78 -1.30 37.51
C ASP A 779 2.95 -1.35 35.98
N PHE A 780 3.18 -2.53 35.41
CA PHE A 780 3.31 -2.68 33.95
C PHE A 780 2.00 -2.37 33.20
N ALA A 781 0.85 -2.72 33.80
CA ALA A 781 -0.47 -2.54 33.19
C ALA A 781 -1.06 -1.15 33.47
N ASN A 782 -0.87 -0.58 34.66
CA ASN A 782 -1.62 0.61 35.09
C ASN A 782 -0.76 1.88 35.29
N LYS A 783 0.57 1.77 35.33
CA LYS A 783 1.44 2.93 35.51
C LYS A 783 1.69 3.64 34.18
N SER A 784 1.41 4.94 34.18
CA SER A 784 1.68 5.83 33.03
C SER A 784 2.86 6.74 33.33
N TYR A 785 3.87 6.71 32.47
CA TYR A 785 5.06 7.55 32.53
C TYR A 785 4.88 8.77 31.65
N LYS A 786 5.00 9.97 32.23
CA LYS A 786 4.96 11.22 31.46
C LYS A 786 6.32 11.49 30.82
N ILE A 787 6.43 11.18 29.53
CA ILE A 787 7.64 11.46 28.75
C ILE A 787 7.49 12.85 28.12
N LYS A 788 8.43 13.74 28.44
CA LYS A 788 8.57 15.04 27.77
C LYS A 788 9.71 14.95 26.76
N LEU A 789 9.36 14.74 25.50
CA LEU A 789 10.30 14.87 24.38
C LEU A 789 10.42 16.35 23.97
N PRO A 790 11.58 16.80 23.46
CA PRO A 790 11.69 18.13 22.87
C PRO A 790 10.71 18.25 21.69
N LEU A 791 9.91 19.32 21.65
CA LEU A 791 8.98 19.69 20.55
C LEU A 791 7.65 18.92 20.46
N ILE A 792 7.33 18.00 21.38
CA ILE A 792 6.04 17.27 21.41
C ILE A 792 5.34 17.53 22.77
N PRO A 793 4.00 17.71 22.83
CA PRO A 793 3.27 17.75 24.09
C PRO A 793 3.59 16.51 24.94
N GLY A 794 3.73 16.69 26.26
CA GLY A 794 4.06 15.57 27.16
C GLY A 794 3.06 14.41 26.99
N TYR A 795 3.58 13.24 26.66
CA TYR A 795 2.77 12.05 26.36
C TYR A 795 2.80 11.08 27.54
N GLU A 796 1.66 10.46 27.83
CA GLU A 796 1.54 9.42 28.86
C GLU A 796 1.80 8.04 28.24
N LEU A 797 3.02 7.54 28.46
CA LEU A 797 3.45 6.24 27.97
C LEU A 797 3.18 5.16 29.02
N ASN A 798 2.42 4.13 28.65
CA ASN A 798 2.21 2.94 29.45
C ASN A 798 2.98 1.78 28.81
N LEU A 799 3.71 1.00 29.62
CA LEU A 799 4.61 -0.04 29.12
C LEU A 799 3.84 -1.18 28.45
N PHE A 800 2.70 -1.60 29.01
CA PHE A 800 1.82 -2.59 28.36
C PHE A 800 1.34 -2.11 26.99
N ARG A 801 0.86 -0.87 26.88
CA ARG A 801 0.41 -0.30 25.60
C ARG A 801 1.53 -0.27 24.57
N LEU A 802 2.75 0.14 24.97
CA LEU A 802 3.92 0.15 24.09
C LEU A 802 4.22 -1.26 23.57
N CYS A 803 4.36 -2.24 24.47
CA CYS A 803 4.70 -3.62 24.09
C CYS A 803 3.61 -4.26 23.23
N PHE A 804 2.35 -4.19 23.66
CA PHE A 804 1.23 -4.82 22.97
C PHE A 804 1.02 -4.26 21.56
N ARG A 805 1.01 -2.92 21.42
CA ARG A 805 0.80 -2.28 20.11
C ARG A 805 1.97 -2.53 19.16
N THR A 806 3.20 -2.59 19.68
CA THR A 806 4.39 -2.94 18.88
C THR A 806 4.33 -4.38 18.40
N VAL A 807 4.02 -5.34 19.29
CA VAL A 807 3.85 -6.75 18.92
C VAL A 807 2.75 -6.93 17.89
N TYR A 808 1.62 -6.23 18.07
CA TYR A 808 0.51 -6.25 17.12
C TYR A 808 0.93 -5.79 15.72
N VAL A 809 1.67 -4.67 15.61
CA VAL A 809 2.13 -4.16 14.31
C VAL A 809 3.18 -5.09 13.67
N ILE A 810 4.11 -5.64 14.47
CA ILE A 810 5.09 -6.61 13.99
C ILE A 810 4.40 -7.86 13.46
N SER A 811 3.38 -8.36 14.16
CA SER A 811 2.68 -9.58 13.78
C SER A 811 1.82 -9.40 12.52
N THR A 812 1.10 -8.28 12.37
CA THR A 812 0.34 -7.99 11.14
C THR A 812 1.26 -7.78 9.93
N THR A 813 2.40 -7.12 10.14
CA THR A 813 3.44 -6.94 9.11
C THR A 813 4.06 -8.28 8.71
N GLY A 814 4.36 -9.14 9.67
CA GLY A 814 4.87 -10.49 9.43
C GLY A 814 3.89 -11.34 8.62
N ILE A 815 2.60 -11.33 8.96
CA ILE A 815 1.58 -12.06 8.20
C ILE A 815 1.40 -11.51 6.79
N ALA A 816 1.45 -10.19 6.60
CA ALA A 816 1.40 -9.58 5.26
C ALA A 816 2.59 -9.99 4.38
N ILE A 817 3.78 -10.15 4.97
CA ILE A 817 4.98 -10.68 4.28
C ILE A 817 4.79 -12.15 3.89
N LEU A 818 4.13 -12.96 4.74
CA LEU A 818 3.87 -14.37 4.46
C LEU A 818 2.81 -14.60 3.37
N PHE A 819 1.86 -13.67 3.20
CA PHE A 819 0.75 -13.78 2.25
C PHE A 819 0.53 -12.50 1.42
N PRO A 820 1.45 -12.14 0.49
CA PRO A 820 1.39 -10.90 -0.26
C PRO A 820 0.43 -10.94 -1.47
N TYR A 821 -0.78 -11.50 -1.30
CA TYR A 821 -1.78 -11.70 -2.37
C TYR A 821 -2.94 -10.71 -2.23
N PHE A 822 -2.91 -9.62 -3.01
CA PHE A 822 -3.79 -8.47 -2.79
C PHE A 822 -5.28 -8.82 -2.83
N ASN A 823 -5.82 -9.18 -4.00
CA ASN A 823 -7.24 -9.49 -4.15
C ASN A 823 -7.66 -10.70 -3.30
N GLN A 824 -6.87 -11.75 -3.31
CA GLN A 824 -7.24 -12.99 -2.64
C GLN A 824 -7.38 -12.83 -1.11
N VAL A 825 -6.50 -12.02 -0.50
CA VAL A 825 -6.62 -11.67 0.93
C VAL A 825 -7.84 -10.79 1.18
N LEU A 826 -8.12 -9.80 0.31
CA LEU A 826 -9.31 -8.97 0.43
C LEU A 826 -10.60 -9.81 0.35
N GLY A 827 -10.70 -10.74 -0.60
CA GLY A 827 -11.88 -11.57 -0.78
C GLY A 827 -12.16 -12.52 0.40
N VAL A 828 -11.12 -13.10 1.01
CA VAL A 828 -11.26 -13.92 2.24
C VAL A 828 -11.76 -13.05 3.40
N LEU A 829 -11.15 -11.88 3.61
CA LEU A 829 -11.55 -10.96 4.68
C LEU A 829 -12.97 -10.42 4.47
N GLY A 830 -13.33 -10.13 3.22
CA GLY A 830 -14.67 -9.70 2.83
C GLY A 830 -15.71 -10.76 3.17
N ALA A 831 -15.47 -12.01 2.79
CA ALA A 831 -16.39 -13.10 3.09
C ALA A 831 -16.52 -13.36 4.61
N ILE A 832 -15.39 -13.46 5.33
CA ILE A 832 -15.42 -13.71 6.80
C ILE A 832 -16.15 -12.60 7.56
N ASN A 833 -16.10 -11.35 7.08
CA ASN A 833 -16.77 -10.21 7.70
C ASN A 833 -18.26 -10.11 7.32
N PHE A 834 -18.56 -10.27 6.03
CA PHE A 834 -19.80 -9.80 5.42
C PHE A 834 -21.05 -10.39 6.07
N TRP A 835 -21.28 -11.71 6.00
CA TRP A 835 -22.48 -12.27 6.63
C TRP A 835 -22.45 -12.22 8.17
N PRO A 836 -21.47 -12.79 8.88
CA PRO A 836 -21.61 -12.95 10.32
C PRO A 836 -21.63 -11.61 11.06
N LEU A 837 -20.74 -10.67 10.73
CA LEU A 837 -20.60 -9.40 11.46
C LEU A 837 -21.38 -8.26 10.82
N ALA A 838 -21.39 -8.17 9.49
CA ALA A 838 -22.07 -7.07 8.83
C ALA A 838 -23.56 -7.33 8.61
N ILE A 839 -24.08 -8.57 8.72
CA ILE A 839 -25.50 -8.86 8.45
C ILE A 839 -26.19 -9.62 9.59
N TYR A 840 -25.71 -10.82 9.94
CA TYR A 840 -26.34 -11.72 10.89
C TYR A 840 -26.49 -11.10 12.28
N PHE A 841 -25.39 -10.68 12.92
CA PHE A 841 -25.47 -10.09 14.26
C PHE A 841 -26.31 -8.80 14.31
N PRO A 842 -26.19 -7.83 13.38
CA PRO A 842 -27.08 -6.67 13.33
C PRO A 842 -28.56 -7.04 13.23
N VAL A 843 -28.90 -8.02 12.39
CA VAL A 843 -30.28 -8.52 12.23
C VAL A 843 -30.76 -9.19 13.52
N GLU A 844 -29.95 -10.06 14.14
CA GLU A 844 -30.31 -10.73 15.40
C GLU A 844 -30.52 -9.73 16.54
N ILE A 845 -29.62 -8.76 16.70
CA ILE A 845 -29.73 -7.73 17.74
C ILE A 845 -31.03 -6.94 17.52
N TYR A 846 -31.30 -6.52 16.28
CA TYR A 846 -32.50 -5.75 15.95
C TYR A 846 -33.80 -6.53 16.22
N LEU A 847 -33.87 -7.80 15.82
CA LEU A 847 -35.03 -8.66 16.09
C LEU A 847 -35.28 -8.82 17.59
N GLN A 848 -34.21 -9.01 18.37
CA GLN A 848 -34.31 -9.19 19.82
C GLN A 848 -34.67 -7.88 20.54
N GLN A 849 -34.03 -6.77 20.17
CA GLN A 849 -34.27 -5.45 20.78
C GLN A 849 -35.69 -4.94 20.54
N ARG A 850 -36.24 -5.19 19.35
CA ARG A 850 -37.60 -4.78 18.97
C ARG A 850 -38.67 -5.81 19.34
N GLU A 851 -38.28 -6.92 19.97
CA GLU A 851 -39.17 -8.03 20.34
C GLU A 851 -40.03 -8.51 19.16
N ILE A 852 -39.45 -8.58 17.96
CA ILE A 852 -40.18 -8.97 16.76
C ILE A 852 -40.47 -10.47 16.82
N GLY A 853 -41.74 -10.82 16.95
CA GLY A 853 -42.21 -12.20 17.00
C GLY A 853 -41.82 -13.02 15.77
N ALA A 854 -41.51 -14.30 15.99
CA ALA A 854 -41.25 -15.25 14.91
C ALA A 854 -42.44 -15.32 13.94
N TRP A 855 -42.16 -15.57 12.66
CA TRP A 855 -43.17 -15.67 11.58
C TRP A 855 -43.94 -14.40 11.24
N THR A 856 -43.61 -13.25 11.85
CA THR A 856 -44.10 -11.95 11.36
C THR A 856 -43.51 -11.64 9.98
N LYS A 857 -44.20 -10.82 9.17
CA LYS A 857 -43.72 -10.42 7.84
C LYS A 857 -42.30 -9.81 7.89
N GLN A 858 -42.04 -8.96 8.88
CA GLN A 858 -40.72 -8.35 9.09
C GLN A 858 -39.65 -9.39 9.46
N TRP A 859 -39.97 -10.35 10.33
CA TRP A 859 -39.06 -11.43 10.69
C TRP A 859 -38.68 -12.29 9.49
N ILE A 860 -39.67 -12.69 8.66
CA ILE A 860 -39.44 -13.50 7.46
C ILE A 860 -38.54 -12.76 6.47
N LEU A 861 -38.81 -11.47 6.20
CA LEU A 861 -38.01 -10.65 5.29
C LEU A 861 -36.55 -10.52 5.76
N LEU A 862 -36.32 -10.25 7.05
CA LEU A 862 -34.97 -10.14 7.62
C LEU A 862 -34.21 -11.47 7.60
N ARG A 863 -34.90 -12.61 7.77
CA ARG A 863 -34.30 -13.95 7.68
C ARG A 863 -33.92 -14.30 6.25
N ILE A 864 -34.78 -14.05 5.27
CA ILE A 864 -34.48 -14.27 3.84
C ILE A 864 -33.30 -13.38 3.43
N PHE A 865 -33.31 -12.11 3.81
CA PHE A 865 -32.20 -11.17 3.58
C PHE A 865 -30.87 -11.69 4.15
N SER A 866 -30.87 -12.16 5.40
CA SER A 866 -29.67 -12.74 6.04
C SER A 866 -29.20 -14.01 5.32
N PHE A 867 -30.12 -14.90 4.93
CA PHE A 867 -29.78 -16.15 4.25
C PHE A 867 -29.19 -15.92 2.84
N LEU A 868 -29.71 -14.95 2.07
CA LEU A 868 -29.12 -14.60 0.77
C LEU A 868 -27.69 -14.09 0.92
N CYS A 869 -27.42 -13.24 1.93
CA CYS A 869 -26.07 -12.75 2.21
C CYS A 869 -25.12 -13.86 2.71
N PHE A 870 -25.66 -14.88 3.40
CA PHE A 870 -24.91 -16.08 3.80
C PHE A 870 -24.41 -16.84 2.57
N THR A 871 -25.27 -17.09 1.58
CA THR A 871 -24.89 -17.80 0.35
C THR A 871 -23.77 -17.06 -0.40
N VAL A 872 -23.90 -15.74 -0.54
CA VAL A 872 -22.86 -14.89 -1.18
C VAL A 872 -21.53 -14.98 -0.42
N THR A 873 -21.57 -15.02 0.90
CA THR A 873 -20.38 -15.18 1.75
C THR A 873 -19.70 -16.53 1.52
N VAL A 874 -20.46 -17.63 1.52
CA VAL A 874 -19.92 -18.98 1.34
C VAL A 874 -19.21 -19.09 -0.01
N VAL A 875 -19.86 -18.67 -1.10
CA VAL A 875 -19.23 -18.74 -2.42
C VAL A 875 -18.01 -17.82 -2.50
N GLY A 876 -18.09 -16.61 -1.96
CA GLY A 876 -16.98 -15.65 -1.96
C GLY A 876 -15.75 -16.15 -1.21
N LEU A 877 -15.95 -16.83 -0.08
CA LEU A 877 -14.88 -17.46 0.69
C LEU A 877 -14.19 -18.56 -0.11
N VAL A 878 -14.97 -19.45 -0.72
CA VAL A 878 -14.45 -20.58 -1.52
C VAL A 878 -13.62 -20.07 -2.70
N GLY A 879 -14.13 -19.09 -3.46
CA GLY A 879 -13.39 -18.50 -4.59
C GLY A 879 -12.08 -17.82 -4.15
N SER A 880 -12.10 -17.10 -3.04
CA SER A 880 -10.91 -16.38 -2.55
C SER A 880 -9.83 -17.30 -2.00
N ILE A 881 -10.20 -18.38 -1.29
CA ILE A 881 -9.26 -19.42 -0.82
C ILE A 881 -8.61 -20.11 -2.01
N GLN A 882 -9.40 -20.52 -3.01
CA GLN A 882 -8.88 -21.07 -4.26
C GLN A 882 -7.86 -20.11 -4.90
N GLY A 883 -8.16 -18.81 -4.89
CA GLY A 883 -7.29 -17.77 -5.42
C GLY A 883 -5.96 -17.67 -4.65
N ILE A 884 -5.99 -17.64 -3.30
CA ILE A 884 -4.77 -17.59 -2.45
C ILE A 884 -3.89 -18.78 -2.77
N ILE A 885 -4.53 -19.96 -2.80
CA ILE A 885 -3.89 -21.21 -3.15
C ILE A 885 -3.15 -20.99 -4.46
N SER A 886 -3.85 -20.67 -5.55
CA SER A 886 -3.31 -20.45 -6.89
C SER A 886 -2.17 -19.41 -6.98
N GLN A 887 -2.24 -18.30 -6.26
CA GLN A 887 -1.21 -17.24 -6.30
C GLN A 887 0.04 -17.55 -5.47
N LYS A 888 -0.11 -18.26 -4.35
CA LYS A 888 1.04 -18.80 -3.62
C LYS A 888 1.81 -19.80 -4.47
N LEU A 889 1.10 -20.45 -5.40
CA LEU A 889 1.68 -21.30 -6.44
C LEU A 889 2.61 -20.53 -7.35
N TYR A 890 2.12 -19.37 -7.75
CA TYR A 890 2.78 -18.46 -8.67
C TYR A 890 3.96 -17.66 -8.07
N ASN A 891 4.07 -17.46 -6.74
CA ASN A 891 5.09 -16.58 -6.10
C ASN A 891 6.28 -17.29 -5.39
N THR A 892 6.30 -18.61 -5.19
CA THR A 892 7.28 -19.34 -4.33
C THR A 892 8.65 -19.72 -4.95
N TYR A 893 9.06 -19.12 -6.05
CA TYR A 893 10.09 -19.64 -6.99
C TYR A 893 10.51 -18.62 -8.05
N ARG A 894 10.51 -17.33 -7.68
CA ARG A 894 11.06 -16.23 -8.48
C ARG A 894 11.98 -15.55 -7.49
N GLY A 895 13.27 -15.78 -7.65
CA GLY A 895 14.36 -15.24 -6.84
C GLY A 895 15.67 -15.36 -7.65
N PRO A 896 16.34 -14.25 -8.03
CA PRO A 896 17.34 -14.19 -9.11
C PRO A 896 18.77 -13.85 -8.63
N ASP A 897 19.77 -13.86 -9.54
CA ASP A 897 20.99 -13.03 -9.45
C ASP A 897 21.40 -12.50 -10.85
N PRO A 898 21.66 -11.19 -11.02
CA PRO A 898 22.14 -10.56 -12.26
C PRO A 898 23.66 -10.40 -12.39
N GLU A 899 24.50 -10.80 -11.41
CA GLU A 899 25.97 -10.70 -11.53
C GLU A 899 26.65 -11.94 -12.13
N HIS A 900 25.96 -13.08 -12.19
CA HIS A 900 26.48 -14.30 -12.81
C HIS A 900 25.57 -14.73 -13.95
N GLY A 901 26.02 -14.54 -15.19
CA GLY A 901 25.43 -15.19 -16.36
C GLY A 901 25.32 -16.72 -16.18
N PRO A 902 24.59 -17.42 -17.08
CA PRO A 902 23.95 -18.69 -16.77
C PRO A 902 24.94 -19.84 -16.72
N HIS A 903 25.50 -20.12 -15.55
CA HIS A 903 25.90 -21.49 -15.24
C HIS A 903 24.64 -22.24 -14.79
N ARG A 904 23.95 -22.78 -15.79
CA ARG A 904 22.82 -23.69 -15.59
C ARG A 904 23.32 -24.88 -14.78
N SER A 905 22.86 -25.03 -13.54
CA SER A 905 23.13 -26.23 -12.75
C SER A 905 22.24 -27.35 -13.27
N SER A 906 22.85 -28.37 -13.87
CA SER A 906 22.15 -29.52 -14.46
C SER A 906 21.60 -30.51 -13.42
N SER A 907 22.10 -30.46 -12.18
CA SER A 907 21.67 -31.33 -11.09
C SER A 907 21.68 -30.62 -9.73
N TYR A 908 21.00 -31.21 -8.75
CA TYR A 908 21.02 -30.77 -7.36
C TYR A 908 22.46 -30.73 -6.79
N LEU A 909 23.29 -31.70 -7.16
CA LEU A 909 24.69 -31.79 -6.70
C LEU A 909 25.58 -30.72 -7.33
N ASP A 910 25.31 -30.33 -8.58
CA ASP A 910 26.01 -29.22 -9.24
C ASP A 910 25.69 -27.90 -8.54
N ALA A 911 24.43 -27.68 -8.16
CA ALA A 911 24.02 -26.50 -7.42
C ALA A 911 24.70 -26.43 -6.03
N VAL A 912 24.78 -27.55 -5.32
CA VAL A 912 25.51 -27.61 -4.03
C VAL A 912 27.01 -27.39 -4.24
N ASN A 913 27.60 -27.94 -5.30
CA ASN A 913 29.02 -27.74 -5.60
C ASN A 913 29.32 -26.26 -5.88
N LEU A 914 28.50 -25.62 -6.70
CA LEU A 914 28.62 -24.22 -7.06
C LEU A 914 28.58 -23.30 -5.84
N HIS A 915 27.66 -23.57 -4.90
CA HIS A 915 27.43 -22.67 -3.76
C HIS A 915 28.16 -23.06 -2.48
N LYS A 916 28.51 -24.33 -2.28
CA LYS A 916 29.09 -24.85 -1.03
C LYS A 916 30.41 -25.61 -1.22
N GLY A 917 30.87 -25.78 -2.47
CA GLY A 917 32.11 -26.46 -2.81
C GLY A 917 32.03 -27.98 -2.86
N GLU A 918 33.08 -28.59 -3.41
CA GLU A 918 33.09 -30.00 -3.79
C GLU A 918 32.92 -30.96 -2.60
N GLY A 919 33.51 -30.64 -1.44
CA GLY A 919 33.37 -31.46 -0.23
C GLY A 919 31.92 -31.57 0.25
N ASN A 920 31.18 -30.45 0.24
CA ASN A 920 29.76 -30.43 0.61
C ASN A 920 28.89 -31.08 -0.47
N SER A 921 29.26 -30.96 -1.74
CA SER A 921 28.58 -31.66 -2.84
C SER A 921 28.74 -33.18 -2.74
N ARG A 922 29.95 -33.69 -2.45
CA ARG A 922 30.19 -35.13 -2.22
C ARG A 922 29.41 -35.64 -1.01
N PHE A 923 29.37 -34.88 0.09
CA PHE A 923 28.59 -35.23 1.28
C PHE A 923 27.08 -35.24 0.99
N CYS A 924 26.57 -34.22 0.29
CA CYS A 924 25.19 -34.18 -0.20
C CYS A 924 24.87 -35.36 -1.13
N GLY A 925 25.82 -35.73 -1.98
CA GLY A 925 25.72 -36.85 -2.91
C GLY A 925 25.41 -38.18 -2.23
N VAL A 926 25.93 -38.42 -1.02
CA VAL A 926 25.59 -39.61 -0.24
C VAL A 926 24.10 -39.64 0.08
N PHE A 927 23.57 -38.53 0.63
CA PHE A 927 22.15 -38.45 0.97
C PHE A 927 21.27 -38.53 -0.27
N VAL A 928 21.59 -37.80 -1.34
CA VAL A 928 20.81 -37.83 -2.60
C VAL A 928 20.71 -39.26 -3.14
N ASN A 929 21.85 -39.97 -3.29
CA ASN A 929 21.83 -41.31 -3.88
C ASN A 929 21.15 -42.36 -2.98
N VAL A 930 21.37 -42.30 -1.65
CA VAL A 930 20.66 -43.18 -0.69
C VAL A 930 19.16 -42.95 -0.76
N SER A 931 18.73 -41.69 -0.91
CA SER A 931 17.33 -41.31 -0.99
C SER A 931 16.66 -41.81 -2.28
N LEU A 932 17.32 -41.60 -3.42
CA LEU A 932 16.82 -42.06 -4.72
C LEU A 932 16.69 -43.59 -4.78
N TYR A 933 17.66 -44.30 -4.21
CA TYR A 933 17.61 -45.75 -4.03
C TYR A 933 16.47 -46.19 -3.10
N GLY A 934 16.29 -45.46 -1.99
CA GLY A 934 15.21 -45.67 -1.03
C GLY A 934 13.81 -45.51 -1.61
N PHE A 935 13.56 -44.50 -2.46
CA PHE A 935 12.28 -44.36 -3.17
C PHE A 935 11.95 -45.59 -4.00
N GLY A 936 12.95 -46.21 -4.63
CA GLY A 936 12.78 -47.45 -5.37
C GLY A 936 12.21 -48.58 -4.50
N ILE A 937 12.80 -48.78 -3.31
CA ILE A 937 12.31 -49.78 -2.33
C ILE A 937 10.88 -49.47 -1.91
N ALA A 938 10.60 -48.23 -1.51
CA ALA A 938 9.28 -47.81 -1.05
C ALA A 938 8.20 -48.03 -2.12
N TYR A 939 8.48 -47.72 -3.39
CA TYR A 939 7.53 -47.90 -4.49
C TYR A 939 7.29 -49.37 -4.82
N VAL A 940 8.30 -50.23 -4.74
CA VAL A 940 8.12 -51.69 -4.89
C VAL A 940 7.17 -52.23 -3.81
N ILE A 941 7.38 -51.84 -2.55
CA ILE A 941 6.52 -52.26 -1.43
C ILE A 941 5.08 -51.75 -1.64
N THR A 942 4.93 -50.47 -1.95
CA THR A 942 3.61 -49.84 -2.11
C THR A 942 2.82 -50.45 -3.27
N ALA A 943 3.47 -50.72 -4.40
CA ALA A 943 2.84 -51.33 -5.56
C ALA A 943 2.38 -52.76 -5.26
N ALA A 944 3.19 -53.53 -4.53
CA ALA A 944 2.83 -54.87 -4.09
C ALA A 944 1.63 -54.85 -3.13
N ILE A 945 1.57 -53.90 -2.18
CA ILE A 945 0.42 -53.72 -1.27
C ILE A 945 -0.85 -53.43 -2.06
N SER A 946 -0.80 -52.53 -3.05
CA SER A 946 -1.98 -52.20 -3.87
C SER A 946 -2.41 -53.33 -4.79
N MET A 947 -1.48 -54.05 -5.42
CA MET A 947 -1.82 -55.26 -6.21
C MET A 947 -2.44 -56.35 -5.32
N ARG A 948 -1.92 -56.53 -4.10
CA ARG A 948 -2.48 -57.46 -3.13
C ARG A 948 -3.88 -57.04 -2.68
N ALA A 949 -4.12 -55.75 -2.49
CA ALA A 949 -5.44 -55.22 -2.14
C ALA A 949 -6.49 -55.54 -3.22
N ILE A 950 -6.13 -55.42 -4.50
CA ILE A 950 -7.00 -55.81 -5.64
C ILE A 950 -7.31 -57.31 -5.58
N GLN A 951 -6.31 -58.16 -5.34
CA GLN A 951 -6.52 -59.61 -5.26
C GLN A 951 -7.40 -60.01 -4.07
N ILE A 952 -7.19 -59.38 -2.92
CA ILE A 952 -7.99 -59.61 -1.71
C ILE A 952 -9.45 -59.15 -1.92
N SER A 953 -9.63 -57.97 -2.50
CA SER A 953 -10.96 -57.41 -2.83
C SER A 953 -11.74 -58.33 -3.78
N ASN A 954 -11.11 -58.78 -4.87
CA ASN A 954 -11.73 -59.74 -5.80
C ASN A 954 -12.02 -61.10 -5.15
N CYS A 955 -11.18 -61.55 -4.21
CA CYS A 955 -11.37 -62.81 -3.50
C CYS A 955 -12.59 -62.74 -2.55
N TYR A 956 -12.76 -61.65 -1.79
CA TYR A 956 -13.91 -61.45 -0.90
C TYR A 956 -15.26 -61.36 -1.62
N HIS A 957 -15.26 -60.93 -2.89
CA HIS A 957 -16.48 -60.74 -3.68
C HIS A 957 -16.70 -61.81 -4.76
N GLY A 958 -15.79 -62.77 -4.89
CA GLY A 958 -15.82 -63.80 -5.93
C GLY A 958 -16.23 -65.21 -5.49
N GLN A 959 -16.36 -65.49 -4.19
CA GLN A 959 -16.72 -66.83 -3.68
C GLN A 959 -17.73 -66.77 -2.53
N ASP A 960 -18.77 -67.61 -2.61
CA ASP A 960 -19.65 -67.94 -1.50
C ASP A 960 -18.91 -68.91 -0.55
N ASP A 961 -18.71 -68.48 0.70
CA ASP A 961 -18.15 -69.16 1.88
C ASP A 961 -16.60 -69.29 2.08
N GLU A 962 -16.18 -68.75 3.24
CA GLU A 962 -15.05 -69.03 4.15
C GLU A 962 -13.66 -69.48 3.62
N THR A 963 -13.20 -69.02 2.46
CA THR A 963 -11.80 -69.27 2.04
C THR A 963 -10.87 -68.13 2.52
N LYS A 964 -9.78 -68.45 3.26
CA LYS A 964 -8.78 -67.45 3.67
C LYS A 964 -8.03 -66.91 2.45
N CYS A 965 -8.33 -65.69 2.03
CA CYS A 965 -7.64 -64.98 0.95
C CYS A 965 -6.21 -64.59 1.34
N GLY A 966 -5.24 -65.45 1.08
CA GLY A 966 -3.81 -65.21 1.33
C GLY A 966 -3.00 -65.16 0.03
N PHE A 967 -2.49 -63.99 -0.33
CA PHE A 967 -1.58 -63.82 -1.47
C PHE A 967 -0.19 -63.39 -0.99
N ASP A 968 0.86 -63.98 -1.56
CA ASP A 968 2.25 -63.67 -1.21
C ASP A 968 2.70 -62.35 -1.85
N GLY A 969 3.06 -61.38 -0.99
CA GLY A 969 3.54 -60.06 -1.42
C GLY A 969 4.88 -60.11 -2.16
N ALA A 970 5.72 -61.12 -1.89
CA ALA A 970 7.03 -61.26 -2.52
C ALA A 970 6.92 -61.49 -4.04
N TYR A 971 5.95 -62.29 -4.47
CA TYR A 971 5.67 -62.53 -5.89
C TYR A 971 5.21 -61.26 -6.63
N LEU A 972 4.36 -60.45 -6.00
CA LEU A 972 3.89 -59.18 -6.56
C LEU A 972 5.02 -58.15 -6.66
N MET A 973 5.96 -58.14 -5.71
CA MET A 973 7.16 -57.31 -5.79
C MET A 973 8.03 -57.69 -6.99
N LEU A 974 8.20 -58.99 -7.27
CA LEU A 974 8.92 -59.47 -8.44
C LEU A 974 8.25 -59.06 -9.77
N ILE A 975 6.92 -59.11 -9.84
CA ILE A 975 6.17 -58.64 -11.03
C ILE A 975 6.44 -57.16 -11.28
N PHE A 976 6.31 -56.32 -10.24
CA PHE A 976 6.59 -54.90 -10.37
C PHE A 976 8.06 -54.66 -10.75
N GLY A 977 9.00 -55.37 -10.11
CA GLY A 977 10.42 -55.32 -10.43
C GLY A 977 10.71 -55.67 -11.90
N ALA A 978 10.08 -56.72 -12.44
CA ALA A 978 10.23 -57.11 -13.85
C ALA A 978 9.77 -56.00 -14.82
N ILE A 979 8.64 -55.34 -14.52
CA ILE A 979 8.16 -54.18 -15.28
C ILE A 979 9.21 -53.05 -15.24
N GLN A 980 9.80 -52.78 -14.06
CA GLN A 980 10.82 -51.76 -13.90
C GLN A 980 12.15 -52.10 -14.58
N VAL A 981 12.54 -53.37 -14.69
CA VAL A 981 13.74 -53.79 -15.45
C VAL A 981 13.62 -53.35 -16.90
N VAL A 982 12.45 -53.51 -17.51
CA VAL A 982 12.19 -53.07 -18.89
C VAL A 982 12.15 -51.55 -18.99
N LEU A 983 11.36 -50.89 -18.14
CA LEU A 983 11.18 -49.43 -18.22
C LEU A 983 12.43 -48.64 -17.84
N SER A 984 13.27 -49.17 -16.94
CA SER A 984 14.54 -48.53 -16.54
C SER A 984 15.52 -48.39 -17.70
N GLN A 985 15.36 -49.14 -18.80
CA GLN A 985 16.23 -48.99 -19.98
C GLN A 985 15.94 -47.72 -20.79
N THR A 986 14.88 -46.98 -20.45
CA THR A 986 14.54 -45.73 -21.12
C THR A 986 15.63 -44.67 -20.91
N PRO A 987 16.12 -43.99 -21.98
CA PRO A 987 17.40 -43.27 -21.92
C PRO A 987 17.46 -42.07 -20.96
N ASN A 988 16.36 -41.32 -20.84
CA ASN A 988 16.35 -40.04 -20.14
C ASN A 988 14.92 -39.58 -19.78
N PHE A 989 14.85 -38.56 -18.93
CA PHE A 989 13.60 -37.90 -18.49
C PHE A 989 12.69 -37.44 -19.63
N HIS A 990 13.27 -36.94 -20.73
CA HIS A 990 12.50 -36.43 -21.87
C HIS A 990 11.65 -37.53 -22.53
N ASN A 991 12.16 -38.77 -22.57
CA ASN A 991 11.48 -39.90 -23.20
C ASN A 991 10.37 -40.51 -22.32
N ILE A 992 10.34 -40.21 -21.03
CA ILE A 992 9.33 -40.70 -20.07
C ILE A 992 8.27 -39.64 -19.69
N GLN A 993 8.27 -38.48 -20.36
CA GLN A 993 7.33 -37.38 -20.07
C GLN A 993 5.84 -37.80 -20.10
N TRP A 994 5.47 -38.70 -21.02
CA TRP A 994 4.09 -39.20 -21.13
C TRP A 994 3.70 -40.06 -19.92
N LEU A 995 4.66 -40.83 -19.39
CA LEU A 995 4.46 -41.69 -18.23
C LEU A 995 4.27 -40.86 -16.96
N SER A 996 4.97 -39.73 -16.83
CA SER A 996 4.77 -38.77 -15.74
C SER A 996 3.39 -38.12 -15.76
N ILE A 997 2.81 -37.85 -16.94
CA ILE A 997 1.45 -37.30 -17.07
C ILE A 997 0.41 -38.34 -16.64
N VAL A 998 0.55 -39.59 -17.11
CA VAL A 998 -0.34 -40.70 -16.72
C VAL A 998 -0.28 -40.94 -15.21
N ALA A 999 0.93 -40.92 -14.64
CA ALA A 999 1.16 -41.05 -13.22
C ALA A 999 0.50 -39.92 -12.40
N ALA A 1000 0.61 -38.68 -12.87
CA ALA A 1000 -0.07 -37.55 -12.23
C ALA A 1000 -1.59 -37.70 -12.26
N ILE A 1001 -2.18 -38.04 -13.41
CA ILE A 1001 -3.63 -38.20 -13.56
C ILE A 1001 -4.17 -39.31 -12.65
N THR A 1002 -3.53 -40.48 -12.66
CA THR A 1002 -3.92 -41.62 -11.81
C THR A 1002 -3.79 -41.30 -10.32
N SER A 1003 -2.85 -40.42 -9.93
CA SER A 1003 -2.72 -39.95 -8.55
C SER A 1003 -3.92 -39.17 -8.03
N PHE A 1004 -4.54 -38.34 -8.87
CA PHE A 1004 -5.76 -37.62 -8.53
C PHE A 1004 -6.95 -38.57 -8.34
N PHE A 1005 -7.08 -39.58 -9.21
CA PHE A 1005 -8.20 -40.50 -9.17
C PHE A 1005 -8.22 -41.30 -7.87
N TYR A 1006 -7.12 -41.96 -7.49
CA TYR A 1006 -7.13 -42.76 -6.27
C TYR A 1006 -7.26 -41.91 -5.01
N ALA A 1007 -6.72 -40.68 -4.99
CA ALA A 1007 -6.85 -39.78 -3.84
C ALA A 1007 -8.28 -39.29 -3.67
N PHE A 1008 -8.95 -38.92 -4.78
CA PHE A 1008 -10.36 -38.54 -4.77
C PHE A 1008 -11.26 -39.70 -4.33
N ILE A 1009 -11.03 -40.90 -4.87
CA ILE A 1009 -11.76 -42.10 -4.49
C ILE A 1009 -11.56 -42.43 -3.01
N GLY A 1010 -10.32 -42.36 -2.51
CA GLY A 1010 -10.02 -42.60 -1.10
C GLY A 1010 -10.77 -41.64 -0.16
N MET A 1011 -10.83 -40.35 -0.50
CA MET A 1011 -11.64 -39.37 0.25
C MET A 1011 -13.14 -39.70 0.20
N TRP A 1012 -13.65 -40.04 -0.99
CA TRP A 1012 -15.06 -40.37 -1.19
C TRP A 1012 -15.47 -41.60 -0.37
N LEU A 1013 -14.69 -42.68 -0.45
CA LEU A 1013 -14.92 -43.91 0.32
C LEU A 1013 -14.88 -43.64 1.82
N SER A 1014 -13.94 -42.81 2.28
CA SER A 1014 -13.83 -42.42 3.70
C SER A 1014 -15.04 -41.59 4.16
N ALA A 1015 -15.50 -40.64 3.36
CA ALA A 1015 -16.71 -39.86 3.67
C ALA A 1015 -17.97 -40.74 3.68
N GLY A 1016 -18.06 -41.69 2.75
CA GLY A 1016 -19.11 -42.71 2.71
C GLY A 1016 -19.13 -43.54 3.99
N GLN A 1017 -17.97 -44.04 4.41
CA GLN A 1017 -17.83 -44.83 5.64
C GLN A 1017 -18.23 -44.04 6.90
N ILE A 1018 -17.82 -42.77 7.02
CA ILE A 1018 -18.26 -41.90 8.14
C ILE A 1018 -19.79 -41.76 8.17
N THR A 1019 -20.40 -41.66 6.99
CA THR A 1019 -21.85 -41.56 6.86
C THR A 1019 -22.54 -42.87 7.25
N GLU A 1020 -21.99 -44.02 6.85
CA GLU A 1020 -22.47 -45.34 7.26
C GLU A 1020 -22.31 -45.59 8.77
N ASN A 1021 -21.20 -45.16 9.36
CA ASN A 1021 -20.96 -45.27 10.79
C ASN A 1021 -21.87 -44.32 11.62
N GLY A 1022 -22.44 -43.29 10.99
CA GLY A 1022 -23.28 -42.27 11.64
C GLY A 1022 -22.52 -41.31 12.56
N ARG A 1023 -21.19 -41.43 12.64
CA ARG A 1023 -20.28 -40.63 13.46
C ARG A 1023 -18.84 -40.74 12.94
N ALA A 1024 -18.00 -39.80 13.33
CA ALA A 1024 -16.55 -39.92 13.15
C ALA A 1024 -15.94 -40.68 14.33
N ASP A 1025 -15.15 -41.72 14.05
CA ASP A 1025 -14.59 -42.63 15.07
C ASP A 1025 -13.22 -42.19 15.61
N GLY A 1026 -12.57 -41.20 14.98
CA GLY A 1026 -11.29 -40.65 15.42
C GLY A 1026 -11.35 -39.87 16.73
N SER A 1027 -10.34 -40.05 17.59
CA SER A 1027 -10.16 -39.27 18.84
C SER A 1027 -9.19 -38.10 18.67
N ILE A 1028 -9.35 -37.05 19.49
CA ILE A 1028 -8.44 -35.88 19.51
C ILE A 1028 -7.03 -36.27 20.00
N SER A 1029 -6.90 -37.30 20.85
CA SER A 1029 -5.62 -37.78 21.38
C SER A 1029 -4.87 -38.75 20.44
N GLY A 1030 -5.44 -39.10 19.30
CA GLY A 1030 -4.92 -40.15 18.43
C GLY A 1030 -5.13 -41.56 19.01
N ILE A 1031 -4.53 -42.57 18.36
CA ILE A 1031 -4.63 -43.99 18.75
C ILE A 1031 -4.05 -44.21 20.17
N PRO A 1032 -4.78 -44.78 21.13
CA PRO A 1032 -4.29 -45.06 22.47
C PRO A 1032 -3.26 -46.20 22.46
N THR A 1033 -2.25 -46.13 23.33
CA THR A 1033 -1.20 -47.17 23.49
C THR A 1033 -1.11 -47.62 24.95
N SER A 1034 -0.55 -48.82 25.17
CA SER A 1034 -0.32 -49.38 26.50
C SER A 1034 0.67 -48.58 27.34
N SER A 1035 1.67 -47.95 26.70
CA SER A 1035 2.62 -47.06 27.39
C SER A 1035 2.76 -45.70 26.72
N ARG A 1036 3.16 -44.69 27.52
CA ARG A 1036 3.49 -43.34 27.03
C ARG A 1036 4.72 -43.33 26.11
N VAL A 1037 5.63 -44.28 26.29
CA VAL A 1037 6.85 -44.40 25.47
C VAL A 1037 6.48 -44.90 24.07
N ASP A 1038 5.64 -45.92 23.97
CA ASP A 1038 5.15 -46.42 22.67
C ASP A 1038 4.38 -45.35 21.91
N LYS A 1039 3.61 -44.50 22.62
CA LYS A 1039 2.93 -43.35 22.01
C LYS A 1039 3.92 -42.38 21.36
N ILE A 1040 5.04 -42.11 22.02
CA ILE A 1040 6.08 -41.19 21.52
C ILE A 1040 6.73 -41.77 20.26
N TRP A 1041 7.03 -43.07 20.24
CA TRP A 1041 7.60 -43.73 19.06
C TRP A 1041 6.65 -43.76 17.88
N LEU A 1042 5.36 -44.07 18.09
CA LEU A 1042 4.36 -44.02 17.03
C LEU A 1042 4.14 -42.59 16.50
N VAL A 1043 4.18 -41.57 17.36
CA VAL A 1043 4.11 -40.16 16.93
C VAL A 1043 5.35 -39.79 16.11
N ALA A 1044 6.54 -40.23 16.53
CA ALA A 1044 7.77 -40.02 15.78
C ALA A 1044 7.72 -40.69 14.39
N GLN A 1045 7.24 -41.93 14.31
CA GLN A 1045 7.06 -42.64 13.05
C GLN A 1045 6.03 -41.93 12.14
N ALA A 1046 4.88 -41.52 12.69
CA ALA A 1046 3.84 -40.82 11.92
C ALA A 1046 4.31 -39.46 11.37
N LEU A 1047 5.16 -38.74 12.12
CA LEU A 1047 5.82 -37.54 11.61
C LEU A 1047 6.77 -37.87 10.44
N GLY A 1048 7.39 -39.05 10.46
CA GLY A 1048 8.20 -39.58 9.36
C GLY A 1048 7.36 -39.83 8.11
N ASP A 1049 6.21 -40.48 8.24
CA ASP A 1049 5.28 -40.72 7.12
C ASP A 1049 4.80 -39.40 6.47
N ILE A 1050 4.51 -38.39 7.30
CA ILE A 1050 4.15 -37.04 6.83
C ILE A 1050 5.35 -36.39 6.13
N ALA A 1051 6.55 -36.46 6.69
CA ALA A 1051 7.75 -35.86 6.11
C ALA A 1051 8.15 -36.54 4.77
N PHE A 1052 7.96 -37.86 4.65
CA PHE A 1052 8.18 -38.61 3.41
C PHE A 1052 7.28 -38.16 2.27
N SER A 1053 6.14 -37.53 2.57
CA SER A 1053 5.18 -37.07 1.56
C SER A 1053 5.64 -35.80 0.81
N TYR A 1054 6.71 -35.13 1.26
CA TYR A 1054 7.20 -33.87 0.68
C TYR A 1054 8.68 -33.83 0.19
N PRO A 1055 9.29 -34.87 -0.41
CA PRO A 1055 10.72 -34.89 -0.71
C PRO A 1055 11.05 -34.53 -2.16
N PHE A 1056 10.15 -33.85 -2.88
CA PHE A 1056 10.31 -33.50 -4.29
C PHE A 1056 11.51 -32.56 -4.56
N SER A 1057 12.05 -31.92 -3.52
CA SER A 1057 13.25 -31.08 -3.57
C SER A 1057 14.47 -31.81 -4.13
N VAL A 1058 14.57 -33.13 -3.93
CA VAL A 1058 15.74 -33.96 -4.30
C VAL A 1058 15.96 -34.02 -5.82
N ILE A 1059 14.90 -33.87 -6.62
CA ILE A 1059 14.95 -33.94 -8.09
C ILE A 1059 14.48 -32.65 -8.77
N LEU A 1060 14.30 -31.57 -7.99
CA LEU A 1060 13.68 -30.34 -8.46
C LEU A 1060 14.52 -29.64 -9.54
N ILE A 1061 15.84 -29.63 -9.38
CA ILE A 1061 16.76 -28.97 -10.31
C ILE A 1061 16.84 -29.76 -11.62
N GLU A 1062 16.86 -31.09 -11.55
CA GLU A 1062 16.86 -32.01 -12.69
C GLU A 1062 15.56 -31.88 -13.51
N ILE A 1063 14.40 -31.75 -12.83
CA ILE A 1063 13.13 -31.48 -13.53
C ILE A 1063 13.16 -30.07 -14.15
N GLN A 1064 13.66 -29.06 -13.43
CA GLN A 1064 13.79 -27.69 -13.93
C GLN A 1064 14.70 -27.62 -15.17
N ASP A 1065 15.73 -28.45 -15.23
CA ASP A 1065 16.65 -28.57 -16.36
C ASP A 1065 15.97 -29.14 -17.63
N THR A 1066 14.81 -29.76 -17.52
CA THR A 1066 14.04 -30.23 -18.69
C THR A 1066 13.14 -29.15 -19.32
N LEU A 1067 12.97 -28.01 -18.66
CA LEU A 1067 12.03 -26.98 -19.09
C LEU A 1067 12.61 -26.14 -20.24
N LYS A 1068 11.73 -25.76 -21.17
CA LYS A 1068 12.09 -24.88 -22.30
C LYS A 1068 12.02 -23.42 -21.86
N SER A 1069 13.02 -22.63 -22.26
CA SER A 1069 13.01 -21.16 -22.21
C SER A 1069 12.92 -20.56 -23.61
N PRO A 1070 12.17 -19.44 -23.79
CA PRO A 1070 11.40 -18.67 -22.80
C PRO A 1070 10.00 -19.26 -22.49
N PRO A 1071 9.41 -18.97 -21.30
CA PRO A 1071 9.93 -18.14 -20.21
C PRO A 1071 11.00 -18.87 -19.36
N PRO A 1072 11.85 -18.15 -18.60
CA PRO A 1072 12.88 -18.74 -17.74
C PRO A 1072 12.41 -19.97 -16.95
N GLU A 1073 13.19 -21.04 -16.96
CA GLU A 1073 12.82 -22.37 -16.43
C GLU A 1073 12.39 -22.29 -14.98
N HIS A 1074 13.10 -21.50 -14.17
CA HIS A 1074 12.76 -21.28 -12.76
C HIS A 1074 11.35 -20.72 -12.59
N LEU A 1075 10.85 -19.87 -13.51
CA LEU A 1075 9.48 -19.34 -13.50
C LEU A 1075 8.41 -20.34 -13.95
N THR A 1076 8.79 -21.38 -14.68
CA THR A 1076 7.88 -22.46 -15.08
C THR A 1076 7.86 -23.54 -13.99
N MET A 1077 9.03 -23.99 -13.54
CA MET A 1077 9.17 -24.91 -12.41
C MET A 1077 8.46 -24.34 -11.20
N LYS A 1078 8.59 -23.02 -11.02
CA LYS A 1078 7.80 -22.24 -10.10
C LYS A 1078 6.33 -22.58 -10.05
N LYS A 1079 5.66 -22.31 -11.14
CA LYS A 1079 4.21 -22.44 -11.15
C LYS A 1079 3.86 -23.90 -10.91
N ALA A 1080 4.59 -24.80 -11.57
CA ALA A 1080 4.39 -26.23 -11.49
C ALA A 1080 4.48 -26.77 -10.05
N SER A 1081 5.56 -26.51 -9.33
CA SER A 1081 5.77 -27.18 -8.06
C SER A 1081 4.94 -26.60 -6.93
N THR A 1082 4.56 -25.30 -6.90
CA THR A 1082 3.64 -24.88 -5.82
C THR A 1082 2.24 -25.33 -6.20
N ILE A 1083 1.86 -25.38 -7.50
CA ILE A 1083 0.60 -26.04 -7.93
C ILE A 1083 0.55 -27.44 -7.34
N SER A 1084 1.62 -28.20 -7.55
CA SER A 1084 1.80 -29.53 -6.98
C SER A 1084 1.70 -29.53 -5.45
N VAL A 1085 2.42 -28.66 -4.73
CA VAL A 1085 2.44 -28.64 -3.25
C VAL A 1085 1.07 -28.34 -2.64
N ILE A 1086 0.31 -27.36 -3.14
CA ILE A 1086 -1.00 -27.10 -2.53
C ILE A 1086 -2.00 -28.18 -2.88
N VAL A 1087 -2.01 -28.64 -4.13
CA VAL A 1087 -2.90 -29.71 -4.53
C VAL A 1087 -2.63 -30.97 -3.71
N THR A 1088 -1.37 -31.40 -3.62
CA THR A 1088 -0.98 -32.57 -2.80
C THR A 1088 -1.28 -32.36 -1.32
N THR A 1089 -1.03 -31.18 -0.76
CA THR A 1089 -1.37 -30.88 0.65
C THR A 1089 -2.86 -30.96 0.93
N PHE A 1090 -3.70 -30.48 0.01
CA PHE A 1090 -5.15 -30.62 0.14
C PHE A 1090 -5.56 -32.10 0.16
N PHE A 1091 -5.11 -32.89 -0.82
CA PHE A 1091 -5.47 -34.31 -0.90
C PHE A 1091 -4.90 -35.12 0.27
N TYR A 1092 -3.66 -34.88 0.71
CA TYR A 1092 -3.06 -35.56 1.87
C TYR A 1092 -3.78 -35.23 3.16
N LEU A 1093 -4.11 -33.95 3.40
CA LEU A 1093 -4.86 -33.53 4.59
C LEU A 1093 -6.25 -34.17 4.60
N CYS A 1094 -6.97 -34.11 3.48
CA CYS A 1094 -8.31 -34.67 3.40
C CYS A 1094 -8.30 -36.20 3.50
N CYS A 1095 -7.40 -36.91 2.82
CA CYS A 1095 -7.29 -38.37 2.93
C CYS A 1095 -6.91 -38.80 4.36
N GLY A 1096 -5.94 -38.13 4.98
CA GLY A 1096 -5.51 -38.45 6.35
C GLY A 1096 -6.61 -38.18 7.38
N CYS A 1097 -7.25 -37.01 7.33
CA CYS A 1097 -8.31 -36.65 8.27
C CYS A 1097 -9.59 -37.48 8.07
N LEU A 1098 -10.06 -37.66 6.82
CA LEU A 1098 -11.26 -38.45 6.54
C LEU A 1098 -11.00 -39.94 6.80
N GLY A 1099 -9.82 -40.45 6.45
CA GLY A 1099 -9.44 -41.83 6.76
C GLY A 1099 -9.44 -42.11 8.26
N TYR A 1100 -8.82 -41.24 9.05
CA TYR A 1100 -8.84 -41.36 10.51
C TYR A 1100 -10.23 -41.17 11.12
N ALA A 1101 -11.06 -40.28 10.54
CA ALA A 1101 -12.45 -40.13 10.95
C ALA A 1101 -13.31 -41.36 10.59
N ALA A 1102 -12.98 -42.08 9.52
CA ALA A 1102 -13.69 -43.27 9.05
C ALA A 1102 -13.34 -44.54 9.85
N PHE A 1103 -12.08 -44.73 10.22
CA PHE A 1103 -11.60 -45.97 10.85
C PHE A 1103 -11.15 -45.81 12.30
N GLY A 1104 -10.97 -44.58 12.79
CA GLY A 1104 -10.53 -44.31 14.16
C GLY A 1104 -9.23 -45.05 14.50
N ASN A 1105 -9.28 -45.91 15.52
CA ASN A 1105 -8.11 -46.68 15.96
C ASN A 1105 -7.67 -47.76 14.98
N ASP A 1106 -8.55 -48.20 14.08
CA ASP A 1106 -8.31 -49.27 13.10
C ASP A 1106 -7.79 -48.73 11.76
N THR A 1107 -7.33 -47.47 11.74
CA THR A 1107 -6.86 -46.81 10.52
C THR A 1107 -5.65 -47.56 9.93
N PRO A 1108 -5.73 -48.07 8.69
CA PRO A 1108 -4.63 -48.81 8.08
C PRO A 1108 -3.51 -47.87 7.59
N GLY A 1109 -2.29 -48.38 7.48
CA GLY A 1109 -1.15 -47.62 6.93
C GLY A 1109 -1.32 -47.21 5.47
N ASN A 1110 -1.96 -48.05 4.65
CA ASN A 1110 -2.45 -47.68 3.32
C ASN A 1110 -3.97 -47.56 3.38
N LEU A 1111 -4.50 -46.34 3.24
CA LEU A 1111 -5.92 -46.02 3.39
C LEU A 1111 -6.85 -46.95 2.60
N LEU A 1112 -6.50 -47.28 1.35
CA LEU A 1112 -7.36 -48.10 0.49
C LEU A 1112 -7.45 -49.56 0.92
N THR A 1113 -6.51 -50.06 1.72
CA THR A 1113 -6.57 -51.42 2.26
C THR A 1113 -7.69 -51.58 3.29
N GLY A 1114 -8.17 -50.48 3.90
CA GLY A 1114 -9.32 -50.50 4.80
C GLY A 1114 -10.66 -50.73 4.09
N PHE A 1115 -10.69 -50.64 2.76
CA PHE A 1115 -11.92 -50.77 1.96
C PHE A 1115 -11.98 -52.07 1.14
N THR A 1116 -11.09 -53.05 1.34
CA THR A 1116 -11.07 -54.27 0.50
C THR A 1116 -12.31 -55.14 0.65
N SER A 1117 -13.12 -54.97 1.69
CA SER A 1117 -14.41 -55.65 1.90
C SER A 1117 -15.62 -54.76 1.56
N ASN A 1118 -15.40 -53.62 0.90
CA ASN A 1118 -16.45 -52.66 0.61
C ASN A 1118 -17.40 -53.17 -0.50
N LYS A 1119 -18.70 -52.92 -0.34
CA LYS A 1119 -19.74 -53.29 -1.33
C LYS A 1119 -19.43 -52.80 -2.75
N GLN A 1120 -18.73 -51.67 -2.90
CA GLN A 1120 -18.30 -51.10 -4.18
C GLN A 1120 -16.85 -51.51 -4.53
N HIS A 1121 -16.57 -52.82 -4.50
CA HIS A 1121 -15.22 -53.38 -4.69
C HIS A 1121 -14.53 -52.95 -6.00
N TRP A 1122 -15.26 -52.82 -7.10
CA TRP A 1122 -14.69 -52.38 -8.38
C TRP A 1122 -14.04 -50.98 -8.30
N ILE A 1123 -14.58 -50.09 -7.44
CA ILE A 1123 -14.04 -48.73 -7.23
C ILE A 1123 -12.73 -48.80 -6.44
N VAL A 1124 -12.68 -49.68 -5.44
CA VAL A 1124 -11.49 -49.92 -4.61
C VAL A 1124 -10.37 -50.55 -5.46
N ASP A 1125 -10.72 -51.49 -6.33
CA ASP A 1125 -9.79 -52.13 -7.26
C ASP A 1125 -9.24 -51.14 -8.28
N PHE A 1126 -10.12 -50.32 -8.86
CA PHE A 1126 -9.73 -49.27 -9.79
C PHE A 1126 -8.78 -48.25 -9.15
N ALA A 1127 -9.05 -47.83 -7.90
CA ALA A 1127 -8.18 -46.92 -7.18
C ALA A 1127 -6.81 -47.54 -6.87
N ASN A 1128 -6.75 -48.80 -6.46
CA ASN A 1128 -5.48 -49.50 -6.27
C ASN A 1128 -4.72 -49.72 -7.58
N ALA A 1129 -5.41 -49.96 -8.70
CA ALA A 1129 -4.77 -50.05 -10.02
C ALA A 1129 -4.17 -48.69 -10.44
N CYS A 1130 -4.87 -47.59 -10.17
CA CYS A 1130 -4.32 -46.24 -10.34
C CYS A 1130 -3.06 -46.00 -9.49
N ILE A 1131 -2.98 -46.52 -8.25
CA ILE A 1131 -1.75 -46.45 -7.44
C ILE A 1131 -0.61 -47.18 -8.16
N VAL A 1132 -0.82 -48.41 -8.63
CA VAL A 1132 0.23 -49.19 -9.32
C VAL A 1132 0.73 -48.45 -10.55
N ILE A 1133 -0.18 -47.90 -11.38
CA ILE A 1133 0.18 -47.13 -12.58
C ILE A 1133 0.98 -45.87 -12.22
N HIS A 1134 0.56 -45.14 -11.17
CA HIS A 1134 1.31 -44.00 -10.65
C HIS A 1134 2.74 -44.42 -10.26
N LEU A 1135 2.86 -45.47 -9.44
CA LEU A 1135 4.17 -45.93 -8.94
C LEU A 1135 5.09 -46.41 -10.05
N VAL A 1136 4.54 -46.96 -11.15
CA VAL A 1136 5.33 -47.31 -12.33
C VAL A 1136 6.04 -46.08 -12.91
N GLY A 1137 5.32 -44.95 -13.04
CA GLY A 1137 5.91 -43.70 -13.52
C GLY A 1137 6.81 -43.02 -12.49
N ALA A 1138 6.39 -42.98 -11.22
CA ALA A 1138 7.18 -42.35 -10.16
C ALA A 1138 8.54 -43.03 -9.96
N TYR A 1139 8.61 -44.37 -10.04
CA TYR A 1139 9.87 -45.11 -9.97
C TYR A 1139 10.87 -44.65 -11.05
N GLN A 1140 10.40 -44.43 -12.27
CA GLN A 1140 11.25 -43.94 -13.36
C GLN A 1140 11.70 -42.49 -13.12
N VAL A 1141 10.81 -41.63 -12.63
CA VAL A 1141 11.14 -40.23 -12.31
C VAL A 1141 12.24 -40.12 -11.25
N TYR A 1142 12.23 -40.96 -10.21
CA TYR A 1142 13.24 -40.89 -9.15
C TYR A 1142 14.53 -41.68 -9.44
N SER A 1143 14.51 -42.69 -10.31
CA SER A 1143 15.72 -43.50 -10.61
C SER A 1143 16.63 -42.87 -11.66
N GLN A 1144 16.09 -42.06 -12.58
CA GLN A 1144 16.87 -41.47 -13.69
C GLN A 1144 18.02 -40.53 -13.26
N PRO A 1145 17.91 -39.68 -12.22
CA PRO A 1145 19.04 -38.87 -11.75
C PRO A 1145 20.18 -39.74 -11.19
N LEU A 1146 19.84 -40.81 -10.46
CA LEU A 1146 20.81 -41.78 -9.96
C LEU A 1146 21.52 -42.48 -11.12
N PHE A 1147 20.77 -42.88 -12.15
CA PHE A 1147 21.35 -43.47 -13.35
C PHE A 1147 22.29 -42.51 -14.07
N ALA A 1148 21.89 -41.26 -14.26
CA ALA A 1148 22.73 -40.24 -14.88
C ALA A 1148 24.01 -40.01 -14.08
N ASN A 1149 23.92 -39.88 -12.75
CA ASN A 1149 25.06 -39.65 -11.87
C ASN A 1149 26.10 -40.78 -11.96
N VAL A 1150 25.68 -42.04 -11.83
CA VAL A 1150 26.59 -43.19 -11.83
C VAL A 1150 27.15 -43.46 -13.22
N GLU A 1151 26.32 -43.39 -14.26
CA GLU A 1151 26.77 -43.62 -15.64
C GLU A 1151 27.77 -42.55 -16.09
N ASN A 1152 27.51 -41.27 -15.80
CA ASN A 1152 28.42 -40.18 -16.16
C ASN A 1152 29.74 -40.26 -15.39
N TRP A 1153 29.69 -40.64 -14.11
CA TRP A 1153 30.90 -40.87 -13.32
C TRP A 1153 31.75 -42.02 -13.88
N LEU A 1154 31.14 -43.14 -14.28
CA LEU A 1154 31.85 -44.27 -14.88
C LEU A 1154 32.43 -43.91 -16.26
N ARG A 1155 31.70 -43.17 -17.10
CA ARG A 1155 32.20 -42.66 -18.39
C ARG A 1155 33.39 -41.71 -18.20
N PHE A 1156 33.31 -40.83 -17.20
CA PHE A 1156 34.41 -39.92 -16.86
C PHE A 1156 35.64 -40.67 -16.35
N LYS A 1157 35.46 -41.68 -15.51
CA LYS A 1157 36.56 -42.44 -14.89
C LYS A 1157 37.21 -43.44 -15.84
N PHE A 1158 36.43 -44.00 -16.77
CA PHE A 1158 36.87 -45.02 -17.73
C PHE A 1158 36.51 -44.62 -19.17
N PRO A 1159 37.12 -43.55 -19.71
CA PRO A 1159 36.77 -43.01 -21.04
C PRO A 1159 37.09 -43.97 -22.19
N ASP A 1160 38.06 -44.87 -22.01
CA ASP A 1160 38.51 -45.81 -23.05
C ASP A 1160 37.82 -47.18 -22.99
N SER A 1161 36.93 -47.41 -22.03
CA SER A 1161 36.27 -48.72 -21.85
C SER A 1161 35.11 -48.89 -22.83
N GLU A 1162 35.20 -49.93 -23.66
CA GLU A 1162 34.13 -50.29 -24.60
C GLU A 1162 32.84 -50.69 -23.87
N PHE A 1163 32.95 -51.36 -22.72
CA PHE A 1163 31.79 -51.70 -21.88
C PHE A 1163 30.98 -50.46 -21.43
N VAL A 1164 31.68 -49.34 -21.20
CA VAL A 1164 31.13 -48.09 -20.66
C VAL A 1164 30.59 -47.19 -21.78
N ASN A 1165 31.31 -47.10 -22.90
CA ASN A 1165 31.07 -46.10 -23.95
C ASN A 1165 30.45 -46.65 -25.23
N HIS A 1166 30.46 -47.97 -25.47
CA HIS A 1166 29.86 -48.56 -26.67
C HIS A 1166 28.33 -48.63 -26.57
N VAL A 1167 27.64 -48.22 -27.64
CA VAL A 1167 26.17 -48.13 -27.69
C VAL A 1167 25.64 -48.96 -28.86
N TYR A 1168 24.81 -49.94 -28.57
CA TYR A 1168 24.07 -50.76 -29.52
C TYR A 1168 22.70 -50.15 -29.80
N MET A 1169 22.24 -50.20 -31.05
CA MET A 1169 20.89 -49.80 -31.42
C MET A 1169 19.99 -51.03 -31.50
N LEU A 1170 19.11 -51.21 -30.51
CA LEU A 1170 18.14 -52.29 -30.50
C LEU A 1170 16.80 -51.79 -31.04
N LYS A 1171 16.28 -52.46 -32.07
CA LYS A 1171 14.99 -52.13 -32.69
C LYS A 1171 14.03 -53.29 -32.47
N LEU A 1172 13.15 -53.16 -31.48
CA LEU A 1172 12.08 -54.13 -31.21
C LEU A 1172 10.83 -53.80 -32.06
N PRO A 1173 10.05 -54.81 -32.50
CA PRO A 1173 8.75 -54.56 -33.12
C PRO A 1173 7.85 -53.78 -32.15
N LEU A 1174 7.16 -52.74 -32.64
CA LEU A 1174 6.25 -51.86 -31.87
C LEU A 1174 6.89 -50.84 -30.91
N LEU A 1175 8.22 -50.78 -30.79
CA LEU A 1175 8.92 -49.75 -30.00
C LEU A 1175 9.90 -48.92 -30.84
N PRO A 1176 10.08 -47.62 -30.55
CA PRO A 1176 11.13 -46.81 -31.18
C PRO A 1176 12.51 -47.44 -30.94
N ALA A 1177 13.43 -47.33 -31.91
CA ALA A 1177 14.80 -47.82 -31.75
C ALA A 1177 15.46 -47.16 -30.53
N PHE A 1178 15.97 -47.96 -29.59
CA PHE A 1178 16.59 -47.45 -28.37
C PHE A 1178 18.06 -47.82 -28.26
N GLN A 1179 18.84 -46.84 -27.78
CA GLN A 1179 20.27 -46.92 -27.54
C GLN A 1179 20.55 -47.67 -26.24
N LEU A 1180 21.22 -48.83 -26.35
CA LEU A 1180 21.57 -49.71 -25.25
C LEU A 1180 23.09 -49.81 -25.12
N SER A 1181 23.67 -49.41 -23.99
CA SER A 1181 25.05 -49.77 -23.66
C SER A 1181 25.06 -50.93 -22.67
N PHE A 1182 26.12 -51.75 -22.68
CA PHE A 1182 26.26 -52.84 -21.73
C PHE A 1182 26.30 -52.33 -20.28
N LEU A 1183 26.92 -51.17 -20.03
CA LEU A 1183 26.85 -50.50 -18.74
C LEU A 1183 25.42 -50.18 -18.32
N ARG A 1184 24.62 -49.55 -19.21
CA ARG A 1184 23.23 -49.16 -18.92
C ARG A 1184 22.39 -50.38 -18.58
N LEU A 1185 22.46 -51.42 -19.42
CA LEU A 1185 21.71 -52.65 -19.23
C LEU A 1185 22.08 -53.33 -17.90
N SER A 1186 23.39 -53.50 -17.64
CA SER A 1186 23.87 -54.22 -16.46
C SER A 1186 23.58 -53.46 -15.17
N PHE A 1187 23.93 -52.17 -15.11
CA PHE A 1187 23.78 -51.36 -13.91
C PHE A 1187 22.31 -51.11 -13.54
N ARG A 1188 21.47 -50.72 -14.52
CA ARG A 1188 20.05 -50.42 -14.23
C ARG A 1188 19.26 -51.67 -13.87
N THR A 1189 19.57 -52.81 -14.50
CA THR A 1189 18.99 -54.10 -14.10
C THR A 1189 19.43 -54.49 -12.70
N ALA A 1190 20.73 -54.35 -12.38
CA ALA A 1190 21.24 -54.62 -11.04
C ALA A 1190 20.58 -53.72 -9.98
N TYR A 1191 20.39 -52.43 -10.27
CA TYR A 1191 19.66 -51.50 -9.40
C TYR A 1191 18.23 -51.99 -9.13
N VAL A 1192 17.44 -52.29 -10.16
CA VAL A 1192 16.05 -52.74 -9.99
C VAL A 1192 15.97 -54.07 -9.24
N LEU A 1193 16.86 -55.02 -9.52
CA LEU A 1193 16.91 -56.29 -8.79
C LEU A 1193 17.24 -56.05 -7.32
N SER A 1194 18.22 -55.19 -7.04
CA SER A 1194 18.66 -54.90 -5.67
C SER A 1194 17.59 -54.19 -4.83
N THR A 1195 16.87 -53.21 -5.40
CA THR A 1195 15.76 -52.54 -4.69
C THR A 1195 14.59 -53.50 -4.45
N THR A 1196 14.31 -54.40 -5.41
CA THR A 1196 13.27 -55.43 -5.28
C THR A 1196 13.60 -56.45 -4.20
N VAL A 1197 14.84 -56.95 -4.18
CA VAL A 1197 15.29 -57.90 -3.15
C VAL A 1197 15.26 -57.26 -1.76
N ILE A 1198 15.71 -56.02 -1.61
CA ILE A 1198 15.66 -55.33 -0.31
C ILE A 1198 14.21 -55.07 0.14
N ALA A 1199 13.31 -54.72 -0.79
CA ALA A 1199 11.89 -54.60 -0.50
C ALA A 1199 11.28 -55.92 0.02
N MET A 1200 11.71 -57.06 -0.53
CA MET A 1200 11.28 -58.39 -0.06
C MET A 1200 11.85 -58.72 1.33
N LEU A 1201 13.09 -58.32 1.63
CA LEU A 1201 13.72 -58.55 2.93
C LEU A 1201 13.12 -57.70 4.04
N PHE A 1202 12.62 -56.50 3.72
CA PHE A 1202 12.04 -55.56 4.67
C PHE A 1202 10.71 -55.01 4.14
N PRO A 1203 9.59 -55.75 4.23
CA PRO A 1203 8.29 -55.31 3.71
C PRO A 1203 7.53 -54.37 4.68
N TYR A 1204 8.24 -53.55 5.47
CA TYR A 1204 7.66 -52.68 6.51
C TYR A 1204 7.33 -51.30 5.95
N PHE A 1205 6.11 -51.13 5.43
CA PHE A 1205 5.68 -49.93 4.69
C PHE A 1205 5.92 -48.62 5.46
N ASN A 1206 5.16 -48.31 6.52
CA ASN A 1206 5.26 -47.04 7.25
C ASN A 1206 6.67 -46.82 7.86
N GLN A 1207 7.28 -47.88 8.39
CA GLN A 1207 8.58 -47.76 9.02
C GLN A 1207 9.68 -47.37 8.02
N ILE A 1208 9.65 -47.95 6.81
CA ILE A 1208 10.60 -47.59 5.75
C ILE A 1208 10.38 -46.16 5.26
N LEU A 1209 9.13 -45.73 5.09
CA LEU A 1209 8.83 -44.34 4.72
C LEU A 1209 9.41 -43.36 5.75
N GLY A 1210 9.22 -43.63 7.04
CA GLY A 1210 9.74 -42.76 8.09
C GLY A 1210 11.27 -42.77 8.24
N VAL A 1211 11.94 -43.92 8.04
CA VAL A 1211 13.42 -43.97 7.97
C VAL A 1211 13.94 -43.14 6.79
N LEU A 1212 13.35 -43.32 5.60
CA LEU A 1212 13.73 -42.56 4.43
C LEU A 1212 13.48 -41.06 4.65
N ALA A 1213 12.35 -40.68 5.25
CA ALA A 1213 12.06 -39.30 5.59
C ALA A 1213 13.10 -38.70 6.54
N GLY A 1214 13.52 -39.43 7.57
CA GLY A 1214 14.57 -38.96 8.48
C GLY A 1214 15.91 -38.69 7.78
N ILE A 1215 16.26 -39.53 6.80
CA ILE A 1215 17.49 -39.40 6.00
C ILE A 1215 17.36 -38.32 4.92
N ILE A 1216 16.15 -38.02 4.43
CA ILE A 1216 15.91 -37.07 3.33
C ILE A 1216 15.59 -35.66 3.83
N TYR A 1217 14.60 -35.55 4.73
CA TYR A 1217 13.85 -34.34 4.99
C TYR A 1217 14.74 -33.23 5.54
N TYR A 1218 15.55 -33.52 6.55
CA TYR A 1218 16.48 -32.53 7.07
C TYR A 1218 17.60 -32.18 6.08
N PRO A 1219 18.47 -33.12 5.65
CA PRO A 1219 19.63 -32.74 4.84
C PRO A 1219 19.23 -32.15 3.48
N LEU A 1220 18.29 -32.77 2.77
CA LEU A 1220 18.00 -32.45 1.35
C LEU A 1220 16.85 -31.47 1.15
N SER A 1221 15.84 -31.47 2.03
CA SER A 1221 14.71 -30.51 1.91
C SER A 1221 14.92 -29.23 2.71
N ILE A 1222 15.79 -29.24 3.73
CA ILE A 1222 15.96 -28.10 4.64
C ILE A 1222 17.41 -27.60 4.67
N TYR A 1223 18.37 -28.41 5.09
CA TYR A 1223 19.75 -27.97 5.35
C TYR A 1223 20.45 -27.45 4.09
N PHE A 1224 20.65 -28.27 3.05
CA PHE A 1224 21.35 -27.83 1.85
C PHE A 1224 20.64 -26.67 1.14
N PRO A 1225 19.31 -26.65 0.99
CA PRO A 1225 18.60 -25.50 0.42
C PRO A 1225 18.79 -24.21 1.24
N VAL A 1226 18.70 -24.30 2.57
CA VAL A 1226 18.94 -23.16 3.47
C VAL A 1226 20.39 -22.69 3.37
N GLU A 1227 21.36 -23.60 3.35
CA GLU A 1227 22.78 -23.27 3.24
C GLU A 1227 23.14 -22.64 1.89
N MET A 1228 22.61 -23.19 0.79
CA MET A 1228 22.77 -22.60 -0.55
C MET A 1228 22.14 -21.21 -0.59
N TYR A 1229 20.95 -21.04 -0.03
CA TYR A 1229 20.26 -19.76 0.03
C TYR A 1229 21.01 -18.71 0.87
N LEU A 1230 21.52 -19.11 2.05
CA LEU A 1230 22.35 -18.25 2.90
C LEU A 1230 23.63 -17.82 2.17
N SER A 1231 24.24 -18.75 1.41
CA SER A 1231 25.46 -18.48 0.64
C SER A 1231 25.20 -17.56 -0.55
N GLN A 1232 24.08 -17.71 -1.25
CA GLN A 1232 23.73 -16.88 -2.41
C GLN A 1232 23.26 -15.49 -2.00
N SER A 1233 22.51 -15.38 -0.90
CA SER A 1233 21.82 -14.14 -0.54
C SER A 1233 22.65 -13.18 0.33
N ASN A 1234 23.94 -13.47 0.57
CA ASN A 1234 24.85 -12.69 1.42
C ASN A 1234 24.18 -12.19 2.73
N ILE A 1235 23.44 -13.08 3.40
CA ILE A 1235 22.67 -12.72 4.59
C ILE A 1235 23.62 -12.56 5.77
N GLU A 1236 23.60 -11.38 6.40
CA GLU A 1236 24.45 -11.06 7.55
C GLU A 1236 24.19 -12.04 8.71
N PRO A 1237 25.24 -12.66 9.28
CA PRO A 1237 25.12 -13.52 10.46
C PRO A 1237 24.40 -12.79 11.60
N TRP A 1238 23.55 -13.50 12.35
CA TRP A 1238 22.72 -12.95 13.44
C TRP A 1238 21.63 -11.96 13.03
N SER A 1239 21.47 -11.65 11.74
CA SER A 1239 20.27 -10.99 11.25
C SER A 1239 19.02 -11.84 11.55
N SER A 1240 17.86 -11.20 11.64
CA SER A 1240 16.60 -11.91 11.90
C SER A 1240 16.32 -13.01 10.88
N GLN A 1241 16.66 -12.79 9.61
CA GLN A 1241 16.53 -13.78 8.54
C GLN A 1241 17.52 -14.93 8.71
N TRP A 1242 18.78 -14.65 9.07
CA TRP A 1242 19.77 -15.69 9.39
C TRP A 1242 19.33 -16.53 10.59
N VAL A 1243 18.87 -15.90 11.67
CA VAL A 1243 18.37 -16.58 12.87
C VAL A 1243 17.14 -17.43 12.55
N LEU A 1244 16.20 -16.92 11.75
CA LEU A 1244 15.02 -17.68 11.31
C LEU A 1244 15.40 -18.90 10.47
N LEU A 1245 16.31 -18.74 9.50
CA LEU A 1245 16.77 -19.83 8.64
C LEU A 1245 17.54 -20.89 9.43
N ARG A 1246 18.36 -20.47 10.40
CA ARG A 1246 19.07 -21.37 11.32
C ARG A 1246 18.11 -22.07 12.27
N ALA A 1247 17.14 -21.36 12.84
CA ALA A 1247 16.10 -21.96 13.68
C ALA A 1247 15.25 -22.98 12.90
N TYR A 1248 14.88 -22.65 11.66
CA TYR A 1248 14.18 -23.57 10.77
C TYR A 1248 15.02 -24.83 10.48
N SER A 1249 16.32 -24.66 10.21
CA SER A 1249 17.25 -25.78 10.03
C SER A 1249 17.36 -26.63 11.31
N ILE A 1250 17.50 -26.02 12.49
CA ILE A 1250 17.58 -26.74 13.78
C ILE A 1250 16.29 -27.53 14.05
N VAL A 1251 15.12 -26.91 13.83
CA VAL A 1251 13.83 -27.61 13.97
C VAL A 1251 13.73 -28.77 13.00
N GLY A 1252 14.14 -28.56 11.74
CA GLY A 1252 14.22 -29.61 10.73
C GLY A 1252 15.11 -30.77 11.16
N PHE A 1253 16.29 -30.48 11.75
CA PHE A 1253 17.21 -31.49 12.27
C PHE A 1253 16.60 -32.31 13.40
N VAL A 1254 16.00 -31.63 14.39
CA VAL A 1254 15.36 -32.29 15.53
C VAL A 1254 14.21 -33.18 15.07
N VAL A 1255 13.36 -32.69 14.16
CA VAL A 1255 12.26 -33.48 13.60
C VAL A 1255 12.82 -34.67 12.81
N GLY A 1256 13.77 -34.46 11.91
CA GLY A 1256 14.35 -35.54 11.10
C GLY A 1256 15.04 -36.63 11.93
N LEU A 1257 15.75 -36.24 12.99
CA LEU A 1257 16.37 -37.19 13.92
C LEU A 1257 15.30 -37.95 14.73
N PHE A 1258 14.28 -37.24 15.21
CA PHE A 1258 13.18 -37.83 15.97
C PHE A 1258 12.41 -38.86 15.13
N THR A 1259 12.08 -38.53 13.88
CA THR A 1259 11.41 -39.47 12.96
C THR A 1259 12.29 -40.67 12.64
N LEU A 1260 13.58 -40.47 12.38
CA LEU A 1260 14.52 -41.56 12.09
C LEU A 1260 14.58 -42.58 13.24
N VAL A 1261 14.74 -42.10 14.47
CA VAL A 1261 14.83 -42.97 15.66
C VAL A 1261 13.51 -43.71 15.88
N GLY A 1262 12.37 -43.01 15.80
CA GLY A 1262 11.05 -43.63 15.97
C GLY A 1262 10.74 -44.70 14.92
N SER A 1263 11.11 -44.47 13.66
CA SER A 1263 10.91 -45.46 12.61
C SER A 1263 11.85 -46.66 12.73
N ILE A 1264 13.10 -46.47 13.15
CA ILE A 1264 14.02 -47.59 13.43
C ILE A 1264 13.50 -48.43 14.59
N GLU A 1265 13.04 -47.80 15.67
CA GLU A 1265 12.40 -48.50 16.79
C GLU A 1265 11.19 -49.30 16.30
N GLY A 1266 10.34 -48.70 15.45
CA GLY A 1266 9.22 -49.39 14.82
C GLY A 1266 9.62 -50.62 13.99
N ILE A 1267 10.75 -50.60 13.26
CA ILE A 1267 11.27 -51.79 12.53
C ILE A 1267 11.73 -52.86 13.52
N VAL A 1268 12.48 -52.47 14.55
CA VAL A 1268 13.02 -53.39 15.56
C VAL A 1268 11.86 -54.07 16.29
N SER A 1269 10.88 -53.29 16.75
CA SER A 1269 9.70 -53.78 17.44
C SER A 1269 8.80 -54.65 16.55
N ALA A 1270 8.69 -54.36 15.25
CA ALA A 1270 7.95 -55.19 14.29
C ALA A 1270 8.69 -56.46 13.82
N LYS A 1271 9.98 -56.60 14.13
CA LYS A 1271 10.79 -57.79 13.79
C LYS A 1271 11.00 -58.71 14.99
N LEU A 1272 10.95 -58.16 16.21
CA LEU A 1272 11.05 -58.91 17.46
C LEU A 1272 9.71 -59.50 17.92
N ASN A 1273 8.59 -58.93 17.45
CA ASN A 1273 7.23 -59.49 17.56
C ASN A 1273 6.87 -60.25 16.29
#